data_AF-A0A9D0YXT7-F1
#
_entry.id   AF-A0A9D0YXT7-F1
#
_cell.length_a   1.000
_cell.length_b   1.000
_cell.length_c   1.000
_cell.angle_alpha   90.00
_cell.angle_beta   90.00
_cell.angle_gamma   90.00
#
_symmetry.space_group_name_H-M   'P 1'
#
loop_
_entity.id
_entity.type
_entity.pdbx_description
1 polymer ?
#
loop_
_entity_poly.entity_id
_entity_poly.type
_entity_poly.pdbx_seq_one_letter_code
_entity_poly.pdbx_strand_id
1 'polypeptide(L)'
;MRRILLCLFCGILLLAPCARAEDNLLINPGFEQTHDGWPLGWEQDMWLFDTGASYLELAAPGRESDWCVLVENVVSNDARFVQSAEVLPETVYRLSGYIKVDSVGPDGAGANISVLSSYESFPMVYDTQGQWRYVECYIRTAEGQEQLSIAVRLGGYSADNIGKAWFDDIALTPVDAVPEDAAVIQLTDYTRYAGQQTVSDADTDSSSLGLLAGIGGFLAVLAVLYFARRARLPWPRAALAGLLAVAAALRLYLMATQAGYATDMQCFYAWAQRMAAVGPGEFYADDYFCDYLPGYLYLLWPIGGLMNLLGVVEMNATARVLVKLMPMLADLGIVVLLWRMAQKPLQAMGALLVAALYAFSPAVLIDSAVWGQVDSLLALGLVATVALVQRKNWRAALPVFALTFLCKPQALLAAPVGVAALAADILREKTPSARRKIIAHAAQGLGIAVAGMVLLLLPFVWGKPVTWTFEKILETLSSYPYATLNTANLYYLLGANWVGLEASFLGISYGTFGTVMMVLCVAGVLVLYWTRRDAPEALPLCGALLYTALYLLGVKMHERYLYPALALWLVAFLRRRDARLLVLFAGFSMTFFVNCALVLRDTHLALGFGVPGCVLAVCNLLLLALAIWTAVDRRTCELPAPSAGEHAAARAQARVDEVLCQTPPLPRMRKRDWAVMLSLTLVYTAIAYIGLGSTSAPQTYWISTGTDEQITFDLGETRDFSLIFYQGVLRSDFAVQVELSDDGTTWSPLPEYTALEGNCFRWKYYPTAHYDTTTGAFLSWLDTPGTYSARYVRLRVNYPGYMLMELGFLDAQGEVIPALVSQWTGAREGSSYTPEALVDEQDTVVSEPSYYNGTYFDEIYHARTGYEHANGLLTYEWTHPPLGKIFIMWGIELFGMTPFGWRFFGTLMGVLMVPAMYLLGKLFFRKTRYAFLTAFVMAFDMMHLTQTRIATIDSYAVLFILLMYLCMFRFLQMNLFRDRWRAWVPLALSGVFMGLGCASKWICMYAGVGLAVLFFWSMARHLLQWTACRNAGGEAAQKVRDYPKLLLGTLAVCVVCFLAIPFAIYYFSYIPHFAYEGGLTWERFWNTQVNMFNYHATLADNHAFQSPWYEWPLMLKPMYYYNGSPFVGEGNVATIMCMGNPAVWWTGFATMLYLLWRWLRPHVRGEAVRDHRPAMLLLAFLAQFLPWVLVPRSMFIYHYFGSLPFVMLSIVYAAQRVDARLGKRALPVWIGYMAVTVLLFIGFYPIGTGTEIPRAWADAMNWFSNLYLPGWQYRGWLYY
;
A
#
# COMPACT_ATOMS: atom_id res chain seq x y z
N MET A 1 -25.68 18.40 38.23
CA MET A 1 -25.12 17.26 37.45
C MET A 1 -25.55 15.92 38.09
N ARG A 2 -26.86 15.67 38.15
CA ARG A 2 -27.48 14.47 38.75
C ARG A 2 -28.85 14.13 38.12
N ARG A 3 -29.12 14.63 36.90
CA ARG A 3 -30.37 14.42 36.12
C ARG A 3 -30.12 14.21 34.61
N ILE A 4 -28.98 13.62 34.21
CA ILE A 4 -28.67 13.28 32.81
C ILE A 4 -28.03 11.88 32.74
N LEU A 5 -28.54 10.93 33.53
CA LEU A 5 -28.04 9.55 33.57
C LEU A 5 -29.16 8.51 33.65
N LEU A 6 -30.42 8.91 33.39
CA LEU A 6 -31.59 8.02 33.41
C LEU A 6 -32.51 8.17 32.18
N CYS A 7 -32.07 8.88 31.13
CA CYS A 7 -32.79 9.00 29.85
C CYS A 7 -32.01 8.44 28.65
N LEU A 8 -30.98 7.63 28.90
CA LEU A 8 -30.10 7.06 27.85
C LEU A 8 -29.84 5.55 28.07
N PHE A 9 -30.82 4.83 28.62
CA PHE A 9 -30.68 3.38 28.87
C PHE A 9 -31.92 2.52 28.54
N CYS A 10 -32.97 3.04 27.87
CA CYS A 10 -34.15 2.25 27.50
C CYS A 10 -34.75 2.62 26.13
N GLY A 11 -33.93 2.79 25.10
CA GLY A 11 -34.41 3.12 23.75
C GLY A 11 -33.63 2.48 22.60
N ILE A 12 -32.88 1.41 22.86
CA ILE A 12 -32.23 0.57 21.85
C ILE A 12 -32.39 -0.87 22.30
N LEU A 13 -33.61 -1.39 22.14
CA LEU A 13 -33.99 -2.80 22.21
C LEU A 13 -35.49 -2.80 21.92
N LEU A 14 -35.85 -2.66 20.64
CA LEU A 14 -37.13 -3.03 20.03
C LEU A 14 -37.07 -2.64 18.54
N LEU A 15 -36.25 -3.34 17.78
CA LEU A 15 -36.51 -3.62 16.37
C LEU A 15 -36.13 -5.08 16.16
N ALA A 16 -37.10 -5.95 16.42
CA ALA A 16 -37.12 -7.27 15.84
C ALA A 16 -37.19 -7.10 14.31
N PRO A 17 -36.48 -7.92 13.51
CA PRO A 17 -36.93 -8.17 12.16
C PRO A 17 -38.31 -8.83 12.29
N CYS A 18 -39.34 -8.12 11.86
CA CYS A 18 -40.60 -8.74 11.53
C CYS A 18 -40.28 -9.72 10.39
N ALA A 19 -40.62 -11.00 10.59
CA ALA A 19 -40.75 -11.93 9.49
C ALA A 19 -41.62 -11.27 8.42
N ARG A 20 -41.05 -11.09 7.23
CA ARG A 20 -41.78 -10.77 6.01
C ARG A 20 -41.63 -12.01 5.15
N ALA A 21 -42.59 -12.92 5.30
CA ALA A 21 -42.86 -13.91 4.30
C ALA A 21 -43.38 -13.19 3.04
N GLU A 22 -42.99 -13.70 1.87
CA GLU A 22 -43.48 -13.39 0.51
C GLU A 22 -42.72 -12.39 -0.39
N ASP A 23 -41.59 -11.80 0.00
CA ASP A 23 -40.80 -11.00 -0.95
C ASP A 23 -39.72 -11.88 -1.62
N ASN A 24 -39.81 -12.01 -2.95
CA ASN A 24 -38.78 -12.61 -3.80
C ASN A 24 -37.42 -11.91 -3.55
N LEU A 25 -36.35 -12.69 -3.35
CA LEU A 25 -35.01 -12.13 -3.09
C LEU A 25 -34.36 -11.52 -4.34
N LEU A 26 -34.89 -11.84 -5.52
CA LEU A 26 -34.44 -11.26 -6.78
C LEU A 26 -35.13 -9.91 -7.05
N ILE A 27 -34.34 -8.96 -7.55
CA ILE A 27 -34.79 -7.64 -7.96
C ILE A 27 -35.19 -7.71 -9.44
N ASN A 28 -36.30 -7.04 -9.78
CA ASN A 28 -36.85 -7.04 -11.15
C ASN A 28 -37.05 -8.46 -11.75
N PRO A 29 -37.76 -9.36 -11.05
CA PRO A 29 -37.85 -10.77 -11.42
C PRO A 29 -38.66 -11.07 -12.70
N GLY A 30 -39.57 -10.17 -13.06
CA GLY A 30 -40.34 -10.22 -14.32
C GLY A 30 -39.78 -9.30 -15.41
N PHE A 31 -38.57 -8.74 -15.22
CA PHE A 31 -37.86 -7.95 -16.23
C PHE A 31 -38.55 -6.65 -16.73
N GLU A 32 -39.61 -6.20 -16.05
CA GLU A 32 -40.41 -5.03 -16.43
C GLU A 32 -39.71 -3.67 -16.23
N GLN A 33 -38.70 -3.61 -15.37
CA GLN A 33 -37.92 -2.38 -15.14
C GLN A 33 -36.70 -2.39 -16.05
N THR A 34 -36.59 -1.38 -16.92
CA THR A 34 -35.52 -1.31 -17.90
C THR A 34 -34.66 -0.06 -17.75
N HIS A 35 -33.38 -0.19 -18.09
CA HIS A 35 -32.44 0.92 -18.23
C HIS A 35 -31.64 0.70 -19.52
N ASP A 36 -31.70 1.65 -20.45
CA ASP A 36 -31.02 1.57 -21.76
C ASP A 36 -31.29 0.29 -22.57
N GLY A 37 -32.52 -0.23 -22.50
CA GLY A 37 -32.94 -1.45 -23.22
C GLY A 37 -32.63 -2.76 -22.50
N TRP A 38 -32.08 -2.71 -21.28
CA TRP A 38 -31.69 -3.86 -20.48
C TRP A 38 -32.52 -4.02 -19.20
N PRO A 39 -32.73 -5.25 -18.70
CA PRO A 39 -33.40 -5.49 -17.44
C PRO A 39 -32.56 -4.99 -16.25
N LEU A 40 -33.11 -4.06 -15.47
CA LEU A 40 -32.43 -3.49 -14.30
C LEU A 40 -32.06 -4.59 -13.29
N GLY A 41 -30.80 -4.63 -12.86
CA GLY A 41 -30.29 -5.55 -11.84
C GLY A 41 -29.83 -6.92 -12.34
N TRP A 42 -29.88 -7.18 -13.65
CA TRP A 42 -29.37 -8.42 -14.25
C TRP A 42 -28.15 -8.12 -15.14
N GLU A 43 -27.07 -8.86 -14.94
CA GLU A 43 -25.82 -8.74 -15.71
C GLU A 43 -25.76 -9.82 -16.79
N GLN A 44 -25.03 -9.56 -17.88
CA GLN A 44 -24.82 -10.52 -18.95
C GLN A 44 -23.51 -11.27 -18.75
N ASP A 45 -23.52 -12.57 -19.04
CA ASP A 45 -22.34 -13.43 -18.97
C ASP A 45 -22.45 -14.54 -20.02
N MET A 46 -21.32 -15.01 -20.55
CA MET A 46 -21.27 -16.08 -21.55
C MET A 46 -19.90 -16.76 -21.60
N TRP A 47 -19.84 -17.99 -22.12
CA TRP A 47 -18.59 -18.74 -22.27
C TRP A 47 -17.76 -18.26 -23.46
N LEU A 48 -18.39 -18.11 -24.63
CA LEU A 48 -17.78 -17.51 -25.83
C LEU A 48 -18.32 -16.09 -26.02
N PHE A 49 -17.41 -15.09 -26.01
CA PHE A 49 -17.71 -13.66 -26.21
C PHE A 49 -17.59 -13.21 -27.67
N ASP A 50 -17.40 -14.14 -28.61
CA ASP A 50 -17.24 -13.81 -30.02
C ASP A 50 -18.50 -13.13 -30.58
N THR A 51 -18.30 -12.04 -31.33
CA THR A 51 -19.41 -11.27 -31.92
C THR A 51 -20.24 -12.16 -32.85
N GLY A 52 -21.53 -12.34 -32.53
CA GLY A 52 -22.46 -13.20 -33.27
C GLY A 52 -22.59 -14.64 -32.76
N ALA A 53 -21.88 -15.01 -31.68
CA ALA A 53 -22.01 -16.33 -31.05
C ALA A 53 -23.32 -16.48 -30.27
N SER A 54 -23.66 -15.46 -29.46
CA SER A 54 -24.90 -15.40 -28.69
C SER A 54 -25.48 -13.98 -28.66
N TYR A 55 -26.81 -13.89 -28.60
CA TYR A 55 -27.55 -12.65 -28.46
C TYR A 55 -28.42 -12.71 -27.21
N LEU A 56 -28.20 -11.77 -26.30
CA LEU A 56 -28.99 -11.60 -25.09
C LEU A 56 -29.74 -10.28 -25.22
N GLU A 57 -31.05 -10.29 -25.05
CA GLU A 57 -31.87 -9.09 -25.20
C GLU A 57 -33.15 -9.14 -24.36
N LEU A 58 -33.79 -7.98 -24.19
CA LEU A 58 -35.13 -7.89 -23.65
C LEU A 58 -36.15 -8.14 -24.77
N ALA A 59 -37.06 -9.09 -24.58
CA ALA A 59 -38.03 -9.54 -25.57
C ALA A 59 -39.47 -9.28 -25.13
N ALA A 60 -40.37 -9.12 -26.11
CA ALA A 60 -41.80 -8.95 -25.88
C ALA A 60 -42.63 -9.80 -26.88
N PRO A 61 -43.82 -10.28 -26.50
CA PRO A 61 -44.46 -10.12 -25.19
C PRO A 61 -43.91 -11.12 -24.14
N GLY A 62 -43.91 -10.70 -22.87
CA GLY A 62 -43.77 -11.57 -21.71
C GLY A 62 -44.94 -12.57 -21.60
N ARG A 63 -44.94 -13.41 -20.56
CA ARG A 63 -45.97 -14.45 -20.37
C ARG A 63 -47.30 -13.85 -19.91
N GLU A 64 -47.26 -13.07 -18.83
CA GLU A 64 -48.39 -12.33 -18.26
C GLU A 64 -48.06 -10.83 -18.10
N SER A 65 -46.91 -10.42 -18.63
CA SER A 65 -46.31 -9.09 -18.51
C SER A 65 -45.84 -8.55 -19.88
N ASP A 66 -45.35 -7.31 -19.93
CA ASP A 66 -44.97 -6.68 -21.20
C ASP A 66 -43.61 -7.20 -21.71
N TRP A 67 -42.70 -7.59 -20.81
CA TRP A 67 -41.31 -7.95 -21.12
C TRP A 67 -40.89 -9.31 -20.54
N CYS A 68 -39.94 -9.95 -21.21
CA CYS A 68 -39.17 -11.09 -20.73
C CYS A 68 -37.71 -10.97 -21.23
N VAL A 69 -36.80 -11.86 -20.82
CA VAL A 69 -35.44 -11.89 -21.39
C VAL A 69 -35.28 -13.04 -22.36
N LEU A 70 -34.58 -12.80 -23.47
CA LEU A 70 -34.20 -13.80 -24.47
C LEU A 70 -32.69 -14.07 -24.37
N VAL A 71 -32.34 -15.36 -24.43
CA VAL A 71 -30.98 -15.86 -24.67
C VAL A 71 -31.02 -16.70 -25.94
N GLU A 72 -30.33 -16.24 -26.98
CA GLU A 72 -30.17 -16.93 -28.26
C GLU A 72 -28.70 -17.32 -28.46
N ASN A 73 -28.42 -18.60 -28.65
CA ASN A 73 -27.10 -19.10 -29.04
C ASN A 73 -27.16 -19.49 -30.52
N VAL A 74 -26.37 -18.82 -31.37
CA VAL A 74 -26.27 -19.11 -32.82
C VAL A 74 -25.23 -20.19 -33.09
N VAL A 75 -24.20 -20.27 -32.23
CA VAL A 75 -23.25 -21.38 -32.16
C VAL A 75 -23.29 -21.99 -30.76
N SER A 76 -22.72 -23.18 -30.59
CA SER A 76 -22.76 -23.90 -29.31
C SER A 76 -22.10 -23.05 -28.22
N ASN A 77 -22.88 -22.59 -27.23
CA ASN A 77 -22.40 -21.71 -26.15
C ASN A 77 -23.12 -21.99 -24.81
N ASP A 78 -22.60 -21.42 -23.72
CA ASP A 78 -23.28 -21.24 -22.43
C ASP A 78 -23.42 -19.73 -22.20
N ALA A 79 -24.61 -19.18 -22.45
CA ALA A 79 -24.89 -17.75 -22.34
C ALA A 79 -26.07 -17.50 -21.40
N ARG A 80 -26.02 -16.38 -20.65
CA ARG A 80 -26.87 -16.21 -19.46
C ARG A 80 -27.03 -14.77 -18.97
N PHE A 81 -28.17 -14.51 -18.34
CA PHE A 81 -28.31 -13.36 -17.43
C PHE A 81 -28.10 -13.81 -15.98
N VAL A 82 -27.38 -13.02 -15.19
CA VAL A 82 -26.99 -13.34 -13.81
C VAL A 82 -27.42 -12.24 -12.85
N GLN A 83 -27.91 -12.63 -11.68
CA GLN A 83 -28.14 -11.73 -10.56
C GLN A 83 -27.73 -12.38 -9.24
N SER A 84 -27.01 -11.63 -8.40
CA SER A 84 -26.63 -12.09 -7.06
C SER A 84 -27.70 -11.74 -6.02
N ALA A 85 -28.06 -12.70 -5.18
CA ALA A 85 -28.99 -12.54 -4.07
C ALA A 85 -28.34 -12.93 -2.74
N GLU A 86 -28.58 -12.13 -1.70
CA GLU A 86 -28.20 -12.49 -0.32
C GLU A 86 -29.09 -13.61 0.20
N VAL A 87 -28.47 -14.62 0.80
CA VAL A 87 -29.16 -15.78 1.35
C VAL A 87 -28.63 -16.10 2.74
N LEU A 88 -29.45 -16.74 3.56
CA LEU A 88 -29.03 -17.37 4.81
C LEU A 88 -28.33 -18.71 4.54
N PRO A 89 -27.22 -19.01 5.24
CA PRO A 89 -26.58 -20.33 5.22
C PRO A 89 -27.51 -21.46 5.70
N GLU A 90 -27.24 -22.69 5.27
CA GLU A 90 -27.98 -23.92 5.62
C GLU A 90 -29.51 -23.86 5.45
N THR A 91 -30.00 -22.90 4.68
CA THR A 91 -31.42 -22.60 4.51
C THR A 91 -31.90 -23.12 3.15
N VAL A 92 -33.14 -23.60 3.10
CA VAL A 92 -33.73 -24.09 1.86
C VAL A 92 -34.48 -22.95 1.17
N TYR A 93 -34.17 -22.76 -0.11
CA TYR A 93 -34.84 -21.83 -1.00
C TYR A 93 -35.55 -22.60 -2.11
N ARG A 94 -36.70 -22.10 -2.52
CA ARG A 94 -37.34 -22.46 -3.79
C ARG A 94 -36.84 -21.49 -4.85
N LEU A 95 -36.23 -22.03 -5.90
CA LEU A 95 -35.87 -21.33 -7.12
C LEU A 95 -36.85 -21.74 -8.22
N SER A 96 -37.56 -20.78 -8.79
CA SER A 96 -38.63 -21.03 -9.76
C SER A 96 -38.70 -19.98 -10.85
N GLY A 97 -39.36 -20.31 -11.96
CA GLY A 97 -39.66 -19.34 -13.03
C GLY A 97 -40.23 -20.02 -14.25
N TYR A 98 -40.52 -19.23 -15.29
CA TYR A 98 -41.04 -19.74 -16.55
C TYR A 98 -39.97 -19.71 -17.63
N ILE A 99 -39.86 -20.82 -18.36
CA ILE A 99 -38.95 -20.96 -19.50
C ILE A 99 -39.78 -21.33 -20.73
N LYS A 100 -39.57 -20.62 -21.84
CA LYS A 100 -40.05 -20.98 -23.17
C LYS A 100 -38.82 -21.22 -24.04
N VAL A 101 -38.81 -22.28 -24.82
CA VAL A 101 -37.64 -22.71 -25.60
C VAL A 101 -38.04 -23.07 -27.01
N ASP A 102 -37.24 -22.64 -27.98
CA ASP A 102 -37.38 -22.93 -29.39
C ASP A 102 -36.04 -23.45 -29.95
N SER A 103 -36.10 -24.55 -30.70
CA SER A 103 -34.98 -25.08 -31.47
C SER A 103 -33.72 -25.45 -30.66
N VAL A 104 -33.91 -25.95 -29.42
CA VAL A 104 -32.83 -26.47 -28.55
C VAL A 104 -32.91 -28.00 -28.46
N GLY A 105 -31.86 -28.68 -28.94
CA GLY A 105 -31.74 -30.13 -28.99
C GLY A 105 -31.23 -30.77 -27.68
N PRO A 106 -31.37 -32.11 -27.52
CA PRO A 106 -30.98 -32.83 -26.31
C PRO A 106 -29.47 -33.12 -26.19
N ASP A 107 -28.67 -32.73 -27.18
CA ASP A 107 -27.24 -33.07 -27.29
C ASP A 107 -26.31 -32.17 -26.44
N GLY A 108 -26.88 -31.36 -25.54
CA GLY A 108 -26.20 -30.45 -24.61
C GLY A 108 -27.15 -30.02 -23.48
N ALA A 109 -26.74 -29.11 -22.60
CA ALA A 109 -27.64 -28.63 -21.54
C ALA A 109 -28.74 -27.75 -22.12
N GLY A 110 -30.01 -28.05 -21.79
CA GLY A 110 -31.15 -27.24 -22.17
C GLY A 110 -31.22 -25.90 -21.41
N ALA A 111 -32.23 -25.09 -21.71
CA ALA A 111 -32.48 -23.85 -20.97
C ALA A 111 -32.83 -24.15 -19.50
N ASN A 112 -32.22 -23.43 -18.55
CA ASN A 112 -32.38 -23.69 -17.13
C ASN A 112 -32.23 -22.42 -16.26
N ILE A 113 -32.81 -22.47 -15.06
CA ILE A 113 -32.58 -21.51 -13.98
C ILE A 113 -31.73 -22.22 -12.94
N SER A 114 -30.55 -21.68 -12.63
CA SER A 114 -29.53 -22.40 -11.86
C SER A 114 -28.65 -21.48 -11.01
N VAL A 115 -27.80 -22.09 -10.18
CA VAL A 115 -26.78 -21.38 -9.39
C VAL A 115 -25.44 -21.50 -10.11
N LEU A 116 -24.80 -20.37 -10.43
CA LEU A 116 -23.62 -20.31 -11.32
C LEU A 116 -22.42 -21.11 -10.78
N SER A 117 -22.20 -21.11 -9.46
CA SER A 117 -21.06 -21.76 -8.81
C SER A 117 -21.34 -23.20 -8.35
N SER A 118 -22.30 -23.89 -8.97
CA SER A 118 -22.72 -25.25 -8.61
C SER A 118 -22.56 -26.24 -9.78
N TYR A 119 -22.06 -27.44 -9.47
CA TYR A 119 -22.01 -28.59 -10.40
C TYR A 119 -23.28 -29.45 -10.34
N GLU A 120 -24.26 -29.05 -9.54
CA GLU A 120 -25.51 -29.78 -9.40
C GLU A 120 -26.36 -29.68 -10.67
N SER A 121 -27.13 -30.73 -10.95
CA SER A 121 -28.02 -30.76 -12.10
C SER A 121 -29.34 -30.05 -11.79
N PHE A 122 -29.61 -28.95 -12.49
CA PHE A 122 -30.86 -28.22 -12.41
C PHE A 122 -31.86 -28.71 -13.48
N PRO A 123 -33.18 -28.50 -13.28
CA PRO A 123 -34.17 -28.84 -14.30
C PRO A 123 -33.87 -28.15 -15.63
N MET A 124 -33.74 -28.94 -16.70
CA MET A 124 -33.46 -28.46 -18.05
C MET A 124 -34.72 -28.52 -18.91
N VAL A 125 -34.95 -27.47 -19.67
CA VAL A 125 -36.05 -27.35 -20.62
C VAL A 125 -35.46 -27.31 -22.03
N TYR A 126 -35.91 -28.25 -22.85
CA TYR A 126 -35.63 -28.29 -24.29
C TYR A 126 -36.84 -27.74 -25.04
N ASP A 127 -36.94 -27.98 -26.35
CA ASP A 127 -38.03 -27.46 -27.18
C ASP A 127 -39.43 -27.61 -26.52
N THR A 128 -40.08 -26.45 -26.36
CA THR A 128 -41.38 -26.31 -25.72
C THR A 128 -42.53 -26.16 -26.72
N GLN A 129 -42.24 -26.15 -28.02
CA GLN A 129 -43.19 -25.83 -29.09
C GLN A 129 -43.89 -24.47 -28.87
N GLY A 130 -43.13 -23.49 -28.39
CA GLY A 130 -43.59 -22.11 -28.16
C GLY A 130 -44.47 -21.92 -26.92
N GLN A 131 -44.58 -22.91 -26.03
CA GLN A 131 -45.35 -22.80 -24.79
C GLN A 131 -44.45 -22.50 -23.58
N TRP A 132 -44.87 -21.58 -22.72
CA TRP A 132 -44.17 -21.33 -21.45
C TRP A 132 -44.31 -22.54 -20.51
N ARG A 133 -43.19 -23.02 -19.98
CA ARG A 133 -43.14 -24.09 -18.98
C ARG A 133 -42.65 -23.54 -17.65
N TYR A 134 -43.41 -23.82 -16.60
CA TYR A 134 -42.97 -23.55 -15.24
C TYR A 134 -41.91 -24.56 -14.81
N VAL A 135 -40.81 -24.08 -14.24
CA VAL A 135 -39.81 -24.90 -13.59
C VAL A 135 -39.62 -24.45 -12.15
N GLU A 136 -39.41 -25.40 -11.27
CA GLU A 136 -38.99 -25.13 -9.90
C GLU A 136 -38.01 -26.18 -9.40
N CYS A 137 -37.12 -25.78 -8.51
CA CYS A 137 -36.29 -26.66 -7.73
C CYS A 137 -36.06 -26.09 -6.33
N TYR A 138 -35.69 -26.97 -5.40
CA TYR A 138 -35.38 -26.60 -4.03
C TYR A 138 -33.88 -26.71 -3.83
N ILE A 139 -33.23 -25.64 -3.39
CA ILE A 139 -31.79 -25.58 -3.15
C ILE A 139 -31.54 -25.37 -1.65
N ARG A 140 -30.60 -26.11 -1.06
CA ARG A 140 -30.10 -25.84 0.29
C ARG A 140 -28.74 -25.18 0.19
N THR A 141 -28.59 -24.00 0.79
CA THR A 141 -27.31 -23.28 0.87
C THR A 141 -26.31 -24.03 1.75
N ALA A 142 -25.01 -23.94 1.41
CA ALA A 142 -23.95 -24.57 2.19
C ALA A 142 -23.71 -23.87 3.54
N GLU A 143 -22.92 -24.52 4.41
CA GLU A 143 -22.37 -23.90 5.63
C GLU A 143 -21.53 -22.66 5.25
N GLY A 144 -21.88 -21.48 5.79
CA GLY A 144 -21.20 -20.22 5.47
C GLY A 144 -21.58 -19.55 4.13
N GLN A 145 -22.54 -20.09 3.38
CA GLN A 145 -22.96 -19.49 2.11
C GLN A 145 -23.98 -18.37 2.32
N GLU A 146 -23.53 -17.12 2.21
CA GLU A 146 -24.33 -15.91 2.44
C GLU A 146 -24.81 -15.23 1.14
N GLN A 147 -24.36 -15.71 -0.02
CA GLN A 147 -24.74 -15.17 -1.33
C GLN A 147 -24.86 -16.29 -2.38
N LEU A 148 -25.84 -16.16 -3.28
CA LEU A 148 -25.99 -16.99 -4.47
C LEU A 148 -26.04 -16.13 -5.72
N SER A 149 -25.37 -16.58 -6.79
CA SER A 149 -25.56 -16.01 -8.13
C SER A 149 -26.52 -16.88 -8.93
N ILE A 150 -27.72 -16.36 -9.17
CA ILE A 150 -28.77 -17.02 -9.95
C ILE A 150 -28.55 -16.69 -11.43
N ALA A 151 -28.48 -17.72 -12.26
CA ALA A 151 -28.34 -17.61 -13.70
C ALA A 151 -29.60 -18.13 -14.40
N VAL A 152 -30.14 -17.34 -15.32
CA VAL A 152 -31.09 -17.79 -16.34
C VAL A 152 -30.31 -18.00 -17.64
N ARG A 153 -30.16 -19.26 -18.06
CA ARG A 153 -29.14 -19.62 -19.06
C ARG A 153 -29.63 -20.61 -20.10
N LEU A 154 -29.02 -20.54 -21.28
CA LEU A 154 -29.07 -21.56 -22.32
C LEU A 154 -27.68 -22.16 -22.51
N GLY A 155 -27.56 -23.45 -22.23
CA GLY A 155 -26.27 -24.15 -22.09
C GLY A 155 -25.88 -24.37 -20.61
N GLY A 156 -24.66 -24.85 -20.40
CA GLY A 156 -24.10 -25.10 -19.07
C GLY A 156 -22.64 -25.51 -19.13
N TYR A 157 -21.95 -25.47 -17.99
CA TYR A 157 -20.51 -25.77 -17.91
C TYR A 157 -20.14 -27.12 -18.56
N SER A 158 -19.33 -27.08 -19.62
CA SER A 158 -18.94 -28.25 -20.44
C SER A 158 -20.09 -28.97 -21.16
N ALA A 159 -21.24 -28.31 -21.32
CA ALA A 159 -22.45 -28.83 -21.94
C ALA A 159 -23.18 -27.71 -22.72
N ASP A 160 -22.45 -27.06 -23.64
CA ASP A 160 -22.92 -25.98 -24.48
C ASP A 160 -24.12 -26.38 -25.37
N ASN A 161 -24.93 -25.41 -25.81
CA ASN A 161 -26.07 -25.70 -26.70
C ASN A 161 -26.40 -24.54 -27.65
N ILE A 162 -27.21 -24.82 -28.67
CA ILE A 162 -27.67 -23.89 -29.72
C ILE A 162 -29.19 -23.76 -29.62
N GLY A 163 -29.72 -22.57 -29.91
CA GLY A 163 -31.17 -22.31 -29.99
C GLY A 163 -31.59 -21.05 -29.24
N LYS A 164 -32.88 -20.93 -28.90
CA LYS A 164 -33.45 -19.75 -28.23
C LYS A 164 -34.20 -20.12 -26.97
N ALA A 165 -34.01 -19.35 -25.91
CA ALA A 165 -34.72 -19.52 -24.64
C ALA A 165 -35.18 -18.16 -24.10
N TRP A 166 -36.45 -18.08 -23.71
CA TRP A 166 -37.04 -16.94 -23.03
C TRP A 166 -37.31 -17.28 -21.57
N PHE A 167 -37.07 -16.32 -20.68
CA PHE A 167 -37.22 -16.46 -19.24
C PHE A 167 -38.09 -15.35 -18.67
N ASP A 168 -39.00 -15.70 -17.76
CA ASP A 168 -39.93 -14.75 -17.15
C ASP A 168 -40.33 -15.19 -15.72
N ASP A 169 -40.78 -14.24 -14.90
CA ASP A 169 -41.24 -14.42 -13.51
C ASP A 169 -40.27 -15.25 -12.61
N ILE A 170 -39.00 -14.86 -12.54
CA ILE A 170 -37.96 -15.61 -11.81
C ILE A 170 -38.03 -15.33 -10.31
N ALA A 171 -38.13 -16.37 -9.48
CA ALA A 171 -38.21 -16.22 -8.03
C ALA A 171 -37.21 -17.07 -7.26
N LEU A 172 -36.59 -16.44 -6.26
CA LEU A 172 -35.82 -17.09 -5.21
C LEU A 172 -36.46 -16.75 -3.86
N THR A 173 -37.10 -17.73 -3.22
CA THR A 173 -37.85 -17.51 -1.97
C THR A 173 -37.47 -18.54 -0.92
N PRO A 174 -37.20 -18.15 0.35
CA PRO A 174 -36.97 -19.11 1.42
C PRO A 174 -38.23 -19.94 1.68
N VAL A 175 -38.07 -21.22 2.03
CA VAL A 175 -39.18 -22.12 2.35
C VAL A 175 -38.98 -22.78 3.71
N ASP A 176 -40.04 -22.78 4.53
CA ASP A 176 -40.02 -23.40 5.86
C ASP A 176 -40.12 -24.94 5.80
N ALA A 177 -40.72 -25.48 4.73
CA ALA A 177 -40.86 -26.90 4.47
C ALA A 177 -40.84 -27.19 2.96
N VAL A 178 -40.23 -28.31 2.59
CA VAL A 178 -40.20 -28.80 1.20
C VAL A 178 -41.32 -29.82 1.01
N PRO A 179 -42.03 -29.86 -0.14
CA PRO A 179 -43.00 -30.91 -0.46
C PRO A 179 -42.41 -32.32 -0.29
N GLU A 180 -43.20 -33.28 0.19
CA GLU A 180 -42.72 -34.64 0.53
C GLU A 180 -42.07 -35.41 -0.64
N ASP A 181 -42.35 -35.00 -1.87
CA ASP A 181 -41.91 -35.58 -3.14
C ASP A 181 -40.86 -34.75 -3.88
N ALA A 182 -40.47 -33.57 -3.37
CA ALA A 182 -39.52 -32.68 -4.04
C ALA A 182 -38.05 -32.94 -3.64
N ALA A 183 -37.19 -33.10 -4.64
CA ALA A 183 -35.75 -33.26 -4.43
C ALA A 183 -35.10 -31.91 -4.04
N VAL A 184 -34.25 -31.93 -3.01
CA VAL A 184 -33.47 -30.76 -2.56
C VAL A 184 -32.03 -30.89 -3.06
N ILE A 185 -31.63 -29.97 -3.93
CA ILE A 185 -30.26 -29.83 -4.42
C ILE A 185 -29.40 -29.28 -3.28
N GLN A 186 -28.41 -30.05 -2.85
CA GLN A 186 -27.48 -29.67 -1.79
C GLN A 186 -26.32 -28.90 -2.41
N LEU A 187 -26.26 -27.58 -2.22
CA LEU A 187 -25.11 -26.83 -2.67
C LEU A 187 -23.91 -27.24 -1.79
N THR A 188 -22.95 -27.93 -2.39
CA THR A 188 -21.71 -28.33 -1.72
C THR A 188 -20.63 -27.29 -1.96
N ASP A 189 -19.85 -27.02 -0.92
CA ASP A 189 -18.77 -26.05 -0.92
C ASP A 189 -17.63 -26.49 -1.89
N TYR A 190 -17.63 -25.97 -3.12
CA TYR A 190 -16.56 -26.27 -4.11
C TYR A 190 -15.18 -25.79 -3.64
N THR A 191 -15.12 -24.93 -2.61
CA THR A 191 -13.87 -24.52 -1.97
C THR A 191 -13.19 -25.63 -1.16
N ARG A 192 -13.83 -26.80 -0.94
CA ARG A 192 -13.24 -27.94 -0.20
C ARG A 192 -12.62 -29.06 -1.05
N TYR A 193 -12.65 -29.00 -2.38
CA TYR A 193 -11.98 -30.01 -3.25
C TYR A 193 -10.86 -29.45 -4.16
N ALA A 194 -10.58 -28.15 -4.13
CA ALA A 194 -9.35 -27.56 -4.67
C ALA A 194 -8.22 -27.56 -3.61
N GLY A 195 -7.96 -28.72 -3.02
CA GLY A 195 -6.84 -28.96 -2.13
C GLY A 195 -5.51 -29.03 -2.89
N GLN A 196 -5.12 -27.96 -3.59
CA GLN A 196 -3.74 -27.63 -3.95
C GLN A 196 -3.65 -26.20 -4.51
N GLN A 197 -3.07 -25.31 -3.69
CA GLN A 197 -2.57 -23.97 -4.03
C GLN A 197 -3.54 -23.01 -4.75
N THR A 198 -4.31 -22.26 -3.97
CA THR A 198 -4.48 -20.80 -4.09
C THR A 198 -5.34 -20.35 -2.91
N VAL A 199 -4.72 -19.73 -1.91
CA VAL A 199 -5.48 -19.00 -0.89
C VAL A 199 -5.97 -17.73 -1.57
N SER A 200 -7.29 -17.59 -1.74
CA SER A 200 -7.92 -16.37 -2.25
C SER A 200 -7.69 -15.21 -1.27
N ASP A 201 -7.15 -14.11 -1.79
CA ASP A 201 -6.69 -12.91 -1.07
C ASP A 201 -7.79 -12.06 -0.39
N ALA A 202 -9.02 -12.56 -0.26
CA ALA A 202 -10.18 -11.73 0.13
C ALA A 202 -10.31 -11.42 1.65
N ASP A 203 -9.47 -11.98 2.52
CA ASP A 203 -9.59 -11.76 3.98
C ASP A 203 -8.44 -10.90 4.59
N THR A 204 -7.58 -10.32 3.75
CA THR A 204 -6.43 -9.50 4.21
C THR A 204 -6.76 -8.03 4.48
N ASP A 205 -7.95 -7.56 4.10
CA ASP A 205 -8.27 -6.12 4.05
C ASP A 205 -8.50 -5.47 5.43
N SER A 206 -8.78 -6.27 6.46
CA SER A 206 -8.98 -5.75 7.83
C SER A 206 -7.66 -5.37 8.53
N SER A 207 -6.51 -5.80 8.02
CA SER A 207 -5.21 -5.72 8.71
C SER A 207 -4.60 -4.31 8.76
N SER A 208 -4.91 -3.45 7.79
CA SER A 208 -4.27 -2.12 7.63
C SER A 208 -4.85 -1.06 8.58
N LEU A 209 -6.16 -1.07 8.83
CA LEU A 209 -6.88 -0.13 9.70
C LEU A 209 -6.51 -0.31 11.19
N GLY A 210 -6.39 -1.56 11.66
CA GLY A 210 -5.94 -1.87 13.02
C GLY A 210 -4.49 -1.44 13.27
N LEU A 211 -3.64 -1.56 12.24
CA LEU A 211 -2.23 -1.15 12.25
C LEU A 211 -2.06 0.38 12.36
N LEU A 212 -2.81 1.13 11.54
CA LEU A 212 -2.83 2.59 11.53
C LEU A 212 -3.46 3.17 12.81
N ALA A 213 -4.49 2.51 13.36
CA ALA A 213 -5.05 2.85 14.66
C ALA A 213 -4.05 2.62 15.81
N GLY A 214 -3.20 1.58 15.72
CA GLY A 214 -2.12 1.32 16.68
C GLY A 214 -1.02 2.39 16.65
N ILE A 215 -0.53 2.75 15.46
CA ILE A 215 0.49 3.81 15.28
C ILE A 215 -0.09 5.19 15.62
N GLY A 216 -1.29 5.50 15.12
CA GLY A 216 -2.02 6.72 15.39
C GLY A 216 -2.38 6.87 16.87
N GLY A 217 -2.83 5.80 17.52
CA GLY A 217 -3.08 5.72 18.95
C GLY A 217 -1.81 5.89 19.78
N PHE A 218 -0.70 5.27 19.40
CA PHE A 218 0.60 5.46 20.04
C PHE A 218 1.12 6.90 19.92
N LEU A 219 1.02 7.50 18.73
CA LEU A 219 1.42 8.89 18.49
C LEU A 219 0.48 9.90 19.17
N ALA A 220 -0.82 9.64 19.19
CA ALA A 220 -1.82 10.45 19.88
C ALA A 220 -1.63 10.37 21.39
N VAL A 221 -1.34 9.18 21.92
CA VAL A 221 -0.96 9.00 23.32
C VAL A 221 0.34 9.76 23.58
N LEU A 222 1.42 9.59 22.81
CA LEU A 222 2.66 10.37 22.97
C LEU A 222 2.42 11.89 22.91
N ALA A 223 1.52 12.37 22.06
CA ALA A 223 1.12 13.78 21.97
C ALA A 223 0.34 14.24 23.20
N VAL A 224 -0.72 13.52 23.59
CA VAL A 224 -1.51 13.77 24.81
C VAL A 224 -0.62 13.73 26.05
N LEU A 225 0.35 12.83 26.08
CA LEU A 225 1.34 12.67 27.14
C LEU A 225 2.37 13.82 27.18
N TYR A 226 2.80 14.33 26.03
CA TYR A 226 3.62 15.55 25.93
C TYR A 226 2.88 16.79 26.46
N PHE A 227 1.59 16.92 26.16
CA PHE A 227 0.76 18.04 26.61
C PHE A 227 0.30 17.91 28.07
N ALA A 228 -0.08 16.71 28.53
CA ALA A 228 -0.51 16.44 29.90
C ALA A 228 0.62 16.62 30.92
N ARG A 229 1.87 16.23 30.55
CA ARG A 229 3.07 16.50 31.36
C ARG A 229 3.34 18.00 31.55
N ARG A 230 2.94 18.83 30.59
CA ARG A 230 3.01 20.30 30.72
C ARG A 230 1.86 20.90 31.52
N ALA A 231 0.71 20.23 31.59
CA ALA A 231 -0.52 20.74 32.21
C ALA A 231 -0.71 20.38 33.71
N ARG A 232 0.15 19.53 34.30
CA ARG A 232 0.11 19.16 35.75
C ARG A 232 -1.28 18.68 36.25
N LEU A 233 -1.97 17.84 35.49
CA LEU A 233 -3.32 17.33 35.85
C LEU A 233 -3.32 16.34 37.05
N PRO A 234 -4.32 16.39 37.96
CA PRO A 234 -4.25 15.77 39.30
C PRO A 234 -4.89 14.37 39.51
N TRP A 235 -5.16 13.54 38.48
CA TRP A 235 -6.05 12.35 38.62
C TRP A 235 -5.41 10.95 38.42
N PRO A 236 -4.44 10.48 39.22
CA PRO A 236 -3.62 9.32 38.84
C PRO A 236 -4.27 7.93 38.89
N ARG A 237 -5.29 7.70 39.74
CA ARG A 237 -5.97 6.39 39.81
C ARG A 237 -7.12 6.26 38.82
N ALA A 238 -7.94 7.32 38.70
CA ALA A 238 -9.00 7.39 37.69
C ALA A 238 -8.41 7.39 36.26
N ALA A 239 -7.27 8.06 36.05
CA ALA A 239 -6.57 8.03 34.77
C ALA A 239 -6.01 6.65 34.41
N LEU A 240 -5.55 5.86 35.39
CA LEU A 240 -5.14 4.47 35.13
C LEU A 240 -6.35 3.61 34.74
N ALA A 241 -7.48 3.74 35.44
CA ALA A 241 -8.69 3.01 35.09
C ALA A 241 -9.18 3.36 33.67
N GLY A 242 -9.18 4.66 33.32
CA GLY A 242 -9.49 5.11 31.96
C GLY A 242 -8.49 4.59 30.91
N LEU A 243 -7.19 4.59 31.21
CA LEU A 243 -6.15 4.02 30.34
C LEU A 243 -6.37 2.53 30.10
N LEU A 244 -6.63 1.76 31.16
CA LEU A 244 -6.88 0.32 31.07
C LEU A 244 -8.18 0.05 30.29
N ALA A 245 -9.23 0.84 30.49
CA ALA A 245 -10.49 0.70 29.76
C ALA A 245 -10.30 0.95 28.25
N VAL A 246 -9.57 2.01 27.88
CA VAL A 246 -9.26 2.30 26.46
C VAL A 246 -8.35 1.21 25.86
N ALA A 247 -7.33 0.79 26.59
CA ALA A 247 -6.42 -0.26 26.14
C ALA A 247 -7.12 -1.63 25.97
N ALA A 248 -8.09 -1.93 26.84
CA ALA A 248 -8.92 -3.13 26.76
C ALA A 248 -9.92 -3.03 25.59
N ALA A 249 -10.61 -1.91 25.43
CA ALA A 249 -11.55 -1.69 24.33
C ALA A 249 -10.86 -1.81 22.97
N LEU A 250 -9.67 -1.21 22.82
CA LEU A 250 -8.87 -1.34 21.60
C LEU A 250 -8.48 -2.79 21.32
N ARG A 251 -8.00 -3.53 22.33
CA ARG A 251 -7.64 -4.95 22.17
C ARG A 251 -8.84 -5.82 21.82
N LEU A 252 -9.97 -5.64 22.49
CA LEU A 252 -11.21 -6.37 22.18
C LEU A 252 -11.67 -6.12 20.75
N TYR A 253 -11.61 -4.87 20.29
CA TYR A 253 -11.90 -4.53 18.90
C TYR A 253 -10.96 -5.24 17.92
N LEU A 254 -9.65 -5.20 18.18
CA LEU A 254 -8.65 -5.89 17.35
C LEU A 254 -8.86 -7.42 17.38
N MET A 255 -9.12 -8.01 18.54
CA MET A 255 -9.33 -9.45 18.69
C MET A 255 -10.58 -9.94 17.94
N ALA A 256 -11.65 -9.15 17.90
CA ALA A 256 -12.89 -9.49 17.21
C ALA A 256 -12.75 -9.35 15.68
N THR A 257 -12.06 -8.30 15.24
CA THR A 257 -11.94 -7.94 13.81
C THR A 257 -10.80 -8.63 13.09
N GLN A 258 -9.73 -9.02 13.79
CA GLN A 258 -8.54 -9.62 13.18
C GLN A 258 -8.53 -11.14 13.38
N ALA A 259 -8.44 -11.89 12.28
CA ALA A 259 -8.32 -13.34 12.32
C ALA A 259 -7.09 -13.80 13.14
N GLY A 260 -5.94 -13.19 12.88
CA GLY A 260 -4.64 -13.57 13.46
C GLY A 260 -3.93 -14.62 12.61
N TYR A 261 -2.84 -15.20 13.13
CA TYR A 261 -2.09 -16.21 12.38
C TYR A 261 -2.85 -17.54 12.41
N ALA A 262 -3.34 -17.98 11.24
CA ALA A 262 -4.30 -19.06 11.12
C ALA A 262 -3.86 -20.35 11.85
N THR A 263 -2.61 -20.78 11.67
CA THR A 263 -2.10 -22.02 12.29
C THR A 263 -2.12 -21.95 13.81
N ASP A 264 -1.59 -20.89 14.41
CA ASP A 264 -1.54 -20.76 15.88
C ASP A 264 -2.96 -20.66 16.46
N MET A 265 -3.82 -19.84 15.84
CA MET A 265 -5.20 -19.65 16.29
C MET A 265 -5.98 -20.95 16.27
N GLN A 266 -5.87 -21.72 15.18
CA GLN A 266 -6.53 -23.02 15.06
C GLN A 266 -5.98 -24.03 16.07
N CYS A 267 -4.66 -24.07 16.29
CA CYS A 267 -4.07 -24.91 17.33
C CYS A 267 -4.63 -24.57 18.72
N PHE A 268 -4.66 -23.30 19.13
CA PHE A 268 -5.17 -22.91 20.44
C PHE A 268 -6.66 -23.20 20.62
N TYR A 269 -7.47 -23.00 19.57
CA TYR A 269 -8.88 -23.38 19.59
C TYR A 269 -9.07 -24.89 19.72
N ALA A 270 -8.38 -25.68 18.90
CA ALA A 270 -8.45 -27.13 18.94
C ALA A 270 -8.00 -27.69 20.30
N TRP A 271 -6.93 -27.13 20.88
CA TRP A 271 -6.46 -27.51 22.21
C TRP A 271 -7.44 -27.13 23.31
N ALA A 272 -8.09 -25.97 23.23
CA ALA A 272 -9.13 -25.57 24.18
C ALA A 272 -10.33 -26.52 24.13
N GLN A 273 -10.83 -26.80 22.93
CA GLN A 273 -11.94 -27.72 22.70
C GLN A 273 -11.62 -29.14 23.18
N ARG A 274 -10.43 -29.66 22.84
CA ARG A 274 -10.00 -30.98 23.30
C ARG A 274 -9.86 -31.06 24.82
N MET A 275 -9.24 -30.06 25.47
CA MET A 275 -9.17 -30.00 26.93
C MET A 275 -10.56 -30.05 27.58
N ALA A 276 -11.55 -29.37 26.99
CA ALA A 276 -12.93 -29.41 27.47
C ALA A 276 -13.63 -30.76 27.22
N ALA A 277 -13.32 -31.42 26.10
CA ALA A 277 -13.95 -32.68 25.70
C ALA A 277 -13.42 -33.92 26.46
N VAL A 278 -12.09 -34.06 26.56
CA VAL A 278 -11.45 -35.28 27.09
C VAL A 278 -10.70 -35.07 28.41
N GLY A 279 -10.52 -33.82 28.83
CA GLY A 279 -9.76 -33.48 30.04
C GLY A 279 -8.24 -33.73 29.93
N PRO A 280 -7.48 -33.51 31.01
CA PRO A 280 -6.02 -33.57 30.99
C PRO A 280 -5.43 -34.98 30.78
N GLY A 281 -6.12 -36.04 31.21
CA GLY A 281 -5.61 -37.42 31.15
C GLY A 281 -5.42 -37.95 29.73
N GLU A 282 -6.37 -37.66 28.85
CA GLU A 282 -6.41 -38.14 27.45
C GLU A 282 -5.98 -37.05 26.45
N PHE A 283 -5.51 -35.89 26.93
CA PHE A 283 -5.17 -34.77 26.06
C PHE A 283 -4.02 -35.11 25.10
N TYR A 284 -2.90 -35.64 25.62
CA TYR A 284 -1.73 -36.03 24.84
C TYR A 284 -1.81 -37.50 24.37
N ALA A 285 -2.86 -37.83 23.63
CA ALA A 285 -2.91 -39.08 22.87
C ALA A 285 -1.85 -39.07 21.76
N ASP A 286 -1.35 -40.25 21.36
CA ASP A 286 -0.20 -40.36 20.44
C ASP A 286 -0.50 -39.85 19.02
N ASP A 287 -1.78 -39.72 18.67
CA ASP A 287 -2.29 -39.22 17.38
C ASP A 287 -2.57 -37.71 17.37
N TYR A 288 -2.36 -37.00 18.49
CA TYR A 288 -2.75 -35.59 18.63
C TYR A 288 -1.56 -34.64 18.79
N PHE A 289 -1.47 -33.65 17.89
CA PHE A 289 -0.39 -32.66 17.90
C PHE A 289 -0.59 -31.58 18.98
N CYS A 290 0.39 -31.44 19.87
CA CYS A 290 0.56 -30.31 20.78
C CYS A 290 2.03 -30.15 21.16
N ASP A 291 2.59 -28.97 20.94
CA ASP A 291 3.98 -28.59 21.24
C ASP A 291 4.10 -27.72 22.52
N TYR A 292 3.02 -27.57 23.28
CA TYR A 292 3.01 -26.85 24.56
C TYR A 292 3.10 -27.79 25.75
N LEU A 293 3.69 -27.29 26.84
CA LEU A 293 3.64 -27.93 28.15
C LEU A 293 2.27 -27.70 28.82
N PRO A 294 1.88 -28.56 29.79
CA PRO A 294 0.55 -28.53 30.41
C PRO A 294 0.13 -27.20 31.06
N GLY A 295 1.07 -26.32 31.42
CA GLY A 295 0.75 -25.07 32.11
C GLY A 295 -0.17 -24.15 31.31
N TYR A 296 0.03 -24.04 29.99
CA TYR A 296 -0.85 -23.23 29.14
C TYR A 296 -2.21 -23.91 28.90
N LEU A 297 -2.24 -25.24 28.85
CA LEU A 297 -3.49 -26.00 28.65
C LEU A 297 -4.48 -25.80 29.79
N TYR A 298 -4.02 -25.63 31.03
CA TYR A 298 -4.88 -25.25 32.15
C TYR A 298 -5.56 -23.89 31.97
N LEU A 299 -4.96 -22.97 31.20
CA LEU A 299 -5.57 -21.67 30.88
C LEU A 299 -6.58 -21.79 29.74
N LEU A 300 -6.36 -22.72 28.79
CA LEU A 300 -7.28 -23.01 27.69
C LEU A 300 -8.49 -23.86 28.11
N TRP A 301 -8.35 -24.70 29.14
CA TRP A 301 -9.43 -25.56 29.60
C TRP A 301 -10.73 -24.81 29.96
N PRO A 302 -10.72 -23.75 30.80
CA PRO A 302 -11.93 -22.97 31.06
C PRO A 302 -12.43 -22.22 29.82
N ILE A 303 -11.54 -21.89 28.87
CA ILE A 303 -11.92 -21.25 27.60
C ILE A 303 -12.73 -22.21 26.73
N GLY A 304 -12.29 -23.47 26.58
CA GLY A 304 -13.06 -24.50 25.88
C GLY A 304 -14.39 -24.80 26.55
N GLY A 305 -14.42 -24.85 27.89
CA GLY A 305 -15.69 -25.01 28.63
C GLY A 305 -16.66 -23.84 28.40
N LEU A 306 -16.15 -22.61 28.32
CA LEU A 306 -16.95 -21.43 28.01
C LEU A 306 -17.42 -21.42 26.54
N MET A 307 -16.59 -21.87 25.60
CA MET A 307 -16.99 -22.05 24.20
C MET A 307 -18.14 -23.05 24.09
N ASN A 308 -18.05 -24.20 24.76
CA ASN A 308 -19.12 -25.19 24.80
C ASN A 308 -20.40 -24.64 25.42
N LEU A 309 -20.30 -23.85 26.51
CA LEU A 309 -21.45 -23.21 27.14
C LEU A 309 -22.13 -22.18 26.22
N LEU A 310 -21.35 -21.49 25.38
CA LEU A 310 -21.83 -20.48 24.44
C LEU A 310 -22.23 -21.07 23.07
N GLY A 311 -22.16 -22.40 22.89
CA GLY A 311 -22.48 -23.06 21.63
C GLY A 311 -21.50 -22.76 20.49
N VAL A 312 -20.25 -22.42 20.80
CA VAL A 312 -19.21 -22.11 19.81
C VAL A 312 -18.61 -23.42 19.29
N VAL A 313 -19.05 -23.84 18.11
CA VAL A 313 -18.64 -25.11 17.45
C VAL A 313 -17.54 -24.94 16.39
N GLU A 314 -17.29 -23.71 15.94
CA GLU A 314 -16.28 -23.36 14.93
C GLU A 314 -15.52 -22.06 15.27
N MET A 315 -14.44 -21.78 14.52
CA MET A 315 -13.58 -20.61 14.71
C MET A 315 -14.24 -19.30 14.20
N ASN A 316 -15.20 -18.79 14.95
CA ASN A 316 -15.87 -17.50 14.68
C ASN A 316 -15.28 -16.34 15.52
N ALA A 317 -15.81 -15.12 15.36
CA ALA A 317 -15.31 -13.94 16.09
C ALA A 317 -15.34 -14.11 17.63
N THR A 318 -16.35 -14.80 18.15
CA THR A 318 -16.44 -15.14 19.59
C THR A 318 -15.31 -16.09 19.99
N ALA A 319 -15.08 -17.16 19.23
CA ALA A 319 -13.96 -18.07 19.44
C ALA A 319 -12.61 -17.32 19.46
N ARG A 320 -12.39 -16.42 18.47
CA ARG A 320 -11.18 -15.60 18.39
C ARG A 320 -10.95 -14.75 19.64
N VAL A 321 -11.99 -14.06 20.12
CA VAL A 321 -11.91 -13.24 21.33
C VAL A 321 -11.61 -14.11 22.56
N LEU A 322 -12.24 -15.27 22.68
CA LEU A 322 -12.06 -16.17 23.82
C LEU A 322 -10.65 -16.78 23.86
N VAL A 323 -10.10 -17.25 22.74
CA VAL A 323 -8.72 -17.75 22.65
C VAL A 323 -7.72 -16.66 23.01
N LYS A 324 -7.90 -15.44 22.49
CA LYS A 324 -6.97 -14.30 22.69
C LYS A 324 -7.12 -13.63 24.06
N LEU A 325 -8.09 -14.05 24.89
CA LEU A 325 -8.40 -13.42 26.17
C LEU A 325 -7.24 -13.48 27.17
N MET A 326 -6.58 -14.64 27.29
CA MET A 326 -5.51 -14.83 28.27
C MET A 326 -4.27 -13.97 27.97
N PRO A 327 -3.77 -13.90 26.72
CA PRO A 327 -2.73 -12.93 26.33
C PRO A 327 -3.11 -11.47 26.60
N MET A 328 -4.35 -11.06 26.27
CA MET A 328 -4.84 -9.70 26.55
C MET A 328 -4.81 -9.38 28.05
N LEU A 329 -5.29 -10.29 28.90
CA LEU A 329 -5.27 -10.09 30.35
C LEU A 329 -3.84 -10.00 30.89
N ALA A 330 -2.91 -10.78 30.32
CA ALA A 330 -1.51 -10.73 30.68
C ALA A 330 -0.87 -9.37 30.37
N ASP A 331 -1.15 -8.79 29.19
CA ASP A 331 -0.71 -7.44 28.82
C ASP A 331 -1.19 -6.38 29.80
N LEU A 332 -2.49 -6.38 30.11
CA LEU A 332 -3.07 -5.44 31.07
C LEU A 332 -2.47 -5.63 32.47
N GLY A 333 -2.17 -6.88 32.84
CA GLY A 333 -1.40 -7.21 34.04
C GLY A 333 -0.01 -6.56 34.06
N ILE A 334 0.71 -6.60 32.94
CA ILE A 334 2.02 -5.94 32.79
C ILE A 334 1.87 -4.42 32.91
N VAL A 335 0.85 -3.82 32.29
CA VAL A 335 0.56 -2.37 32.40
C VAL A 335 0.37 -1.96 33.87
N VAL A 336 -0.43 -2.73 34.64
CA VAL A 336 -0.64 -2.48 36.07
C VAL A 336 0.65 -2.65 36.87
N LEU A 337 1.43 -3.69 36.58
CA LEU A 337 2.68 -3.97 37.28
C LEU A 337 3.73 -2.90 37.02
N LEU A 338 3.92 -2.48 35.77
CA LEU A 338 4.80 -1.37 35.38
C LEU A 338 4.36 -0.07 36.05
N TRP A 339 3.07 0.26 36.05
CA TRP A 339 2.56 1.44 36.76
C TRP A 339 2.90 1.40 38.25
N ARG A 340 2.63 0.27 38.93
CA ARG A 340 2.94 0.09 40.36
C ARG A 340 4.45 0.24 40.64
N MET A 341 5.29 -0.32 39.78
CA MET A 341 6.75 -0.20 39.90
C MET A 341 7.24 1.23 39.61
N ALA A 342 6.54 1.97 38.75
CA ALA A 342 6.90 3.31 38.31
C ALA A 342 6.45 4.44 39.26
N GLN A 343 5.49 4.19 40.17
CA GLN A 343 4.97 5.21 41.09
C GLN A 343 6.06 5.85 41.97
N LYS A 344 6.94 5.02 42.55
CA LYS A 344 8.04 5.51 43.39
C LYS A 344 9.09 6.29 42.58
N PRO A 345 9.57 5.80 41.41
CA PRO A 345 10.62 6.50 40.67
C PRO A 345 10.16 7.70 39.84
N LEU A 346 8.96 7.73 39.24
CA LEU A 346 8.61 8.73 38.21
C LEU A 346 7.47 9.67 38.59
N GLN A 347 7.02 9.63 39.85
CA GLN A 347 5.79 10.27 40.31
C GLN A 347 4.56 9.75 39.54
N ALA A 348 3.36 10.18 39.95
CA ALA A 348 2.12 9.56 39.46
C ALA A 348 1.91 9.71 37.95
N MET A 349 2.27 10.87 37.38
CA MET A 349 2.16 11.12 35.93
C MET A 349 3.19 10.31 35.15
N GLY A 350 4.45 10.25 35.60
CA GLY A 350 5.48 9.47 34.92
C GLY A 350 5.23 7.95 34.99
N ALA A 351 4.57 7.47 36.04
CA ALA A 351 4.09 6.11 36.12
C ALA A 351 3.00 5.80 35.08
N LEU A 352 2.06 6.73 34.88
CA LEU A 352 1.02 6.63 33.86
C LEU A 352 1.64 6.63 32.45
N LEU A 353 2.70 7.42 32.22
CA LEU A 353 3.43 7.46 30.94
C LEU A 353 4.02 6.10 30.57
N VAL A 354 4.74 5.45 31.49
CA VAL A 354 5.36 4.16 31.22
C VAL A 354 4.31 3.06 31.02
N ALA A 355 3.21 3.12 31.78
CA ALA A 355 2.07 2.23 31.60
C ALA A 355 1.44 2.39 30.19
N ALA A 356 1.26 3.64 29.74
CA ALA A 356 0.73 3.94 28.42
C ALA A 356 1.66 3.48 27.28
N LEU A 357 2.98 3.67 27.44
CA LEU A 357 3.98 3.24 26.45
C LEU A 357 3.88 1.74 26.15
N TYR A 358 3.65 0.92 27.17
CA TYR A 358 3.45 -0.52 26.98
C TYR A 358 2.04 -0.84 26.48
N ALA A 359 1.00 -0.22 27.07
CA ALA A 359 -0.40 -0.49 26.72
C ALA A 359 -0.72 -0.24 25.23
N PHE A 360 -0.09 0.76 24.63
CA PHE A 360 -0.29 1.15 23.23
C PHE A 360 0.93 0.87 22.35
N SER A 361 1.87 0.04 22.82
CA SER A 361 3.00 -0.38 21.99
C SER A 361 2.49 -1.18 20.79
N PRO A 362 2.92 -0.86 19.56
CA PRO A 362 2.49 -1.58 18.37
C PRO A 362 2.95 -3.05 18.39
N ALA A 363 4.12 -3.34 18.98
CA ALA A 363 4.60 -4.71 19.18
C ALA A 363 3.69 -5.51 20.12
N VAL A 364 3.27 -4.87 21.21
CA VAL A 364 2.37 -5.49 22.20
C VAL A 364 1.02 -5.79 21.57
N LEU A 365 0.45 -4.83 20.84
CA LEU A 365 -0.86 -4.99 20.19
C LEU A 365 -0.85 -6.06 19.09
N ILE A 366 0.19 -6.10 18.26
CA ILE A 366 0.22 -7.03 17.13
C ILE A 366 0.39 -8.48 17.56
N ASP A 367 1.20 -8.76 18.59
CA ASP A 367 1.43 -10.14 19.05
C ASP A 367 0.25 -10.70 19.84
N SER A 368 -0.31 -9.92 20.78
CA SER A 368 -1.36 -10.42 21.66
C SER A 368 -2.75 -10.32 21.03
N ALA A 369 -3.14 -9.14 20.55
CA ALA A 369 -4.51 -8.87 20.13
C ALA A 369 -4.78 -9.16 18.65
N VAL A 370 -3.80 -8.91 17.78
CA VAL A 370 -3.93 -9.19 16.33
C VAL A 370 -3.58 -10.65 16.05
N TRP A 371 -2.34 -11.06 16.33
CA TRP A 371 -1.85 -12.42 16.07
C TRP A 371 -2.52 -13.47 16.96
N GLY A 372 -2.64 -13.19 18.27
CA GLY A 372 -3.23 -14.10 19.25
C GLY A 372 -2.23 -14.99 19.99
N GLN A 373 -0.95 -14.60 20.00
CA GLN A 373 0.12 -15.35 20.61
C GLN A 373 0.20 -15.14 22.13
N VAL A 374 0.87 -16.06 22.83
CA VAL A 374 0.88 -16.13 24.30
C VAL A 374 2.14 -15.55 24.95
N ASP A 375 2.98 -14.86 24.20
CA ASP A 375 4.24 -14.32 24.70
C ASP A 375 4.02 -13.24 25.80
N SER A 376 2.82 -12.64 25.85
CA SER A 376 2.34 -11.82 26.97
C SER A 376 2.39 -12.54 28.33
N LEU A 377 2.06 -13.84 28.39
CA LEU A 377 2.11 -14.62 29.63
C LEU A 377 3.55 -14.84 30.09
N LEU A 378 4.45 -15.14 29.15
CA LEU A 378 5.89 -15.25 29.41
C LEU A 378 6.44 -13.92 29.95
N ALA A 379 6.12 -12.81 29.28
CA ALA A 379 6.55 -11.47 29.70
C ALA A 379 6.03 -11.11 31.10
N LEU A 380 4.74 -11.36 31.39
CA LEU A 380 4.15 -11.10 32.70
C LEU A 380 4.85 -11.91 33.80
N GLY A 381 5.04 -13.21 33.57
CA GLY A 381 5.71 -14.11 34.52
C GLY A 381 7.15 -13.70 34.81
N LEU A 382 7.91 -13.30 33.79
CA LEU A 382 9.28 -12.79 33.94
C LEU A 382 9.32 -11.45 34.69
N VAL A 383 8.46 -10.49 34.35
CA VAL A 383 8.41 -9.20 35.07
C VAL A 383 8.00 -9.39 36.53
N ALA A 384 7.03 -10.27 36.81
CA ALA A 384 6.62 -10.64 38.16
C ALA A 384 7.76 -11.29 38.94
N THR A 385 8.48 -12.23 38.31
CA THR A 385 9.66 -12.88 38.90
C THR A 385 10.74 -11.85 39.24
N VAL A 386 11.08 -10.96 38.30
CA VAL A 386 12.05 -9.86 38.53
C VAL A 386 11.59 -8.95 39.67
N ALA A 387 10.30 -8.60 39.74
CA ALA A 387 9.76 -7.78 40.81
C ALA A 387 9.85 -8.44 42.20
N LEU A 388 9.67 -9.78 42.27
CA LEU A 388 9.81 -10.57 43.50
C LEU A 388 11.28 -10.74 43.91
N VAL A 389 12.17 -11.04 42.96
CA VAL A 389 13.62 -11.14 43.20
C VAL A 389 14.19 -9.81 43.67
N GLN A 390 13.77 -8.68 43.09
CA GLN A 390 14.18 -7.35 43.56
C GLN A 390 13.73 -7.04 44.99
N ARG A 391 12.73 -7.76 45.53
CA ARG A 391 12.31 -7.70 46.94
C ARG A 391 12.97 -8.79 47.80
N LYS A 392 13.93 -9.54 47.25
CA LYS A 392 14.59 -10.71 47.85
C LYS A 392 13.61 -11.82 48.27
N ASN A 393 12.43 -11.89 47.63
CA ASN A 393 11.40 -12.87 47.95
C ASN A 393 11.55 -14.16 47.11
N TRP A 394 12.64 -14.89 47.34
CA TRP A 394 12.98 -16.12 46.63
C TRP A 394 11.95 -17.26 46.85
N ARG A 395 11.24 -17.26 47.99
CA ARG A 395 10.14 -18.19 48.26
C ARG A 395 9.02 -18.11 47.24
N ALA A 396 8.67 -16.90 46.81
CA ALA A 396 7.60 -16.65 45.84
C ALA A 396 8.12 -16.57 44.40
N ALA A 397 9.35 -16.08 44.19
CA ALA A 397 9.91 -15.92 42.85
C ALA A 397 10.08 -17.26 42.11
N LEU A 398 10.58 -18.30 42.79
CA LEU A 398 10.86 -19.60 42.16
C LEU A 398 9.58 -20.33 41.70
N PRO A 399 8.48 -20.40 42.49
CA PRO A 399 7.22 -20.96 42.01
C PRO A 399 6.61 -20.18 40.84
N VAL A 400 6.67 -18.85 40.85
CA VAL A 400 6.18 -18.02 39.72
C VAL A 400 6.99 -18.29 38.46
N PHE A 401 8.32 -18.39 38.58
CA PHE A 401 9.19 -18.73 37.46
C PHE A 401 8.91 -20.15 36.91
N ALA A 402 8.70 -21.13 37.79
CA ALA A 402 8.35 -22.49 37.41
C ALA A 402 6.99 -22.57 36.69
N LEU A 403 5.98 -21.84 37.16
CA LEU A 403 4.68 -21.72 36.47
C LEU A 403 4.84 -21.05 35.09
N THR A 404 5.68 -20.01 35.01
CA THR A 404 5.99 -19.33 33.74
C THR A 404 6.64 -20.31 32.76
N PHE A 405 7.58 -21.14 33.23
CA PHE A 405 8.22 -22.19 32.44
C PHE A 405 7.22 -23.25 31.94
N LEU A 406 6.28 -23.67 32.78
CA LEU A 406 5.22 -24.61 32.38
C LEU A 406 4.25 -24.02 31.34
N CYS A 407 4.07 -22.70 31.30
CA CYS A 407 3.27 -22.04 30.27
C CYS A 407 4.07 -21.84 28.98
N LYS A 408 5.34 -21.41 29.11
CA LYS A 408 6.26 -21.23 28.00
C LYS A 408 7.69 -21.65 28.39
N PRO A 409 8.23 -22.73 27.80
CA PRO A 409 9.58 -23.20 28.09
C PRO A 409 10.68 -22.16 27.86
N GLN A 410 10.44 -21.17 26.99
CA GLN A 410 11.40 -20.09 26.73
C GLN A 410 11.72 -19.23 27.97
N ALA A 411 10.94 -19.34 29.06
CA ALA A 411 11.29 -18.75 30.36
C ALA A 411 12.66 -19.24 30.87
N LEU A 412 13.05 -20.47 30.53
CA LEU A 412 14.31 -21.08 30.97
C LEU A 412 15.54 -20.31 30.47
N LEU A 413 15.43 -19.55 29.37
CA LEU A 413 16.50 -18.69 28.87
C LEU A 413 16.92 -17.63 29.91
N ALA A 414 16.02 -17.22 30.82
CA ALA A 414 16.35 -16.28 31.90
C ALA A 414 17.04 -16.93 33.11
N ALA A 415 17.04 -18.26 33.21
CA ALA A 415 17.52 -18.98 34.39
C ALA A 415 18.99 -18.69 34.74
N PRO A 416 19.95 -18.60 33.78
CA PRO A 416 21.34 -18.29 34.12
C PRO A 416 21.49 -16.95 34.88
N VAL A 417 20.77 -15.91 34.44
CA VAL A 417 20.78 -14.59 35.09
C VAL A 417 20.08 -14.66 36.46
N GLY A 418 19.01 -15.44 36.59
CA GLY A 418 18.33 -15.69 37.87
C GLY A 418 19.22 -16.41 38.88
N VAL A 419 19.97 -17.43 38.47
CA VAL A 419 20.94 -18.15 39.31
C VAL A 419 22.07 -17.22 39.74
N ALA A 420 22.62 -16.43 38.81
CA ALA A 420 23.63 -15.42 39.13
C ALA A 420 23.10 -14.37 40.13
N ALA A 421 21.82 -14.01 40.03
CA ALA A 421 21.16 -13.10 40.97
C ALA A 421 21.01 -13.72 42.37
N LEU A 422 20.63 -14.98 42.47
CA LEU A 422 20.56 -15.70 43.75
C LEU A 422 21.95 -15.83 44.38
N ALA A 423 22.95 -16.22 43.59
CA ALA A 423 24.34 -16.31 44.04
C ALA A 423 24.85 -14.95 44.53
N ALA A 424 24.58 -13.87 43.79
CA ALA A 424 24.93 -12.51 44.21
C ALA A 424 24.26 -12.13 45.54
N ASP A 425 22.97 -12.40 45.71
CA ASP A 425 22.23 -12.12 46.95
C ASP A 425 22.81 -12.89 48.15
N ILE A 426 23.16 -14.18 47.98
CA ILE A 426 23.75 -15.02 49.03
C ILE A 426 25.15 -14.55 49.39
N LEU A 427 25.99 -14.20 48.40
CA LEU A 427 27.39 -13.80 48.62
C LEU A 427 27.51 -12.39 49.22
N ARG A 428 26.52 -11.53 49.00
CA ARG A 428 26.47 -10.18 49.56
C ARG A 428 26.09 -10.14 51.01
N GLU A 429 25.27 -11.08 51.44
CA GLU A 429 24.70 -11.05 52.78
C GLU A 429 25.77 -11.43 53.80
N LYS A 430 26.36 -10.41 54.44
CA LYS A 430 27.44 -10.57 55.41
C LYS A 430 26.95 -11.17 56.73
N THR A 431 25.66 -11.02 57.03
CA THR A 431 25.07 -11.52 58.28
C THR A 431 24.72 -13.02 58.14
N PRO A 432 25.31 -13.93 58.94
CA PRO A 432 25.09 -15.37 58.80
C PRO A 432 23.62 -15.80 58.93
N SER A 433 22.86 -15.17 59.82
CA SER A 433 21.43 -15.45 60.03
C SER A 433 20.57 -15.01 58.84
N ALA A 434 20.84 -13.82 58.27
CA ALA A 434 20.14 -13.33 57.08
C ALA A 434 20.51 -14.14 55.83
N ARG A 435 21.78 -14.56 55.69
CA ARG A 435 22.24 -15.43 54.61
C ARG A 435 21.57 -16.81 54.67
N ARG A 436 21.50 -17.43 55.86
CA ARG A 436 20.74 -18.67 56.07
C ARG A 436 19.27 -18.49 55.73
N LYS A 437 18.68 -17.33 56.04
CA LYS A 437 17.29 -17.02 55.69
C LYS A 437 17.08 -16.96 54.17
N ILE A 438 17.98 -16.33 53.40
CA ILE A 438 17.92 -16.32 51.93
C ILE A 438 18.01 -17.74 51.37
N ILE A 439 18.96 -18.55 51.86
CA ILE A 439 19.12 -19.95 51.44
C ILE A 439 17.88 -20.78 51.77
N ALA A 440 17.35 -20.67 52.99
CA ALA A 440 16.13 -21.36 53.40
C ALA A 440 14.92 -20.91 52.58
N HIS A 441 14.81 -19.61 52.28
CA HIS A 441 13.77 -19.06 51.42
C HIS A 441 13.86 -19.60 49.98
N ALA A 442 15.06 -19.68 49.42
CA ALA A 442 15.30 -20.24 48.10
C ALA A 442 15.02 -21.76 48.07
N ALA A 443 15.47 -22.51 49.08
CA ALA A 443 15.21 -23.94 49.19
C ALA A 443 13.71 -24.25 49.33
N GLN A 444 12.99 -23.47 50.14
CA GLN A 444 11.53 -23.59 50.26
C GLN A 444 10.83 -23.19 48.96
N GLY A 445 11.25 -22.11 48.30
CA GLY A 445 10.72 -21.71 47.00
C GLY A 445 10.93 -22.78 45.93
N LEU A 446 12.12 -23.41 45.91
CA LEU A 446 12.44 -24.51 45.01
C LEU A 446 11.60 -25.75 45.33
N GLY A 447 11.44 -26.10 46.62
CA GLY A 447 10.56 -27.19 47.04
C GLY A 447 9.11 -26.99 46.62
N ILE A 448 8.57 -25.77 46.82
CA ILE A 448 7.22 -25.40 46.36
C ILE A 448 7.12 -25.46 44.83
N ALA A 449 8.14 -24.98 44.11
CA ALA A 449 8.16 -25.01 42.66
C ALA A 449 8.14 -26.45 42.12
N VAL A 450 9.00 -27.33 42.63
CA VAL A 450 9.07 -28.73 42.23
C VAL A 450 7.77 -29.46 42.59
N ALA A 451 7.27 -29.32 43.81
CA ALA A 451 6.01 -29.93 44.23
C ALA A 451 4.83 -29.43 43.36
N GLY A 452 4.76 -28.13 43.09
CA GLY A 452 3.75 -27.54 42.23
C GLY A 452 3.83 -28.04 40.78
N MET A 453 5.03 -28.16 40.21
CA MET A 453 5.21 -28.73 38.87
C MET A 453 4.76 -30.19 38.82
N VAL A 454 5.16 -31.02 39.79
CA VAL A 454 4.72 -32.43 39.87
C VAL A 454 3.19 -32.51 39.97
N LEU A 455 2.56 -31.70 40.83
CA LEU A 455 1.11 -31.66 40.97
C LEU A 455 0.39 -31.23 39.69
N LEU A 456 0.91 -30.23 38.97
CA LEU A 456 0.31 -29.75 37.72
C LEU A 456 0.50 -30.73 36.56
N LEU A 457 1.61 -31.47 36.53
CA LEU A 457 1.89 -32.47 35.50
C LEU A 457 1.14 -33.79 35.74
N LEU A 458 0.90 -34.16 37.00
CA LEU A 458 0.34 -35.46 37.39
C LEU A 458 -0.91 -35.87 36.59
N PRO A 459 -1.91 -35.00 36.35
CA PRO A 459 -3.11 -35.37 35.58
C PRO A 459 -2.85 -35.71 34.10
N PHE A 460 -1.73 -35.26 33.53
CA PHE A 460 -1.38 -35.49 32.11
C PHE A 460 -0.44 -36.68 31.90
N VAL A 461 0.29 -37.07 32.95
CA VAL A 461 1.30 -38.14 32.89
C VAL A 461 0.80 -39.45 33.52
N TRP A 462 -0.43 -39.45 34.04
CA TRP A 462 -1.03 -40.63 34.66
C TRP A 462 -1.11 -41.77 33.64
N GLY A 463 -0.47 -42.90 33.93
CA GLY A 463 -0.39 -44.04 33.00
C GLY A 463 0.69 -43.94 31.91
N LYS A 464 1.49 -42.86 31.87
CA LYS A 464 2.62 -42.71 30.94
C LYS A 464 3.98 -43.04 31.62
N PRO A 465 5.03 -43.39 30.85
CA PRO A 465 6.38 -43.61 31.39
C PRO A 465 6.93 -42.36 32.09
N VAL A 466 7.76 -42.57 33.13
CA VAL A 466 8.42 -41.46 33.86
C VAL A 466 9.33 -40.61 32.94
N THR A 467 9.84 -41.19 31.85
CA THR A 467 10.68 -40.50 30.86
C THR A 467 9.88 -39.56 29.94
N TRP A 468 8.57 -39.75 29.81
CA TRP A 468 7.72 -39.02 28.86
C TRP A 468 7.80 -37.50 29.04
N THR A 469 7.84 -37.02 30.28
CA THR A 469 7.93 -35.57 30.57
C THR A 469 9.24 -34.98 30.02
N PHE A 470 10.35 -35.71 30.15
CA PHE A 470 11.64 -35.27 29.64
C PHE A 470 11.68 -35.32 28.11
N GLU A 471 11.15 -36.39 27.52
CA GLU A 471 11.01 -36.54 26.07
C GLU A 471 10.18 -35.39 25.48
N LYS A 472 9.05 -35.03 26.12
CA LYS A 472 8.19 -33.95 25.64
C LYS A 472 8.86 -32.58 25.69
N ILE A 473 9.62 -32.29 26.75
CA ILE A 473 10.41 -31.06 26.85
C ILE A 473 11.48 -31.03 25.75
N LEU A 474 12.17 -32.14 25.50
CA LEU A 474 13.20 -32.23 24.46
C LEU A 474 12.61 -32.07 23.05
N GLU A 475 11.46 -32.69 22.77
CA GLU A 475 10.70 -32.55 21.51
C GLU A 475 10.30 -31.09 21.26
N THR A 476 9.79 -30.42 22.30
CA THR A 476 9.41 -28.99 22.22
C THR A 476 10.63 -28.10 21.93
N LEU A 477 11.82 -28.45 22.46
CA LEU A 477 13.06 -27.71 22.23
C LEU A 477 13.74 -28.06 20.89
N SER A 478 13.47 -29.23 20.33
CA SER A 478 14.03 -29.68 19.05
C SER A 478 13.23 -29.19 17.84
N SER A 479 11.97 -28.78 18.06
CA SER A 479 11.05 -28.22 17.07
C SER A 479 11.67 -27.06 16.26
N TYR A 480 11.32 -26.99 14.98
CA TYR A 480 11.82 -26.00 13.99
C TYR A 480 13.35 -25.93 13.86
N PRO A 481 14.02 -26.96 13.28
CA PRO A 481 15.48 -27.06 13.19
C PRO A 481 16.06 -26.20 12.05
N TYR A 482 15.75 -24.91 12.03
CA TYR A 482 16.25 -23.94 11.05
C TYR A 482 17.14 -22.89 11.72
N ALA A 483 18.06 -22.31 10.95
CA ALA A 483 18.92 -21.22 11.40
C ALA A 483 18.07 -20.05 11.92
N THR A 484 17.06 -19.65 11.15
CA THR A 484 16.02 -18.73 11.61
C THR A 484 14.71 -18.91 10.83
N LEU A 485 13.57 -18.61 11.45
CA LEU A 485 12.26 -18.59 10.82
C LEU A 485 11.70 -17.18 10.87
N ASN A 486 11.60 -16.54 9.70
CA ASN A 486 11.03 -15.20 9.48
C ASN A 486 11.54 -14.11 10.44
N THR A 487 12.70 -14.33 11.07
CA THR A 487 13.25 -13.39 12.04
C THR A 487 14.28 -12.54 11.37
N ALA A 488 14.05 -11.23 11.32
CA ALA A 488 15.03 -10.28 10.80
C ALA A 488 16.24 -10.13 11.76
N ASN A 489 17.15 -11.11 11.73
CA ASN A 489 18.34 -11.24 12.56
C ASN A 489 19.61 -11.45 11.73
N LEU A 490 20.72 -11.81 12.38
CA LEU A 490 22.00 -12.06 11.69
C LEU A 490 21.87 -13.15 10.61
N TYR A 491 21.17 -14.24 10.91
CA TYR A 491 21.01 -15.37 9.97
C TYR A 491 20.20 -14.97 8.74
N TYR A 492 19.19 -14.12 8.93
CA TYR A 492 18.45 -13.54 7.81
C TYR A 492 19.37 -12.76 6.85
N LEU A 493 20.30 -11.95 7.38
CA LEU A 493 21.28 -11.21 6.56
C LEU A 493 22.26 -12.12 5.82
N LEU A 494 22.54 -13.30 6.37
CA LEU A 494 23.38 -14.31 5.74
C LEU A 494 22.60 -15.16 4.72
N GLY A 495 21.33 -14.83 4.45
CA GLY A 495 20.47 -15.57 3.53
C GLY A 495 19.98 -16.91 4.09
N ALA A 496 20.02 -17.09 5.42
CA ALA A 496 19.71 -18.35 6.09
C ALA A 496 18.28 -18.44 6.68
N ASN A 497 17.31 -17.72 6.08
CA ASN A 497 15.90 -17.86 6.44
C ASN A 497 15.37 -19.22 5.97
N TRP A 498 14.70 -19.99 6.83
CA TRP A 498 14.24 -21.35 6.54
C TRP A 498 15.33 -22.33 6.09
N VAL A 499 16.61 -22.00 6.32
CA VAL A 499 17.74 -22.88 6.02
C VAL A 499 17.99 -23.80 7.21
N GLY A 500 18.08 -25.11 6.94
CA GLY A 500 18.32 -26.12 7.98
C GLY A 500 19.66 -25.93 8.71
N LEU A 501 19.72 -26.35 9.98
CA LEU A 501 20.90 -26.13 10.83
C LEU A 501 22.20 -26.82 10.34
N GLU A 502 22.07 -27.85 9.51
CA GLU A 502 23.20 -28.59 8.92
C GLU A 502 23.90 -27.83 7.79
N ALA A 503 23.22 -26.84 7.18
CA ALA A 503 23.85 -26.00 6.16
C ALA A 503 25.01 -25.20 6.76
N SER A 504 26.05 -24.97 5.95
CA SER A 504 27.29 -24.36 6.41
C SER A 504 27.50 -22.96 5.85
N PHE A 505 28.12 -22.11 6.67
CA PHE A 505 28.64 -20.82 6.31
C PHE A 505 30.14 -20.79 6.67
N LEU A 506 31.00 -20.53 5.68
CA LEU A 506 32.47 -20.56 5.83
C LEU A 506 33.00 -21.88 6.43
N GLY A 507 32.39 -23.01 6.09
CA GLY A 507 32.81 -24.35 6.55
C GLY A 507 32.35 -24.74 7.96
N ILE A 508 31.52 -23.93 8.63
CA ILE A 508 30.93 -24.23 9.94
C ILE A 508 29.41 -24.32 9.78
N SER A 509 28.76 -25.35 10.34
CA SER A 509 27.30 -25.46 10.29
C SER A 509 26.62 -24.31 11.05
N TYR A 510 25.46 -23.84 10.57
CA TYR A 510 24.69 -22.82 11.27
C TYR A 510 24.33 -23.24 12.69
N GLY A 511 24.04 -24.53 12.91
CA GLY A 511 23.83 -25.09 14.24
C GLY A 511 25.03 -24.90 15.18
N THR A 512 26.24 -25.21 14.71
CA THR A 512 27.46 -25.02 15.50
C THR A 512 27.74 -23.55 15.76
N PHE A 513 27.70 -22.73 14.71
CA PHE A 513 27.96 -21.29 14.80
C PHE A 513 26.97 -20.59 15.75
N GLY A 514 25.68 -20.91 15.63
CA GLY A 514 24.64 -20.36 16.50
C GLY A 514 24.74 -20.81 17.94
N THR A 515 25.06 -22.07 18.19
CA THR A 515 25.28 -22.55 19.56
C THR A 515 26.43 -21.79 20.23
N VAL A 516 27.54 -21.57 19.51
CA VAL A 516 28.66 -20.76 20.00
C VAL A 516 28.21 -19.33 20.31
N MET A 517 27.47 -18.68 19.40
CA MET A 517 26.94 -17.33 19.63
C MET A 517 26.01 -17.25 20.84
N MET A 518 25.12 -18.23 21.02
CA MET A 518 24.23 -18.29 22.19
C MET A 518 25.01 -18.43 23.50
N VAL A 519 26.04 -19.29 23.55
CA VAL A 519 26.93 -19.43 24.71
C VAL A 519 27.66 -18.12 25.01
N LEU A 520 28.17 -17.44 23.99
CA LEU A 520 28.83 -16.13 24.13
C LEU A 520 27.86 -15.05 24.63
N CYS A 521 26.60 -15.06 24.18
CA CYS A 521 25.56 -14.15 24.66
C CYS A 521 25.30 -14.38 26.16
N VAL A 522 25.09 -15.63 26.58
CA VAL A 522 24.88 -15.97 27.99
C VAL A 522 26.09 -15.60 28.83
N ALA A 523 27.30 -15.99 28.42
CA ALA A 523 28.53 -15.68 29.14
C ALA A 523 28.77 -14.17 29.26
N GLY A 524 28.62 -13.42 28.16
CA GLY A 524 28.77 -11.96 28.13
C GLY A 524 27.78 -11.26 29.06
N VAL A 525 26.51 -11.69 29.06
CA VAL A 525 25.49 -11.15 29.97
C VAL A 525 25.79 -11.53 31.43
N LEU A 526 26.28 -12.73 31.72
CA LEU A 526 26.65 -13.13 33.08
C LEU A 526 27.83 -12.32 33.61
N VAL A 527 28.87 -12.08 32.79
CA VAL A 527 29.99 -11.19 33.14
C VAL A 527 29.48 -9.77 33.38
N LEU A 528 28.59 -9.26 32.52
CA LEU A 528 27.99 -7.95 32.69
C LEU A 528 27.16 -7.87 33.97
N TYR A 529 26.33 -8.87 34.25
CA TYR A 529 25.55 -8.95 35.47
C TYR A 529 26.48 -8.97 36.68
N TRP A 530 27.53 -9.78 36.67
CA TRP A 530 28.47 -9.90 37.79
C TRP A 530 29.25 -8.61 38.06
N THR A 531 29.61 -7.87 37.02
CA THR A 531 30.31 -6.58 37.13
C THR A 531 29.38 -5.42 37.52
N ARG A 532 28.07 -5.56 37.27
CA ARG A 532 27.05 -4.56 37.59
C ARG A 532 26.09 -4.99 38.68
N ARG A 533 26.35 -6.11 39.36
CA ARG A 533 25.42 -6.74 40.30
C ARG A 533 24.87 -5.73 41.30
N ASP A 534 25.66 -4.73 41.70
CA ASP A 534 25.34 -3.72 42.74
C ASP A 534 24.33 -2.68 42.26
N ALA A 535 24.12 -2.58 40.96
CA ALA A 535 23.17 -1.66 40.36
C ALA A 535 21.74 -2.23 40.40
N PRO A 536 20.73 -1.44 40.83
CA PRO A 536 19.34 -1.89 40.97
C PRO A 536 18.68 -2.29 39.64
N GLU A 537 19.19 -1.80 38.52
CA GLU A 537 18.75 -2.15 37.17
C GLU A 537 19.39 -3.43 36.63
N ALA A 538 20.43 -3.99 37.28
CA ALA A 538 21.26 -5.03 36.67
C ALA A 538 20.45 -6.26 36.22
N LEU A 539 19.54 -6.73 37.06
CA LEU A 539 18.69 -7.90 36.76
C LEU A 539 17.77 -7.66 35.56
N PRO A 540 16.87 -6.65 35.54
CA PRO A 540 16.02 -6.40 34.37
C PRO A 540 16.82 -6.00 33.12
N LEU A 541 17.92 -5.27 33.27
CA LEU A 541 18.78 -4.87 32.14
C LEU A 541 19.45 -6.08 31.48
N CYS A 542 20.05 -6.97 32.28
CA CYS A 542 20.70 -8.17 31.78
C CYS A 542 19.68 -9.17 31.22
N GLY A 543 18.49 -9.28 31.84
CA GLY A 543 17.38 -10.06 31.29
C GLY A 543 16.93 -9.56 29.92
N ALA A 544 16.69 -8.25 29.78
CA ALA A 544 16.30 -7.65 28.50
C ALA A 544 17.37 -7.85 27.42
N LEU A 545 18.64 -7.62 27.78
CA LEU A 545 19.77 -7.81 26.87
C LEU A 545 19.93 -9.27 26.45
N LEU A 546 19.71 -10.23 27.35
CA LEU A 546 19.82 -11.65 27.03
C LEU A 546 18.80 -12.08 25.99
N TYR A 547 17.51 -11.80 26.20
CA TYR A 547 16.47 -12.12 25.21
C TYR A 547 16.74 -11.42 23.88
N THR A 548 17.15 -10.15 23.91
CA THR A 548 17.48 -9.39 22.69
C THR A 548 18.67 -10.00 21.94
N ALA A 549 19.75 -10.35 22.65
CA ALA A 549 20.96 -10.90 22.05
C ALA A 549 20.72 -12.31 21.48
N LEU A 550 19.98 -13.16 22.21
CA LEU A 550 19.61 -14.50 21.73
C LEU A 550 18.69 -14.43 20.51
N TYR A 551 17.71 -13.51 20.50
CA TYR A 551 16.84 -13.27 19.35
C TYR A 551 17.61 -12.90 18.07
N LEU A 552 18.69 -12.11 18.21
CA LEU A 552 19.43 -11.56 17.08
C LEU A 552 20.66 -12.36 16.64
N LEU A 553 21.26 -13.10 17.57
CA LEU A 553 22.52 -13.84 17.36
C LEU A 553 22.38 -15.34 17.60
N GLY A 554 21.24 -15.82 18.09
CA GLY A 554 20.98 -17.25 18.30
C GLY A 554 20.23 -17.90 17.14
N VAL A 555 20.36 -19.22 17.02
CA VAL A 555 19.63 -20.04 16.03
C VAL A 555 18.27 -20.50 16.55
N LYS A 556 17.42 -21.03 15.66
CA LYS A 556 16.04 -21.46 15.98
C LYS A 556 15.15 -20.33 16.49
N MET A 557 15.40 -19.11 16.00
CA MET A 557 14.63 -17.93 16.40
C MET A 557 13.42 -17.74 15.49
N HIS A 558 12.31 -17.36 16.11
CA HIS A 558 11.06 -16.95 15.49
C HIS A 558 10.84 -15.44 15.68
N GLU A 559 10.13 -14.81 14.75
CA GLU A 559 9.87 -13.37 14.65
C GLU A 559 9.34 -12.75 15.96
N ARG A 560 8.60 -13.53 16.74
CA ARG A 560 7.92 -13.19 18.00
C ARG A 560 8.78 -13.28 19.28
N TYR A 561 9.97 -13.89 19.23
CA TYR A 561 10.73 -14.20 20.45
C TYR A 561 11.37 -12.99 21.16
N LEU A 562 11.33 -11.80 20.56
CA LEU A 562 11.81 -10.56 21.19
C LEU A 562 10.82 -9.99 22.23
N TYR A 563 9.55 -10.40 22.21
CA TYR A 563 8.47 -9.83 23.01
C TYR A 563 8.80 -9.64 24.51
N PRO A 564 9.38 -10.63 25.23
CA PRO A 564 9.63 -10.48 26.66
C PRO A 564 10.67 -9.41 27.00
N ALA A 565 11.59 -9.11 26.06
CA ALA A 565 12.60 -8.08 26.24
C ALA A 565 11.97 -6.68 26.36
N LEU A 566 10.86 -6.42 25.67
CA LEU A 566 10.20 -5.11 25.64
C LEU A 566 9.76 -4.66 27.03
N ALA A 567 9.12 -5.56 27.79
CA ALA A 567 8.71 -5.26 29.15
C ALA A 567 9.92 -5.08 30.09
N LEU A 568 10.95 -5.91 29.94
CA LEU A 568 12.18 -5.85 30.75
C LEU A 568 13.00 -4.57 30.48
N TRP A 569 13.02 -4.06 29.24
CA TRP A 569 13.64 -2.76 28.91
C TRP A 569 12.98 -1.60 29.67
N LEU A 570 11.65 -1.59 29.78
CA LEU A 570 10.93 -0.60 30.59
C LEU A 570 11.24 -0.76 32.08
N VAL A 571 11.28 -1.99 32.61
CA VAL A 571 11.66 -2.23 34.02
C VAL A 571 13.08 -1.75 34.31
N ALA A 572 14.03 -1.98 33.39
CA ALA A 572 15.39 -1.46 33.49
C ALA A 572 15.41 0.08 33.48
N PHE A 573 14.60 0.71 32.62
CA PHE A 573 14.43 2.17 32.59
C PHE A 573 13.89 2.72 33.92
N LEU A 574 12.91 2.06 34.55
CA LEU A 574 12.37 2.51 35.84
C LEU A 574 13.43 2.57 36.96
N ARG A 575 14.49 1.77 36.84
CA ARG A 575 15.60 1.72 37.81
C ARG A 575 16.75 2.65 37.45
N ARG A 576 17.14 2.70 36.16
CA ARG A 576 18.32 3.44 35.69
C ARG A 576 18.02 4.87 35.20
N ARG A 577 16.78 5.14 34.77
CA ARG A 577 16.30 6.41 34.20
C ARG A 577 17.08 6.94 32.98
N ASP A 578 17.69 6.04 32.23
CA ASP A 578 18.44 6.39 31.02
C ASP A 578 17.51 6.46 29.80
N ALA A 579 17.48 7.61 29.13
CA ALA A 579 16.64 7.85 27.95
C ALA A 579 16.94 6.87 26.81
N ARG A 580 18.17 6.33 26.72
CA ARG A 580 18.55 5.33 25.71
C ARG A 580 17.73 4.04 25.86
N LEU A 581 17.31 3.67 27.06
CA LEU A 581 16.48 2.48 27.29
C LEU A 581 15.07 2.65 26.71
N LEU A 582 14.55 3.88 26.67
CA LEU A 582 13.28 4.18 25.98
C LEU A 582 13.45 4.14 24.45
N VAL A 583 14.61 4.58 23.94
CA VAL A 583 14.94 4.45 22.52
C VAL A 583 15.04 2.97 22.12
N LEU A 584 15.65 2.13 22.96
CA LEU A 584 15.72 0.69 22.74
C LEU A 584 14.33 0.04 22.78
N PHE A 585 13.50 0.39 23.77
CA PHE A 585 12.11 -0.07 23.81
C PHE A 585 11.33 0.34 22.55
N ALA A 586 11.38 1.61 22.15
CA ALA A 586 10.66 2.09 20.97
C ALA A 586 11.21 1.49 19.67
N GLY A 587 12.53 1.40 19.55
CA GLY A 587 13.22 0.81 18.39
C GLY A 587 12.84 -0.66 18.22
N PHE A 588 13.06 -1.47 19.25
CA PHE A 588 12.69 -2.89 19.22
C PHE A 588 11.19 -3.12 19.12
N SER A 589 10.36 -2.27 19.73
CA SER A 589 8.90 -2.35 19.55
C SER A 589 8.49 -2.06 18.10
N MET A 590 9.18 -1.18 17.38
CA MET A 590 8.87 -0.90 15.99
C MET A 590 9.38 -1.99 15.08
N THR A 591 10.63 -2.43 15.26
CA THR A 591 11.22 -3.47 14.40
C THR A 591 10.52 -4.81 14.59
N PHE A 592 10.16 -5.16 15.82
CA PHE A 592 9.34 -6.33 16.12
C PHE A 592 7.98 -6.28 15.42
N PHE A 593 7.29 -5.15 15.56
CA PHE A 593 5.99 -4.95 14.94
C PHE A 593 6.05 -5.11 13.42
N VAL A 594 7.03 -4.49 12.77
CA VAL A 594 7.22 -4.64 11.31
C VAL A 594 7.50 -6.10 10.97
N ASN A 595 8.34 -6.79 11.75
CA ASN A 595 8.67 -8.19 11.50
C ASN A 595 7.42 -9.09 11.55
N CYS A 596 6.61 -8.95 12.60
CA CYS A 596 5.36 -9.71 12.74
C CYS A 596 4.30 -9.30 11.71
N ALA A 597 4.18 -8.01 11.38
CA ALA A 597 3.21 -7.53 10.40
C ALA A 597 3.49 -8.09 9.00
N LEU A 598 4.75 -8.17 8.61
CA LEU A 598 5.15 -8.75 7.32
C LEU A 598 4.80 -10.24 7.27
N VAL A 599 5.01 -10.99 8.36
CA VAL A 599 4.64 -12.42 8.41
C VAL A 599 3.12 -12.63 8.36
N LEU A 600 2.33 -11.78 9.03
CA LEU A 600 0.87 -11.88 9.02
C LEU A 600 0.25 -11.54 7.66
N ARG A 601 0.89 -10.67 6.87
CA ARG A 601 0.39 -10.23 5.56
C ARG A 601 0.65 -11.25 4.45
N ASP A 602 1.85 -11.82 4.41
CA ASP A 602 2.32 -12.59 3.25
C ASP A 602 2.44 -14.09 3.57
N THR A 603 1.40 -14.70 4.17
CA THR A 603 1.36 -16.06 4.78
C THR A 603 1.97 -17.21 3.93
N HIS A 604 2.29 -17.00 2.64
CA HIS A 604 2.86 -18.00 1.74
C HIS A 604 4.19 -17.64 1.03
N LEU A 605 4.95 -16.62 1.46
CA LEU A 605 6.28 -16.34 0.88
C LEU A 605 7.39 -16.28 1.93
N ALA A 606 7.77 -17.46 2.43
CA ALA A 606 9.01 -17.73 3.16
C ALA A 606 10.30 -17.28 2.41
N LEU A 607 10.19 -16.83 1.15
CA LEU A 607 11.26 -16.38 0.25
C LEU A 607 11.22 -14.86 -0.05
N GLY A 608 10.24 -14.11 0.46
CA GLY A 608 9.91 -12.74 0.00
C GLY A 608 10.58 -11.57 0.71
N PHE A 609 11.20 -11.70 1.89
CA PHE A 609 11.71 -10.50 2.61
C PHE A 609 13.03 -9.94 2.08
N GLY A 610 13.38 -10.17 0.82
CA GLY A 610 14.70 -9.91 0.21
C GLY A 610 15.40 -8.64 0.71
N VAL A 611 14.77 -7.46 0.61
CA VAL A 611 15.31 -6.19 1.13
C VAL A 611 14.71 -5.75 2.46
N PRO A 612 13.37 -5.75 2.65
CA PRO A 612 12.79 -5.25 3.89
C PRO A 612 13.27 -6.02 5.12
N GLY A 613 13.40 -7.35 5.02
CA GLY A 613 13.94 -8.21 6.08
C GLY A 613 15.41 -7.92 6.36
N CYS A 614 16.23 -7.70 5.33
CA CYS A 614 17.64 -7.31 5.51
C CYS A 614 17.78 -5.92 6.16
N VAL A 615 17.02 -4.92 5.72
CA VAL A 615 17.04 -3.58 6.34
C VAL A 615 16.61 -3.66 7.80
N LEU A 616 15.56 -4.44 8.08
CA LEU A 616 15.07 -4.68 9.42
C LEU A 616 16.11 -5.37 10.30
N ALA A 617 16.82 -6.35 9.76
CA ALA A 617 17.89 -7.06 10.44
C ALA A 617 19.09 -6.15 10.75
N VAL A 618 19.50 -5.30 9.80
CA VAL A 618 20.55 -4.28 10.05
C VAL A 618 20.10 -3.33 11.16
N CYS A 619 18.86 -2.84 11.12
CA CYS A 619 18.30 -1.97 12.15
C CYS A 619 18.32 -2.65 13.52
N ASN A 620 17.92 -3.92 13.59
CA ASN A 620 17.97 -4.73 14.80
C ASN A 620 19.39 -4.91 15.35
N LEU A 621 20.38 -5.18 14.49
CA LEU A 621 21.79 -5.30 14.90
C LEU A 621 22.37 -3.97 15.39
N LEU A 622 22.00 -2.84 14.76
CA LEU A 622 22.39 -1.51 15.24
C LEU A 622 21.75 -1.19 16.60
N LEU A 623 20.49 -1.58 16.80
CA LEU A 623 19.82 -1.48 18.11
C LEU A 623 20.48 -2.38 19.16
N LEU A 624 20.93 -3.59 18.79
CA LEU A 624 21.70 -4.46 19.68
C LEU A 624 23.05 -3.84 20.06
N ALA A 625 23.76 -3.25 19.11
CA ALA A 625 25.00 -2.52 19.39
C ALA A 625 24.75 -1.36 20.37
N LEU A 626 23.65 -0.61 20.17
CA LEU A 626 23.20 0.43 21.10
C LEU A 626 22.83 -0.17 22.48
N ALA A 627 22.21 -1.35 22.52
CA ALA A 627 21.83 -2.05 23.75
C ALA A 627 23.05 -2.48 24.55
N ILE A 628 24.02 -3.14 23.91
CA ILE A 628 25.30 -3.54 24.51
C ILE A 628 26.05 -2.31 25.01
N TRP A 629 26.18 -1.27 24.19
CA TRP A 629 26.83 -0.03 24.58
C TRP A 629 26.15 0.63 25.79
N THR A 630 24.81 0.72 25.78
CA THR A 630 24.04 1.27 26.89
C THR A 630 24.25 0.43 28.15
N ALA A 631 24.30 -0.90 28.02
CA ALA A 631 24.45 -1.80 29.15
C ALA A 631 25.88 -1.78 29.75
N VAL A 632 26.91 -1.54 28.94
CA VAL A 632 28.32 -1.40 29.38
C VAL A 632 28.61 0.00 29.91
N ASP A 633 28.08 1.06 29.28
CA ASP A 633 28.29 2.43 29.71
C ASP A 633 27.74 2.66 31.13
N ARG A 634 28.53 3.33 31.98
CA ARG A 634 28.13 3.68 33.36
C ARG A 634 27.54 5.08 33.47
N ARG A 635 27.69 5.91 32.44
CA ARG A 635 27.07 7.24 32.40
C ARG A 635 25.57 7.08 32.13
N THR A 636 24.76 7.95 32.72
CA THR A 636 23.31 8.02 32.45
C THR A 636 23.04 9.19 31.51
N CYS A 637 22.33 8.92 30.42
CA CYS A 637 21.70 9.98 29.63
C CYS A 637 20.32 10.21 30.23
N GLU A 638 20.25 10.92 31.36
CA GLU A 638 18.97 11.16 32.01
C GLU A 638 18.05 11.96 31.07
N LEU A 639 16.77 11.55 30.98
CA LEU A 639 15.74 12.44 30.48
C LEU A 639 15.84 13.74 31.29
N PRO A 640 15.92 14.92 30.67
CA PRO A 640 16.06 16.15 31.43
C PRO A 640 14.94 16.20 32.46
N ALA A 641 15.33 16.26 33.74
CA ALA A 641 14.39 16.55 34.81
C ALA A 641 13.59 17.79 34.37
N PRO A 642 12.27 17.89 34.67
CA PRO A 642 11.58 19.16 34.53
C PRO A 642 12.38 20.16 35.36
N SER A 643 13.13 21.02 34.67
CA SER A 643 14.03 21.96 35.31
C SER A 643 13.20 22.85 36.21
N ALA A 644 13.29 22.64 37.52
CA ALA A 644 12.82 23.59 38.48
C ALA A 644 13.64 24.88 38.29
N GLY A 645 12.96 26.01 38.14
CA GLY A 645 13.56 27.35 38.16
C GLY A 645 14.14 27.83 36.83
N GLU A 646 15.44 27.60 36.60
CA GLU A 646 16.22 28.45 35.68
C GLU A 646 16.07 28.13 34.20
N HIS A 647 16.17 26.86 33.78
CA HIS A 647 16.03 26.52 32.35
C HIS A 647 14.59 26.68 31.84
N ALA A 648 13.60 26.56 32.73
CA ALA A 648 12.20 26.82 32.41
C ALA A 648 11.97 28.33 32.24
N ALA A 649 12.56 29.14 33.13
CA ALA A 649 12.56 30.60 33.00
C ALA A 649 13.29 31.05 31.73
N ALA A 650 14.49 30.52 31.44
CA ALA A 650 15.25 30.85 30.23
C ALA A 650 14.49 30.47 28.94
N ARG A 651 13.78 29.33 28.92
CA ARG A 651 12.93 28.95 27.78
C ARG A 651 11.65 29.78 27.68
N ALA A 652 11.06 30.16 28.80
CA ALA A 652 9.91 31.07 28.81
C ALA A 652 10.34 32.45 28.31
N GLN A 653 11.47 32.95 28.78
CA GLN A 653 12.08 34.19 28.34
C GLN A 653 12.43 34.14 26.85
N ALA A 654 13.06 33.07 26.36
CA ALA A 654 13.35 32.93 24.94
C ALA A 654 12.09 32.98 24.05
N ARG A 655 10.94 32.47 24.52
CA ARG A 655 9.66 32.57 23.80
C ARG A 655 9.07 33.98 23.84
N VAL A 656 9.23 34.67 24.96
CA VAL A 656 8.84 36.07 25.11
C VAL A 656 9.70 36.94 24.19
N ASP A 657 11.01 36.74 24.23
CA ASP A 657 11.98 37.42 23.38
C ASP A 657 11.67 37.18 21.90
N GLU A 658 11.24 35.98 21.51
CA GLU A 658 10.86 35.69 20.11
C GLU A 658 9.65 36.50 19.61
N VAL A 659 8.72 36.84 20.51
CA VAL A 659 7.55 37.68 20.20
C VAL A 659 7.90 39.16 20.26
N LEU A 660 8.73 39.56 21.25
CA LEU A 660 9.14 40.94 21.45
C LEU A 660 10.17 41.40 20.41
N CYS A 661 11.11 40.52 20.06
CA CYS A 661 12.12 40.75 19.04
C CYS A 661 11.52 40.57 17.64
N GLN A 662 12.04 41.33 16.67
CA GLN A 662 11.58 41.22 15.30
C GLN A 662 12.07 39.92 14.66
N THR A 663 11.14 39.07 14.25
CA THR A 663 11.44 37.94 13.36
C THR A 663 12.07 38.49 12.08
N PRO A 664 13.23 37.97 11.63
CA PRO A 664 13.94 38.54 10.49
C PRO A 664 13.03 38.59 9.26
N PRO A 665 13.04 39.70 8.50
CA PRO A 665 12.12 39.90 7.38
C PRO A 665 12.31 38.81 6.33
N LEU A 666 11.21 38.38 5.70
CA LEU A 666 11.23 37.39 4.63
C LEU A 666 12.28 37.76 3.56
N PRO A 667 13.00 36.76 3.00
CA PRO A 667 14.04 37.04 2.02
C PRO A 667 13.40 37.67 0.77
N ARG A 668 13.84 38.87 0.41
CA ARG A 668 13.41 39.55 -0.82
C ARG A 668 14.23 39.10 -2.01
N MET A 669 13.60 39.05 -3.18
CA MET A 669 14.26 38.85 -4.46
C MET A 669 15.03 40.11 -4.84
N ARG A 670 16.35 39.99 -5.07
CA ARG A 670 17.21 41.04 -5.61
C ARG A 670 17.19 40.96 -7.14
N LYS A 671 17.60 42.02 -7.84
CA LYS A 671 17.77 42.01 -9.31
C LYS A 671 18.60 40.82 -9.80
N ARG A 672 19.69 40.50 -9.07
CA ARG A 672 20.52 39.31 -9.36
C ARG A 672 19.78 38.00 -9.18
N ASP A 673 18.87 37.88 -8.20
CA ASP A 673 18.08 36.66 -7.99
C ASP A 673 17.15 36.43 -9.19
N TRP A 674 16.47 37.49 -9.66
CA TRP A 674 15.64 37.43 -10.86
C TRP A 674 16.45 37.06 -12.10
N ALA A 675 17.59 37.72 -12.33
CA ALA A 675 18.44 37.45 -13.49
C ALA A 675 18.88 35.98 -13.54
N VAL A 676 19.45 35.43 -12.46
CA VAL A 676 19.95 34.04 -12.49
C VAL A 676 18.83 33.01 -12.54
N MET A 677 17.68 33.28 -11.91
CA MET A 677 16.52 32.39 -11.96
C MET A 677 15.95 32.35 -13.38
N LEU A 678 15.66 33.51 -13.97
CA LEU A 678 15.11 33.61 -15.31
C LEU A 678 16.07 33.08 -16.38
N SER A 679 17.38 33.33 -16.27
CA SER A 679 18.36 32.75 -17.18
C SER A 679 18.39 31.23 -17.12
N LEU A 680 18.38 30.64 -15.92
CA LEU A 680 18.34 29.19 -15.78
C LEU A 680 17.02 28.60 -16.31
N THR A 681 15.90 29.24 -15.99
CA THR A 681 14.59 28.84 -16.51
C THR A 681 14.55 28.92 -18.04
N LEU A 682 15.10 29.96 -18.65
CA LEU A 682 15.16 30.10 -20.11
C LEU A 682 16.01 28.99 -20.77
N VAL A 683 17.19 28.71 -20.21
CA VAL A 683 18.04 27.61 -20.69
C VAL A 683 17.31 26.27 -20.57
N TYR A 684 16.69 26.00 -19.43
CA TYR A 684 15.92 24.77 -19.23
C TYR A 684 14.69 24.70 -20.15
N THR A 685 14.02 25.82 -20.40
CA THR A 685 12.87 25.88 -21.34
C THR A 685 13.30 25.43 -22.73
N ALA A 686 14.43 25.94 -23.23
CA ALA A 686 14.96 25.49 -24.51
C ALA A 686 15.21 23.97 -24.52
N ILE A 687 15.87 23.43 -23.49
CA ILE A 687 16.14 21.99 -23.37
C ILE A 687 14.85 21.16 -23.28
N ALA A 688 13.85 21.63 -22.54
CA ALA A 688 12.61 20.91 -22.29
C ALA A 688 11.72 20.81 -23.55
N TYR A 689 11.71 21.85 -24.39
CA TYR A 689 10.89 21.89 -25.61
C TYR A 689 11.60 21.36 -26.87
N ILE A 690 12.93 21.18 -26.85
CA ILE A 690 13.65 20.56 -27.98
C ILE A 690 13.19 19.13 -28.17
N GLY A 691 12.64 18.83 -29.36
CA GLY A 691 12.15 17.50 -29.72
C GLY A 691 10.94 17.06 -28.91
N LEU A 692 10.10 17.98 -28.41
CA LEU A 692 8.96 17.61 -27.56
C LEU A 692 7.94 16.71 -28.28
N GLY A 693 7.67 17.01 -29.55
CA GLY A 693 6.74 16.28 -30.40
C GLY A 693 6.49 17.07 -31.68
N SER A 694 5.91 16.40 -32.68
CA SER A 694 5.46 17.00 -33.92
C SER A 694 4.33 17.99 -33.67
N THR A 695 4.36 19.13 -34.38
CA THR A 695 3.24 20.08 -34.45
C THR A 695 2.29 19.77 -35.61
N SER A 696 2.53 18.66 -36.32
CA SER A 696 1.73 18.17 -37.43
C SER A 696 1.32 16.71 -37.16
N ALA A 697 0.03 16.43 -37.30
CA ALA A 697 -0.58 15.10 -37.24
C ALA A 697 -1.98 15.19 -37.88
N PRO A 698 -2.55 14.08 -38.37
CA PRO A 698 -3.93 14.06 -38.87
C PRO A 698 -4.93 14.64 -37.87
N GLN A 699 -5.88 15.43 -38.35
CA GLN A 699 -6.98 16.05 -37.62
C GLN A 699 -8.36 15.61 -38.13
N THR A 700 -8.48 15.23 -39.41
CA THR A 700 -9.71 14.66 -39.99
C THR A 700 -9.80 13.17 -39.69
N TYR A 701 -11.01 12.61 -39.84
CA TYR A 701 -11.22 11.18 -39.61
C TYR A 701 -12.44 10.64 -40.35
N TRP A 702 -12.38 9.36 -40.66
CA TRP A 702 -13.51 8.55 -41.10
C TRP A 702 -13.87 7.52 -40.02
N ILE A 703 -15.16 7.20 -39.92
CA ILE A 703 -15.70 6.17 -39.02
C ILE A 703 -16.56 5.21 -39.83
N SER A 704 -16.33 3.90 -39.70
CA SER A 704 -17.23 2.90 -40.30
C SER A 704 -18.64 3.01 -39.74
N THR A 705 -19.65 2.96 -40.60
CA THR A 705 -21.06 3.17 -40.24
C THR A 705 -21.96 1.98 -40.57
N GLY A 706 -21.52 1.09 -41.46
CA GLY A 706 -22.24 -0.14 -41.80
C GLY A 706 -21.42 -1.40 -41.53
N THR A 707 -22.04 -2.54 -41.79
CA THR A 707 -21.40 -3.85 -41.75
C THR A 707 -20.78 -4.17 -43.09
N ASP A 708 -19.56 -4.73 -43.09
CA ASP A 708 -18.81 -5.03 -44.32
C ASP A 708 -18.60 -3.78 -45.20
N GLU A 709 -18.18 -2.68 -44.58
CA GLU A 709 -17.86 -1.45 -45.27
C GLU A 709 -16.51 -1.57 -45.98
N GLN A 710 -16.50 -1.29 -47.28
CA GLN A 710 -15.36 -1.50 -48.17
C GLN A 710 -14.98 -0.18 -48.85
N ILE A 711 -13.73 0.23 -48.68
CA ILE A 711 -13.16 1.43 -49.29
C ILE A 711 -12.01 1.01 -50.18
N THR A 712 -12.04 1.40 -51.46
CA THR A 712 -11.01 1.10 -52.44
C THR A 712 -10.23 2.36 -52.82
N PHE A 713 -8.91 2.25 -52.77
CA PHE A 713 -7.93 3.27 -53.15
C PHE A 713 -7.27 2.88 -54.47
N ASP A 714 -7.16 3.81 -55.43
CA ASP A 714 -6.39 3.66 -56.69
C ASP A 714 -5.06 4.43 -56.58
N LEU A 715 -3.94 3.72 -56.75
CA LEU A 715 -2.58 4.27 -56.76
C LEU A 715 -2.14 4.74 -58.16
N GLY A 716 -3.01 4.60 -59.17
CA GLY A 716 -2.81 5.03 -60.56
C GLY A 716 -2.19 3.96 -61.46
N GLU A 717 -1.19 3.22 -60.97
CA GLU A 717 -0.57 2.08 -61.65
C GLU A 717 -0.09 1.03 -60.64
N THR A 718 0.20 -0.20 -61.09
CA THR A 718 0.81 -1.22 -60.23
C THR A 718 2.22 -0.79 -59.83
N ARG A 719 2.45 -0.67 -58.52
CA ARG A 719 3.73 -0.26 -57.94
C ARG A 719 3.93 -0.89 -56.57
N ASP A 720 5.18 -0.94 -56.14
CA ASP A 720 5.54 -1.43 -54.82
C ASP A 720 5.32 -0.34 -53.77
N PHE A 721 4.73 -0.69 -52.63
CA PHE A 721 4.44 0.23 -51.54
C PHE A 721 4.47 -0.44 -50.16
N SER A 722 4.65 0.38 -49.13
CA SER A 722 4.37 0.06 -47.73
C SER A 722 3.11 0.79 -47.27
N LEU A 723 2.28 0.12 -46.48
CA LEU A 723 1.04 0.69 -45.94
C LEU A 723 1.26 1.12 -44.48
N ILE A 724 0.99 2.40 -44.21
CA ILE A 724 1.04 2.98 -42.86
C ILE A 724 -0.32 3.62 -42.52
N PHE A 725 -0.73 3.59 -41.27
CA PHE A 725 -2.03 4.11 -40.84
C PHE A 725 -1.94 4.85 -39.51
N TYR A 726 -2.82 5.83 -39.32
CA TYR A 726 -2.97 6.61 -38.10
C TYR A 726 -4.36 6.42 -37.51
N GLN A 727 -4.44 5.66 -36.42
CA GLN A 727 -5.70 5.26 -35.79
C GLN A 727 -6.23 6.35 -34.84
N GLY A 728 -7.55 6.56 -34.86
CA GLY A 728 -8.24 7.41 -33.90
C GLY A 728 -8.61 6.67 -32.60
N VAL A 729 -9.66 7.15 -31.93
CA VAL A 729 -10.19 6.54 -30.70
C VAL A 729 -11.10 5.37 -31.05
N LEU A 730 -10.80 4.19 -30.52
CA LEU A 730 -11.66 3.01 -30.60
C LEU A 730 -12.31 2.70 -29.25
N ARG A 731 -13.46 2.00 -29.27
CA ARG A 731 -14.16 1.53 -28.06
C ARG A 731 -13.99 0.03 -27.80
N SER A 732 -13.52 -0.69 -28.80
CA SER A 732 -13.24 -2.12 -28.79
C SER A 732 -12.16 -2.38 -29.83
N ASP A 733 -11.60 -3.60 -29.82
CA ASP A 733 -10.71 -4.03 -30.88
C ASP A 733 -11.50 -4.28 -32.17
N PHE A 734 -10.90 -3.95 -33.32
CA PHE A 734 -11.53 -4.15 -34.63
C PHE A 734 -10.68 -5.07 -35.51
N ALA A 735 -11.31 -6.05 -36.14
CA ALA A 735 -10.72 -6.82 -37.21
C ALA A 735 -10.78 -6.00 -38.51
N VAL A 736 -9.61 -5.76 -39.10
CA VAL A 736 -9.43 -4.95 -40.29
C VAL A 736 -8.73 -5.80 -41.34
N GLN A 737 -9.35 -5.92 -42.51
CA GLN A 737 -8.85 -6.70 -43.62
C GLN A 737 -8.41 -5.78 -44.76
N VAL A 738 -7.17 -5.93 -45.21
CA VAL A 738 -6.66 -5.24 -46.41
C VAL A 738 -6.56 -6.25 -47.56
N GLU A 739 -6.99 -5.84 -48.74
CA GLU A 739 -7.00 -6.67 -49.95
C GLU A 739 -6.37 -5.90 -51.11
N LEU A 740 -5.65 -6.62 -51.98
CA LEU A 740 -4.87 -6.07 -53.07
C LEU A 740 -5.42 -6.51 -54.43
N SER A 741 -5.33 -5.65 -55.45
CA SER A 741 -5.73 -6.00 -56.82
C SER A 741 -4.97 -5.18 -57.87
N ASP A 742 -4.65 -5.78 -59.01
CA ASP A 742 -4.09 -5.07 -60.17
C ASP A 742 -5.17 -4.60 -61.16
N ASP A 743 -6.29 -5.32 -61.23
CA ASP A 743 -7.37 -5.11 -62.21
C ASP A 743 -8.66 -4.51 -61.60
N GLY A 744 -8.75 -4.42 -60.27
CA GLY A 744 -9.91 -3.93 -59.52
C GLY A 744 -11.04 -4.95 -59.37
N THR A 745 -10.87 -6.18 -59.87
CA THR A 745 -11.88 -7.25 -59.88
C THR A 745 -11.41 -8.52 -59.16
N THR A 746 -10.13 -8.86 -59.27
CA THR A 746 -9.49 -10.02 -58.63
C THR A 746 -8.75 -9.55 -57.38
N TRP A 747 -9.18 -9.99 -56.20
CA TRP A 747 -8.68 -9.50 -54.92
C TRP A 747 -7.90 -10.57 -54.16
N SER A 748 -6.71 -10.23 -53.65
CA SER A 748 -5.89 -11.06 -52.78
C SER A 748 -5.81 -10.46 -51.36
N PRO A 749 -6.23 -11.18 -50.32
CA PRO A 749 -6.18 -10.65 -48.96
C PRO A 749 -4.77 -10.68 -48.39
N LEU A 750 -4.40 -9.62 -47.66
CA LEU A 750 -3.28 -9.63 -46.71
C LEU A 750 -3.70 -10.34 -45.40
N PRO A 751 -2.77 -10.69 -44.50
CA PRO A 751 -3.16 -11.20 -43.18
C PRO A 751 -4.03 -10.19 -42.43
N GLU A 752 -5.13 -10.63 -41.82
CA GLU A 752 -6.04 -9.76 -41.07
C GLU A 752 -5.31 -9.07 -39.90
N TYR A 753 -5.58 -7.78 -39.72
CA TYR A 753 -5.00 -6.98 -38.66
C TYR A 753 -6.04 -6.69 -37.56
N THR A 754 -5.67 -6.93 -36.30
CA THR A 754 -6.45 -6.49 -35.14
C THR A 754 -6.03 -5.09 -34.71
N ALA A 755 -6.87 -4.10 -35.02
CA ALA A 755 -6.74 -2.73 -34.56
C ALA A 755 -7.11 -2.64 -33.07
N LEU A 756 -6.08 -2.58 -32.21
CA LEU A 756 -6.26 -2.54 -30.77
C LEU A 756 -6.70 -1.16 -30.28
N GLU A 757 -7.58 -1.15 -29.28
CA GLU A 757 -8.03 0.07 -28.60
C GLU A 757 -6.85 0.95 -28.11
N GLY A 758 -5.80 0.32 -27.58
CA GLY A 758 -4.63 1.01 -27.02
C GLY A 758 -3.69 1.67 -28.03
N ASN A 759 -3.94 1.59 -29.35
CA ASN A 759 -3.05 2.13 -30.39
C ASN A 759 -3.48 3.50 -30.97
N CYS A 760 -4.30 4.27 -30.25
CA CYS A 760 -4.78 5.57 -30.72
C CYS A 760 -3.66 6.63 -30.85
N PHE A 761 -3.81 7.51 -31.85
CA PHE A 761 -2.95 8.68 -32.10
C PHE A 761 -1.46 8.36 -32.29
N ARG A 762 -1.17 7.29 -33.03
CA ARG A 762 0.20 6.93 -33.45
C ARG A 762 0.20 6.30 -34.84
N TRP A 763 1.28 6.53 -35.56
CA TRP A 763 1.57 5.83 -36.81
C TRP A 763 1.97 4.39 -36.55
N LYS A 764 1.41 3.47 -37.35
CA LYS A 764 1.78 2.05 -37.37
C LYS A 764 1.81 1.54 -38.80
N TYR A 765 2.74 0.65 -39.09
CA TYR A 765 2.77 -0.08 -40.34
C TYR A 765 1.77 -1.23 -40.32
N TYR A 766 1.26 -1.59 -41.50
CA TYR A 766 0.55 -2.84 -41.64
C TYR A 766 1.48 -4.00 -41.26
N PRO A 767 1.09 -4.86 -40.31
CA PRO A 767 2.01 -5.79 -39.68
C PRO A 767 2.58 -6.81 -40.67
N THR A 768 3.87 -7.11 -40.50
CA THR A 768 4.57 -8.14 -41.27
C THR A 768 4.88 -9.35 -40.40
N ALA A 769 4.73 -10.55 -40.97
CA ALA A 769 5.03 -11.78 -40.26
C ALA A 769 6.55 -11.98 -40.18
N HIS A 770 7.07 -12.10 -38.96
CA HIS A 770 8.47 -12.41 -38.71
C HIS A 770 8.64 -13.90 -38.41
N TYR A 771 9.61 -14.52 -39.10
CA TYR A 771 9.91 -15.94 -38.99
C TYR A 771 11.34 -16.14 -38.50
N ASP A 772 11.57 -17.20 -37.73
CA ASP A 772 12.89 -17.66 -37.34
C ASP A 772 13.69 -18.03 -38.59
N THR A 773 14.81 -17.35 -38.81
CA THR A 773 15.65 -17.54 -40.00
C THR A 773 16.29 -18.94 -40.08
N THR A 774 16.31 -19.67 -38.97
CA THR A 774 16.93 -21.00 -38.86
C THR A 774 15.89 -22.11 -38.96
N THR A 775 14.73 -21.94 -38.33
CA THR A 775 13.69 -22.98 -38.24
C THR A 775 12.51 -22.74 -39.20
N GLY A 776 12.39 -21.54 -39.76
CA GLY A 776 11.24 -21.11 -40.56
C GLY A 776 9.94 -20.97 -39.74
N ALA A 777 10.00 -21.12 -38.42
CA ALA A 777 8.85 -21.01 -37.54
C ALA A 777 8.41 -19.55 -37.42
N PHE A 778 7.11 -19.31 -37.45
CA PHE A 778 6.55 -17.99 -37.13
C PHE A 778 6.95 -17.60 -35.70
N LEU A 779 7.50 -16.39 -35.54
CA LEU A 779 7.91 -15.84 -34.25
C LEU A 779 6.89 -14.83 -33.75
N SER A 780 6.62 -13.79 -34.54
CA SER A 780 5.81 -12.65 -34.11
C SER A 780 5.39 -11.78 -35.30
N TRP A 781 4.35 -10.98 -35.10
CA TRP A 781 4.07 -9.84 -35.98
C TRP A 781 4.96 -8.66 -35.61
N LEU A 782 5.60 -8.04 -36.61
CA LEU A 782 6.40 -6.84 -36.43
C LEU A 782 5.70 -5.63 -37.06
N ASP A 783 5.73 -4.52 -36.33
CA ASP A 783 5.29 -3.19 -36.77
C ASP A 783 6.45 -2.55 -37.57
N THR A 784 6.82 -3.16 -38.69
CA THR A 784 7.92 -2.72 -39.57
C THR A 784 7.43 -2.62 -41.02
N PRO A 785 8.07 -1.79 -41.87
CA PRO A 785 7.62 -1.58 -43.24
C PRO A 785 7.59 -2.89 -44.03
N GLY A 786 6.40 -3.33 -44.44
CA GLY A 786 6.21 -4.43 -45.40
C GLY A 786 6.17 -3.91 -46.83
N THR A 787 6.72 -4.67 -47.78
CA THR A 787 6.63 -4.33 -49.21
C THR A 787 5.52 -5.14 -49.86
N TYR A 788 4.52 -4.45 -50.41
CA TYR A 788 3.38 -5.00 -51.15
C TYR A 788 3.38 -4.44 -52.57
N SER A 789 2.74 -5.12 -53.51
CA SER A 789 2.66 -4.68 -54.92
C SER A 789 1.22 -4.79 -55.41
N ALA A 790 0.62 -3.67 -55.81
CA ALA A 790 -0.73 -3.60 -56.37
C ALA A 790 -0.99 -2.24 -57.02
N ARG A 791 -2.08 -2.12 -57.80
CA ARG A 791 -2.65 -0.83 -58.22
C ARG A 791 -3.77 -0.37 -57.28
N TYR A 792 -4.67 -1.29 -56.93
CA TYR A 792 -5.83 -1.04 -56.08
C TYR A 792 -5.65 -1.68 -54.72
N VAL A 793 -5.98 -0.94 -53.66
CA VAL A 793 -5.96 -1.41 -52.28
C VAL A 793 -7.35 -1.22 -51.69
N ARG A 794 -7.92 -2.28 -51.11
CA ARG A 794 -9.23 -2.24 -50.47
C ARG A 794 -9.11 -2.46 -48.97
N LEU A 795 -9.63 -1.51 -48.21
CA LEU A 795 -9.84 -1.60 -46.78
C LEU A 795 -11.25 -2.14 -46.53
N ARG A 796 -11.36 -3.24 -45.79
CA ARG A 796 -12.63 -3.88 -45.43
C ARG A 796 -12.78 -3.91 -43.92
N VAL A 797 -13.90 -3.39 -43.43
CA VAL A 797 -14.23 -3.31 -42.01
C VAL A 797 -15.60 -3.92 -41.78
N ASN A 798 -15.66 -4.96 -40.96
CA ASN A 798 -16.87 -5.78 -40.82
C ASN A 798 -17.95 -5.14 -39.93
N TYR A 799 -17.58 -4.17 -39.08
CA TYR A 799 -18.47 -3.60 -38.06
C TYR A 799 -18.38 -2.06 -38.01
N PRO A 800 -19.47 -1.35 -37.64
CA PRO A 800 -19.46 0.09 -37.45
C PRO A 800 -18.64 0.50 -36.20
N GLY A 801 -18.05 1.70 -36.23
CA GLY A 801 -17.34 2.31 -35.10
C GLY A 801 -15.82 2.33 -35.20
N TYR A 802 -15.22 1.82 -36.29
CA TYR A 802 -13.77 1.89 -36.50
C TYR A 802 -13.38 3.30 -36.93
N MET A 803 -12.72 4.05 -36.05
CA MET A 803 -12.23 5.41 -36.33
C MET A 803 -10.79 5.36 -36.84
N LEU A 804 -10.60 5.81 -38.08
CA LEU A 804 -9.30 5.93 -38.71
C LEU A 804 -9.11 7.37 -39.20
N MET A 805 -7.93 7.94 -38.95
CA MET A 805 -7.66 9.34 -39.27
C MET A 805 -6.96 9.50 -40.61
N GLU A 806 -5.92 8.70 -40.90
CA GLU A 806 -5.16 8.85 -42.14
C GLU A 806 -4.50 7.52 -42.57
N LEU A 807 -4.33 7.34 -43.87
CA LEU A 807 -3.61 6.23 -44.51
C LEU A 807 -2.49 6.76 -45.40
N GLY A 808 -1.30 6.20 -45.28
CA GLY A 808 -0.17 6.50 -46.16
C GLY A 808 0.25 5.29 -46.98
N PHE A 809 0.49 5.51 -48.27
CA PHE A 809 1.13 4.55 -49.15
C PHE A 809 2.53 5.06 -49.45
N LEU A 810 3.57 4.34 -49.02
CA LEU A 810 4.94 4.82 -49.11
C LEU A 810 5.73 4.01 -50.13
N ASP A 811 6.54 4.67 -50.96
CA ASP A 811 7.48 3.97 -51.84
C ASP A 811 8.72 3.44 -51.08
N ALA A 812 9.65 2.82 -51.81
CA ALA A 812 10.88 2.28 -51.23
C ALA A 812 11.84 3.35 -50.67
N GLN A 813 11.62 4.64 -50.95
CA GLN A 813 12.35 5.77 -50.41
C GLN A 813 11.63 6.39 -49.19
N GLY A 814 10.42 5.94 -48.87
CA GLY A 814 9.58 6.48 -47.81
C GLY A 814 8.78 7.72 -48.23
N GLU A 815 8.67 7.99 -49.53
CA GLU A 815 7.88 9.11 -50.07
C GLU A 815 6.42 8.68 -50.29
N VAL A 816 5.50 9.62 -50.09
CA VAL A 816 4.06 9.36 -50.18
C VAL A 816 3.62 9.21 -51.64
N ILE A 817 3.00 8.08 -51.95
CA ILE A 817 2.33 7.78 -53.21
C ILE A 817 0.92 8.38 -53.17
N PRO A 818 0.55 9.26 -54.12
CA PRO A 818 -0.81 9.77 -54.20
C PRO A 818 -1.83 8.64 -54.40
N ALA A 819 -2.84 8.61 -53.54
CA ALA A 819 -3.95 7.66 -53.61
C ALA A 819 -5.28 8.41 -53.74
N LEU A 820 -6.22 7.86 -54.52
CA LEU A 820 -7.58 8.38 -54.66
C LEU A 820 -8.58 7.34 -54.22
N VAL A 821 -9.61 7.74 -53.47
CA VAL A 821 -10.76 6.88 -53.20
C VAL A 821 -11.52 6.66 -54.51
N SER A 822 -11.51 5.43 -55.03
CA SER A 822 -12.11 5.08 -56.31
C SER A 822 -13.50 4.46 -56.19
N GLN A 823 -13.75 3.72 -55.11
CA GLN A 823 -15.04 3.10 -54.80
C GLN A 823 -15.23 2.97 -53.29
N TRP A 824 -16.47 3.15 -52.83
CA TRP A 824 -16.87 2.92 -51.44
C TRP A 824 -18.27 2.31 -51.38
N THR A 825 -18.44 1.24 -50.61
CA THR A 825 -19.70 0.49 -50.47
C THR A 825 -19.88 -0.01 -49.03
N GLY A 826 -21.12 -0.33 -48.64
CA GLY A 826 -21.44 -0.92 -47.33
C GLY A 826 -21.70 0.09 -46.22
N ALA A 827 -21.51 1.38 -46.48
CA ALA A 827 -21.83 2.45 -45.53
C ALA A 827 -23.33 2.64 -45.33
N ARG A 828 -23.69 3.16 -44.16
CA ARG A 828 -25.08 3.49 -43.84
C ARG A 828 -25.57 4.67 -44.68
N GLU A 829 -26.77 4.53 -45.25
CA GLU A 829 -27.40 5.60 -46.03
C GLU A 829 -27.50 6.90 -45.21
N GLY A 830 -26.99 8.01 -45.78
CA GLY A 830 -26.95 9.31 -45.11
C GLY A 830 -25.79 9.54 -44.14
N SER A 831 -24.76 8.69 -44.12
CA SER A 831 -23.54 8.91 -43.33
C SER A 831 -22.87 10.24 -43.67
N SER A 832 -22.42 10.97 -42.64
CA SER A 832 -21.62 12.19 -42.77
C SER A 832 -20.12 11.93 -42.84
N TYR A 833 -19.66 10.69 -42.64
CA TYR A 833 -18.25 10.31 -42.66
C TYR A 833 -17.85 9.85 -44.06
N THR A 834 -17.00 10.62 -44.73
CA THR A 834 -16.57 10.41 -46.11
C THR A 834 -15.16 9.78 -46.15
N PRO A 835 -14.92 8.68 -46.88
CA PRO A 835 -13.61 8.01 -46.90
C PRO A 835 -12.47 8.85 -47.45
N GLU A 836 -12.75 9.93 -48.15
CA GLU A 836 -11.75 10.91 -48.60
C GLU A 836 -10.95 11.49 -47.43
N ALA A 837 -11.52 11.51 -46.22
CA ALA A 837 -10.84 11.91 -44.99
C ALA A 837 -9.70 10.97 -44.57
N LEU A 838 -9.48 9.86 -45.28
CA LEU A 838 -8.35 8.94 -45.03
C LEU A 838 -7.12 9.26 -45.86
N VAL A 839 -7.24 10.17 -46.83
CA VAL A 839 -6.18 10.56 -47.78
C VAL A 839 -6.14 12.06 -48.05
N ASP A 840 -6.74 12.89 -47.18
CA ASP A 840 -6.82 14.34 -47.38
C ASP A 840 -5.69 15.13 -46.70
N GLU A 841 -5.01 14.56 -45.69
CA GLU A 841 -3.89 15.19 -44.98
C GLU A 841 -2.58 14.41 -45.20
N GLN A 842 -2.32 14.02 -46.46
CA GLN A 842 -1.12 13.25 -46.87
C GLN A 842 0.23 13.93 -46.55
N ASP A 843 0.26 15.25 -46.33
CA ASP A 843 1.45 15.97 -45.88
C ASP A 843 1.82 15.70 -44.42
N THR A 844 0.95 15.03 -43.65
CA THR A 844 1.19 14.61 -42.27
C THR A 844 1.79 13.21 -42.15
N VAL A 845 1.78 12.42 -43.22
CA VAL A 845 2.26 11.04 -43.26
C VAL A 845 3.78 10.99 -42.99
N VAL A 846 4.22 10.02 -42.20
CA VAL A 846 5.63 9.82 -41.83
C VAL A 846 6.15 8.48 -42.33
N SER A 847 7.44 8.41 -42.65
CA SER A 847 8.12 7.16 -43.00
C SER A 847 8.63 6.36 -41.79
N GLU A 848 8.82 7.02 -40.64
CA GLU A 848 9.38 6.38 -39.44
C GLU A 848 8.53 6.70 -38.20
N PRO A 849 7.68 5.76 -37.73
CA PRO A 849 6.98 5.89 -36.46
C PRO A 849 7.95 6.12 -35.30
N SER A 850 7.69 7.14 -34.49
CA SER A 850 8.57 7.48 -33.37
C SER A 850 7.84 8.11 -32.19
N TYR A 851 8.56 8.28 -31.08
CA TYR A 851 8.07 9.06 -29.94
C TYR A 851 7.66 10.49 -30.35
N TYR A 852 8.22 11.02 -31.44
CA TYR A 852 7.99 12.40 -31.89
C TYR A 852 6.65 12.55 -32.61
N ASN A 853 6.13 11.51 -33.27
CA ASN A 853 4.95 11.59 -34.14
C ASN A 853 3.75 10.75 -33.67
N GLY A 854 3.82 10.14 -32.48
CA GLY A 854 2.70 9.40 -31.92
C GLY A 854 2.74 9.28 -30.39
N THR A 855 1.66 8.71 -29.84
CA THR A 855 1.55 8.32 -28.44
C THR A 855 2.47 7.15 -28.10
N TYR A 856 2.93 7.12 -26.84
CA TYR A 856 3.64 5.99 -26.25
C TYR A 856 3.38 5.95 -24.75
N PHE A 857 3.57 4.77 -24.12
CA PHE A 857 3.34 4.57 -22.69
C PHE A 857 1.95 5.11 -22.26
N ASP A 858 1.83 5.71 -21.08
CA ASP A 858 0.58 6.21 -20.50
C ASP A 858 -0.08 7.39 -21.26
N GLU A 859 0.48 7.86 -22.39
CA GLU A 859 -0.18 8.87 -23.23
C GLU A 859 -1.48 8.33 -23.84
N ILE A 860 -1.58 7.01 -24.04
CA ILE A 860 -2.81 6.36 -24.54
C ILE A 860 -4.01 6.59 -23.61
N TYR A 861 -3.77 6.83 -22.32
CA TYR A 861 -4.83 7.09 -21.35
C TYR A 861 -5.12 8.59 -21.28
N HIS A 862 -4.09 9.40 -21.11
CA HIS A 862 -4.25 10.80 -20.74
C HIS A 862 -4.41 11.74 -21.94
N ALA A 863 -3.67 11.53 -23.04
CA ALA A 863 -3.84 12.31 -24.26
C ALA A 863 -5.19 11.99 -24.92
N ARG A 864 -5.55 10.70 -24.98
CA ARG A 864 -6.87 10.24 -25.40
C ARG A 864 -7.98 10.89 -24.58
N THR A 865 -7.90 10.84 -23.25
CA THR A 865 -8.94 11.46 -22.42
C THR A 865 -9.00 12.98 -22.60
N GLY A 866 -7.85 13.63 -22.85
CA GLY A 866 -7.82 15.04 -23.22
C GLY A 866 -8.62 15.33 -24.50
N TYR A 867 -8.45 14.49 -25.53
CA TYR A 867 -9.22 14.55 -26.78
C TYR A 867 -10.71 14.24 -26.54
N GLU A 868 -11.03 13.24 -25.73
CA GLU A 868 -12.42 12.87 -25.40
C GLU A 868 -13.13 14.00 -24.66
N HIS A 869 -12.48 14.65 -23.68
CA HIS A 869 -13.03 15.82 -23.00
C HIS A 869 -13.25 16.99 -23.97
N ALA A 870 -12.31 17.26 -24.90
CA ALA A 870 -12.43 18.35 -25.87
C ALA A 870 -13.63 18.15 -26.82
N ASN A 871 -13.95 16.90 -27.16
CA ASN A 871 -15.00 16.54 -28.10
C ASN A 871 -16.31 16.07 -27.42
N GLY A 872 -16.39 16.11 -26.08
CA GLY A 872 -17.56 15.64 -25.34
C GLY A 872 -17.85 14.14 -25.50
N LEU A 873 -16.82 13.32 -25.70
CA LEU A 873 -16.90 11.87 -25.86
C LEU A 873 -16.84 11.16 -24.50
N LEU A 874 -17.28 9.91 -24.45
CA LEU A 874 -17.18 9.07 -23.26
C LEU A 874 -15.71 8.96 -22.80
N THR A 875 -15.47 9.21 -21.51
CA THR A 875 -14.12 9.24 -20.93
C THR A 875 -13.57 7.83 -20.75
N TYR A 876 -12.38 7.57 -21.30
CA TYR A 876 -11.66 6.32 -21.13
C TYR A 876 -10.95 6.21 -19.78
N GLU A 877 -10.11 7.20 -19.44
CA GLU A 877 -9.33 7.16 -18.20
C GLU A 877 -10.13 7.82 -17.06
N TRP A 878 -10.81 6.99 -16.26
CA TRP A 878 -11.61 7.43 -15.10
C TRP A 878 -10.91 7.20 -13.74
N THR A 879 -9.76 6.52 -13.71
CA THR A 879 -9.06 6.10 -12.48
C THR A 879 -8.35 7.24 -11.75
N HIS A 880 -8.17 8.40 -12.41
CA HIS A 880 -7.57 9.59 -11.81
C HIS A 880 -8.44 10.86 -11.91
N PRO A 881 -8.28 11.81 -10.96
CA PRO A 881 -8.96 13.10 -11.01
C PRO A 881 -8.70 13.86 -12.33
N PRO A 882 -9.68 14.62 -12.83
CA PRO A 882 -9.68 15.09 -14.22
C PRO A 882 -8.81 16.32 -14.50
N LEU A 883 -8.39 17.12 -13.51
CA LEU A 883 -7.76 18.42 -13.78
C LEU A 883 -6.46 18.32 -14.59
N GLY A 884 -5.63 17.29 -14.36
CA GLY A 884 -4.43 17.07 -15.16
C GLY A 884 -4.75 16.83 -16.64
N LYS A 885 -5.84 16.09 -16.92
CA LYS A 885 -6.34 15.80 -18.27
C LYS A 885 -7.01 17.03 -18.90
N ILE A 886 -7.58 17.93 -18.10
CA ILE A 886 -8.09 19.23 -18.58
C ILE A 886 -6.95 20.14 -19.08
N PHE A 887 -5.80 20.15 -18.41
CA PHE A 887 -4.64 20.89 -18.95
C PHE A 887 -4.15 20.30 -20.28
N ILE A 888 -4.20 18.97 -20.43
CA ILE A 888 -3.87 18.30 -21.70
C ILE A 888 -4.90 18.67 -22.79
N MET A 889 -6.19 18.65 -22.45
CA MET A 889 -7.29 19.11 -23.31
C MET A 889 -7.05 20.55 -23.80
N TRP A 890 -6.66 21.48 -22.93
CA TRP A 890 -6.30 22.84 -23.36
C TRP A 890 -5.09 22.87 -24.30
N GLY A 891 -4.13 21.96 -24.14
CA GLY A 891 -3.01 21.82 -25.06
C GLY A 891 -3.48 21.40 -26.45
N ILE A 892 -4.39 20.43 -26.51
CA ILE A 892 -5.01 19.94 -27.74
C ILE A 892 -5.85 21.04 -28.40
N GLU A 893 -6.65 21.80 -27.65
CA GLU A 893 -7.46 22.90 -28.19
C GLU A 893 -6.60 24.05 -28.76
N LEU A 894 -5.40 24.29 -28.21
CA LEU A 894 -4.50 25.36 -28.66
C LEU A 894 -3.63 24.99 -29.86
N PHE A 895 -3.24 23.72 -29.98
CA PHE A 895 -2.23 23.26 -30.94
C PHE A 895 -2.68 22.10 -31.84
N GLY A 896 -3.96 21.72 -31.77
CA GLY A 896 -4.50 20.53 -32.44
C GLY A 896 -4.18 19.23 -31.70
N MET A 897 -4.76 18.13 -32.16
CA MET A 897 -4.46 16.79 -31.66
C MET A 897 -3.10 16.33 -32.19
N THR A 898 -2.04 16.92 -31.66
CA THR A 898 -0.64 16.69 -32.07
C THR A 898 0.25 16.34 -30.87
N PRO A 899 1.33 15.55 -31.06
CA PRO A 899 2.28 15.24 -29.99
C PRO A 899 2.81 16.44 -29.24
N PHE A 900 3.06 17.55 -29.93
CA PHE A 900 3.42 18.80 -29.28
C PHE A 900 2.29 19.34 -28.40
N GLY A 901 1.05 19.37 -28.91
CA GLY A 901 -0.12 19.92 -28.24
C GLY A 901 -0.42 19.26 -26.91
N TRP A 902 -0.54 17.92 -26.89
CA TRP A 902 -0.88 17.20 -25.66
C TRP A 902 0.25 17.18 -24.62
N ARG A 903 1.52 17.34 -25.03
CA ARG A 903 2.68 17.41 -24.12
C ARG A 903 2.96 18.82 -23.58
N PHE A 904 2.48 19.87 -24.27
CA PHE A 904 2.86 21.26 -24.03
C PHE A 904 2.70 21.71 -22.57
N PHE A 905 1.51 21.50 -21.97
CA PHE A 905 1.23 21.97 -20.61
C PHE A 905 1.99 21.18 -19.55
N GLY A 906 2.19 19.87 -19.74
CA GLY A 906 3.02 19.05 -18.85
C GLY A 906 4.45 19.59 -18.79
N THR A 907 5.02 19.93 -19.94
CA THR A 907 6.37 20.51 -20.05
C THR A 907 6.44 21.91 -19.46
N LEU A 908 5.40 22.74 -19.68
CA LEU A 908 5.29 24.05 -19.04
C LEU A 908 5.30 23.91 -17.50
N MET A 909 4.58 22.93 -16.95
CA MET A 909 4.61 22.69 -15.50
C MET A 909 6.03 22.37 -15.02
N GLY A 910 6.77 21.52 -15.73
CA GLY A 910 8.20 21.25 -15.48
C GLY A 910 9.06 22.51 -15.49
N VAL A 911 8.89 23.36 -16.52
CA VAL A 911 9.59 24.66 -16.61
C VAL A 911 9.28 25.55 -15.40
N LEU A 912 8.04 25.57 -14.93
CA LEU A 912 7.61 26.33 -13.74
C LEU A 912 8.11 25.75 -12.42
N MET A 913 8.49 24.46 -12.37
CA MET A 913 9.11 23.87 -11.18
C MET A 913 10.48 24.50 -10.89
N VAL A 914 11.26 24.86 -11.90
CA VAL A 914 12.59 25.49 -11.75
C VAL A 914 12.54 26.79 -10.93
N PRO A 915 11.73 27.82 -11.29
CA PRO A 915 11.59 29.02 -10.47
C PRO A 915 10.91 28.72 -9.12
N ALA A 916 9.95 27.80 -9.04
CA ALA A 916 9.34 27.41 -7.75
C ALA A 916 10.39 26.86 -6.78
N MET A 917 11.30 26.02 -7.28
CA MET A 917 12.41 25.45 -6.54
C MET A 917 13.46 26.50 -6.17
N TYR A 918 13.70 27.49 -7.02
CA TYR A 918 14.51 28.66 -6.69
C TYR A 918 13.92 29.42 -5.49
N LEU A 919 12.61 29.70 -5.52
CA LEU A 919 11.92 30.42 -4.46
C LEU A 919 11.95 29.64 -3.14
N LEU A 920 11.79 28.32 -3.18
CA LEU A 920 11.96 27.45 -2.01
C LEU A 920 13.39 27.53 -1.45
N GLY A 921 14.40 27.38 -2.30
CA GLY A 921 15.81 27.50 -1.88
C GLY A 921 16.11 28.89 -1.30
N LYS A 922 15.56 29.95 -1.89
CA LYS A 922 15.69 31.32 -1.37
C LYS A 922 15.03 31.46 0.00
N LEU A 923 13.86 30.86 0.19
CA LEU A 923 13.11 30.88 1.44
C LEU A 923 13.87 30.17 2.57
N PHE A 924 14.46 29.00 2.31
CA PHE A 924 15.17 28.20 3.33
C PHE A 924 16.59 28.68 3.63
N PHE A 925 17.31 29.13 2.60
CA PHE A 925 18.75 29.39 2.70
C PHE A 925 19.12 30.86 2.61
N ARG A 926 18.17 31.73 2.24
CA ARG A 926 18.27 33.21 2.21
C ARG A 926 19.39 33.79 1.33
N LYS A 927 20.19 32.97 0.65
CA LYS A 927 21.29 33.39 -0.23
C LYS A 927 21.03 32.94 -1.68
N THR A 928 21.34 33.84 -2.62
CA THR A 928 21.23 33.62 -4.07
C THR A 928 21.91 32.34 -4.54
N ARG A 929 23.14 32.07 -4.06
CA ARG A 929 23.90 30.89 -4.48
C ARG A 929 23.22 29.55 -4.15
N TYR A 930 22.54 29.48 -3.01
CA TYR A 930 21.85 28.26 -2.58
C TYR A 930 20.51 28.12 -3.30
N ALA A 931 19.80 29.23 -3.52
CA ALA A 931 18.58 29.25 -4.34
C ALA A 931 18.86 28.86 -5.80
N PHE A 932 19.99 29.32 -6.35
CA PHE A 932 20.45 28.89 -7.65
C PHE A 932 20.78 27.39 -7.66
N LEU A 933 21.54 26.90 -6.68
CA LEU A 933 21.90 25.48 -6.61
C LEU A 933 20.66 24.56 -6.50
N THR A 934 19.62 24.95 -5.75
CA THR A 934 18.38 24.15 -5.66
C THR A 934 17.67 24.06 -7.01
N ALA A 935 17.55 25.17 -7.73
CA ALA A 935 16.93 25.20 -9.05
C ALA A 935 17.80 24.50 -10.12
N PHE A 936 19.12 24.64 -10.02
CA PHE A 936 20.09 24.01 -10.92
C PHE A 936 20.01 22.48 -10.86
N VAL A 937 20.02 21.91 -9.65
CA VAL A 937 19.93 20.45 -9.47
C VAL A 937 18.63 19.90 -10.03
N MET A 938 17.51 20.65 -9.92
CA MET A 938 16.25 20.26 -10.54
C MET A 938 16.27 20.37 -12.07
N ALA A 939 16.82 21.46 -12.62
CA ALA A 939 16.90 21.69 -14.06
C ALA A 939 17.75 20.61 -14.78
N PHE A 940 18.73 20.02 -14.10
CA PHE A 940 19.60 18.99 -14.65
C PHE A 940 19.37 17.59 -14.05
N ASP A 941 18.17 17.33 -13.54
CA ASP A 941 17.72 15.98 -13.18
C ASP A 941 16.99 15.32 -14.36
N MET A 942 17.35 14.05 -14.65
CA MET A 942 16.84 13.36 -15.83
C MET A 942 15.35 12.99 -15.68
N MET A 943 14.92 12.57 -14.49
CA MET A 943 13.50 12.21 -14.27
C MET A 943 12.63 13.44 -14.40
N HIS A 944 13.06 14.59 -13.86
CA HIS A 944 12.36 15.85 -14.06
C HIS A 944 12.18 16.19 -15.55
N LEU A 945 13.21 16.00 -16.39
CA LEU A 945 13.10 16.20 -17.83
C LEU A 945 12.13 15.19 -18.47
N THR A 946 12.37 13.90 -18.31
CA THR A 946 11.62 12.85 -19.01
C THR A 946 10.14 12.84 -18.61
N GLN A 947 9.83 12.93 -17.31
CA GLN A 947 8.43 12.91 -16.85
C GLN A 947 7.64 14.18 -17.18
N THR A 948 8.31 15.32 -17.38
CA THR A 948 7.60 16.55 -17.77
C THR A 948 7.40 16.68 -19.28
N ARG A 949 8.06 15.83 -20.07
CA ARG A 949 7.93 15.81 -21.54
C ARG A 949 6.88 14.84 -22.07
N ILE A 950 6.39 13.93 -21.24
CA ILE A 950 5.31 13.01 -21.59
C ILE A 950 3.97 13.57 -21.09
N ALA A 951 2.88 13.33 -21.82
CA ALA A 951 1.54 13.75 -21.42
C ALA A 951 0.95 12.88 -20.31
N THR A 952 1.57 12.90 -19.13
CA THR A 952 1.07 12.28 -17.90
C THR A 952 0.61 13.32 -16.88
N ILE A 953 -0.19 12.88 -15.91
CA ILE A 953 -0.76 13.77 -14.89
C ILE A 953 0.23 14.11 -13.74
N ASP A 954 1.42 13.50 -13.73
CA ASP A 954 2.40 13.64 -12.64
C ASP A 954 3.02 15.03 -12.55
N SER A 955 3.30 15.66 -13.69
CA SER A 955 3.94 16.97 -13.77
C SER A 955 3.10 18.07 -13.12
N TYR A 956 1.79 18.00 -13.27
CA TYR A 956 0.87 18.93 -12.61
C TYR A 956 0.92 18.74 -11.08
N ALA A 957 0.84 17.49 -10.62
CA ALA A 957 0.86 17.16 -9.19
C ALA A 957 2.13 17.67 -8.50
N VAL A 958 3.31 17.43 -9.07
CA VAL A 958 4.59 17.84 -8.46
C VAL A 958 4.75 19.36 -8.40
N LEU A 959 4.33 20.10 -9.42
CA LEU A 959 4.35 21.56 -9.36
C LEU A 959 3.44 22.08 -8.24
N PHE A 960 2.23 21.54 -8.12
CA PHE A 960 1.31 21.97 -7.06
C PHE A 960 1.80 21.57 -5.67
N ILE A 961 2.47 20.43 -5.50
CA ILE A 961 3.18 20.05 -4.27
C ILE A 961 4.25 21.10 -3.93
N LEU A 962 5.09 21.48 -4.88
CA LEU A 962 6.11 22.52 -4.70
C LEU A 962 5.49 23.85 -4.24
N LEU A 963 4.44 24.30 -4.90
CA LEU A 963 3.79 25.60 -4.62
C LEU A 963 3.04 25.59 -3.28
N MET A 964 2.33 24.51 -2.94
CA MET A 964 1.62 24.40 -1.67
C MET A 964 2.59 24.38 -0.48
N TYR A 965 3.73 23.68 -0.60
CA TYR A 965 4.78 23.68 0.43
C TYR A 965 5.56 25.01 0.47
N LEU A 966 5.84 25.65 -0.67
CA LEU A 966 6.42 26.99 -0.71
C LEU A 966 5.58 27.99 0.10
N CYS A 967 4.28 27.96 -0.11
CA CYS A 967 3.32 28.81 0.59
C CYS A 967 3.23 28.46 2.09
N MET A 968 3.16 27.17 2.45
CA MET A 968 3.14 26.74 3.86
C MET A 968 4.45 27.09 4.59
N PHE A 969 5.60 26.85 3.97
CA PHE A 969 6.90 27.22 4.56
C PHE A 969 7.04 28.73 4.72
N ARG A 970 6.44 29.52 3.81
CA ARG A 970 6.39 30.97 3.97
C ARG A 970 5.53 31.37 5.17
N PHE A 971 4.36 30.75 5.34
CA PHE A 971 3.51 30.92 6.52
C PHE A 971 4.27 30.59 7.82
N LEU A 972 5.02 29.49 7.86
CA LEU A 972 5.81 29.08 9.03
C LEU A 972 6.95 30.06 9.41
N GLN A 973 7.39 30.90 8.48
CA GLN A 973 8.40 31.94 8.73
C GLN A 973 7.77 33.29 9.13
N MET A 974 6.44 33.41 9.08
CA MET A 974 5.72 34.62 9.51
C MET A 974 5.39 34.54 11.00
N ASN A 975 5.20 35.71 11.61
CA ASN A 975 4.83 35.82 13.02
C ASN A 975 3.35 36.20 13.09
N LEU A 976 2.51 35.28 13.53
CA LEU A 976 1.06 35.47 13.52
C LEU A 976 0.62 36.68 14.37
N PHE A 977 1.31 36.96 15.49
CA PHE A 977 1.00 38.11 16.35
C PHE A 977 1.25 39.46 15.67
N ARG A 978 2.26 39.54 14.80
CA ARG A 978 2.63 40.76 14.06
C ARG A 978 1.90 40.87 12.73
N ASP A 979 1.97 39.80 11.94
CA ASP A 979 1.55 39.79 10.54
C ASP A 979 0.02 39.60 10.41
N ARG A 980 -0.63 39.03 11.44
CA ARG A 980 -2.09 38.87 11.56
C ARG A 980 -2.69 38.29 10.27
N TRP A 981 -3.69 38.97 9.69
CA TRP A 981 -4.39 38.52 8.48
C TRP A 981 -3.47 38.40 7.25
N ARG A 982 -2.31 39.09 7.21
CA ARG A 982 -1.36 38.94 6.08
C ARG A 982 -0.73 37.55 6.05
N ALA A 983 -0.67 36.86 7.19
CA ALA A 983 -0.24 35.46 7.26
C ALA A 983 -1.26 34.51 6.63
N TRP A 984 -2.53 34.92 6.49
CA TRP A 984 -3.56 34.11 5.85
C TRP A 984 -3.41 34.05 4.32
N VAL A 985 -2.72 35.01 3.69
CA VAL A 985 -2.50 34.99 2.23
C VAL A 985 -1.70 33.77 1.77
N PRO A 986 -0.47 33.51 2.28
CA PRO A 986 0.24 32.29 1.91
C PRO A 986 -0.48 31.03 2.38
N LEU A 987 -1.23 31.09 3.49
CA LEU A 987 -2.03 29.96 3.96
C LEU A 987 -3.17 29.61 2.98
N ALA A 988 -3.88 30.62 2.47
CA ALA A 988 -4.95 30.46 1.49
C ALA A 988 -4.42 29.95 0.14
N LEU A 989 -3.30 30.52 -0.34
CA LEU A 989 -2.64 30.06 -1.57
C LEU A 989 -2.17 28.61 -1.45
N SER A 990 -1.66 28.21 -0.28
CA SER A 990 -1.29 26.82 0.00
C SER A 990 -2.50 25.88 -0.16
N GLY A 991 -3.66 26.28 0.36
CA GLY A 991 -4.91 25.56 0.19
C GLY A 991 -5.41 25.48 -1.27
N VAL A 992 -5.34 26.58 -2.03
CA VAL A 992 -5.68 26.59 -3.47
C VAL A 992 -4.79 25.62 -4.25
N PHE A 993 -3.48 25.67 -4.06
CA PHE A 993 -2.56 24.74 -4.72
C PHE A 993 -2.77 23.29 -4.26
N MET A 994 -3.17 23.06 -3.00
CA MET A 994 -3.60 21.73 -2.56
C MET A 994 -4.82 21.25 -3.35
N GLY A 995 -5.83 22.10 -3.53
CA GLY A 995 -7.01 21.79 -4.35
C GLY A 995 -6.67 21.44 -5.80
N LEU A 996 -5.87 22.28 -6.46
CA LEU A 996 -5.39 22.02 -7.82
C LEU A 996 -4.59 20.71 -7.90
N GLY A 997 -3.72 20.44 -6.92
CA GLY A 997 -2.97 19.20 -6.82
C GLY A 997 -3.87 17.98 -6.66
N CYS A 998 -4.79 17.99 -5.69
CA CYS A 998 -5.72 16.88 -5.43
C CYS A 998 -6.63 16.60 -6.62
N ALA A 999 -7.07 17.64 -7.32
CA ALA A 999 -7.88 17.53 -8.54
C ALA A 999 -7.08 17.02 -9.75
N SER A 1000 -5.75 16.96 -9.66
CA SER A 1000 -4.88 16.36 -10.68
C SER A 1000 -4.49 14.93 -10.34
N LYS A 1001 -4.07 14.65 -9.10
CA LYS A 1001 -3.67 13.30 -8.62
C LYS A 1001 -3.73 13.20 -7.09
N TRP A 1002 -4.18 12.05 -6.57
CA TRP A 1002 -4.36 11.83 -5.13
C TRP A 1002 -3.09 11.86 -4.28
N ILE A 1003 -1.90 11.75 -4.87
CA ILE A 1003 -0.63 11.93 -4.13
C ILE A 1003 -0.55 13.30 -3.41
N CYS A 1004 -1.24 14.32 -3.95
CA CYS A 1004 -1.34 15.64 -3.33
C CYS A 1004 -2.14 15.62 -2.02
N MET A 1005 -3.02 14.64 -1.79
CA MET A 1005 -3.68 14.47 -0.49
C MET A 1005 -2.67 14.05 0.58
N TYR A 1006 -1.68 13.22 0.23
CA TYR A 1006 -0.59 12.87 1.14
C TYR A 1006 0.28 14.09 1.48
N ALA A 1007 0.51 14.97 0.50
CA ALA A 1007 1.12 16.28 0.75
C ALA A 1007 0.28 17.10 1.75
N GLY A 1008 -1.05 17.12 1.59
CA GLY A 1008 -2.00 17.74 2.50
C GLY A 1008 -1.84 17.28 3.96
N VAL A 1009 -1.61 15.98 4.20
CA VAL A 1009 -1.32 15.45 5.56
C VAL A 1009 -0.03 16.08 6.12
N GLY A 1010 1.03 16.16 5.31
CA GLY A 1010 2.27 16.84 5.68
C GLY A 1010 2.07 18.33 6.00
N LEU A 1011 1.24 19.03 5.22
CA LEU A 1011 0.84 20.42 5.48
C LEU A 1011 0.08 20.57 6.80
N ALA A 1012 -0.84 19.65 7.10
CA ALA A 1012 -1.60 19.65 8.36
C ALA A 1012 -0.67 19.51 9.57
N VAL A 1013 0.29 18.58 9.53
CA VAL A 1013 1.28 18.40 10.61
C VAL A 1013 2.11 19.68 10.80
N LEU A 1014 2.59 20.29 9.71
CA LEU A 1014 3.32 21.56 9.74
C LEU A 1014 2.47 22.70 10.32
N PHE A 1015 1.21 22.80 9.92
CA PHE A 1015 0.27 23.81 10.40
C PHE A 1015 0.02 23.67 11.90
N PHE A 1016 -0.34 22.48 12.38
CA PHE A 1016 -0.58 22.25 13.81
C PHE A 1016 0.69 22.41 14.65
N TRP A 1017 1.86 22.05 14.10
CA TRP A 1017 3.14 22.36 14.73
C TRP A 1017 3.36 23.87 14.90
N SER A 1018 3.01 24.68 13.89
CA SER A 1018 3.00 26.14 13.98
C SER A 1018 2.05 26.65 15.06
N MET A 1019 0.80 26.16 15.08
CA MET A 1019 -0.21 26.59 16.05
C MET A 1019 0.20 26.25 17.48
N ALA A 1020 0.79 25.08 17.70
CA ALA A 1020 1.32 24.68 19.00
C ALA A 1020 2.45 25.62 19.44
N ARG A 1021 3.37 26.00 18.54
CA ARG A 1021 4.44 26.96 18.85
C ARG A 1021 3.88 28.33 19.25
N HIS A 1022 2.92 28.84 18.48
CA HIS A 1022 2.27 30.12 18.79
C HIS A 1022 1.48 30.07 20.10
N LEU A 1023 0.80 28.97 20.42
CA LEU A 1023 0.13 28.79 21.72
C LEU A 1023 1.13 28.84 22.89
N LEU A 1024 2.31 28.24 22.72
CA LEU A 1024 3.38 28.27 23.73
C LEU A 1024 4.00 29.67 23.88
N GLN A 1025 4.11 30.42 22.79
CA GLN A 1025 4.55 31.81 22.81
C GLN A 1025 3.51 32.72 23.49
N TRP A 1026 2.23 32.55 23.16
CA TRP A 1026 1.12 33.28 23.78
C TRP A 1026 1.06 33.03 25.29
N THR A 1027 1.11 31.76 25.72
CA THR A 1027 1.11 31.43 27.16
C THR A 1027 2.31 32.03 27.88
N ALA A 1028 3.51 31.98 27.28
CA ALA A 1028 4.70 32.58 27.86
C ALA A 1028 4.58 34.12 28.00
N CYS A 1029 4.15 34.80 26.94
CA CYS A 1029 3.96 36.26 26.94
C CYS A 1029 2.84 36.72 27.89
N ARG A 1030 1.74 35.97 27.95
CA ARG A 1030 0.64 36.23 28.89
C ARG A 1030 1.11 36.10 30.34
N ASN A 1031 1.91 35.09 30.65
CA ASN A 1031 2.44 34.87 31.99
C ASN A 1031 3.55 35.88 32.37
N ALA A 1032 4.30 36.38 31.39
CA ALA A 1032 5.33 37.40 31.62
C ALA A 1032 4.75 38.80 31.91
N GLY A 1033 3.51 39.07 31.47
CA GLY A 1033 2.86 40.37 31.69
C GLY A 1033 3.44 41.50 30.82
N GLY A 1034 3.03 42.74 31.09
CA GLY A 1034 3.55 43.95 30.44
C GLY A 1034 3.33 44.01 28.91
N GLU A 1035 4.32 44.54 28.19
CA GLU A 1035 4.28 44.75 26.72
C GLU A 1035 4.08 43.44 25.95
N ALA A 1036 4.68 42.34 26.42
CA ALA A 1036 4.56 41.02 25.80
C ALA A 1036 3.11 40.51 25.83
N ALA A 1037 2.43 40.64 26.97
CA ALA A 1037 1.02 40.26 27.11
C ALA A 1037 0.11 41.11 26.23
N GLN A 1038 0.42 42.40 26.06
CA GLN A 1038 -0.36 43.30 25.21
C GLN A 1038 -0.24 42.94 23.72
N LYS A 1039 0.95 42.60 23.23
CA LYS A 1039 1.19 42.21 21.83
C LYS A 1039 0.47 40.91 21.43
N VAL A 1040 0.23 40.00 22.37
CA VAL A 1040 -0.44 38.71 22.09
C VAL A 1040 -1.91 38.65 22.52
N ARG A 1041 -2.47 39.75 23.03
CA ARG A 1041 -3.82 39.80 23.63
C ARG A 1041 -4.90 39.21 22.74
N ASP A 1042 -4.86 39.55 21.46
CA ASP A 1042 -5.90 39.16 20.49
C ASP A 1042 -5.71 37.75 19.93
N TYR A 1043 -4.68 37.01 20.38
CA TYR A 1043 -4.33 35.70 19.83
C TYR A 1043 -5.48 34.68 19.84
N PRO A 1044 -6.32 34.54 20.88
CA PRO A 1044 -7.43 33.59 20.83
C PRO A 1044 -8.41 33.86 19.68
N LYS A 1045 -8.71 35.14 19.40
CA LYS A 1045 -9.54 35.54 18.26
C LYS A 1045 -8.84 35.26 16.93
N LEU A 1046 -7.53 35.55 16.87
CA LEU A 1046 -6.72 35.31 15.68
C LEU A 1046 -6.54 33.81 15.39
N LEU A 1047 -6.41 32.97 16.42
CA LEU A 1047 -6.37 31.52 16.32
C LEU A 1047 -7.69 30.99 15.77
N LEU A 1048 -8.83 31.41 16.32
CA LEU A 1048 -10.15 31.02 15.81
C LEU A 1048 -10.34 31.46 14.35
N GLY A 1049 -9.97 32.70 14.02
CA GLY A 1049 -9.99 33.19 12.64
C GLY A 1049 -9.08 32.40 11.70
N THR A 1050 -7.88 32.04 12.16
CA THR A 1050 -6.94 31.21 11.37
C THR A 1050 -7.50 29.81 11.15
N LEU A 1051 -8.11 29.19 12.16
CA LEU A 1051 -8.77 27.88 12.03
C LEU A 1051 -9.97 27.95 11.06
N ALA A 1052 -10.79 29.00 11.13
CA ALA A 1052 -11.90 29.22 10.22
C ALA A 1052 -11.41 29.39 8.77
N VAL A 1053 -10.36 30.20 8.55
CA VAL A 1053 -9.71 30.34 7.25
C VAL A 1053 -9.15 28.99 6.77
N CYS A 1054 -8.57 28.16 7.65
CA CYS A 1054 -8.11 26.84 7.27
C CYS A 1054 -9.26 25.93 6.80
N VAL A 1055 -10.41 25.94 7.46
CA VAL A 1055 -11.59 25.17 7.00
C VAL A 1055 -11.99 25.59 5.60
N VAL A 1056 -12.03 26.89 5.31
CA VAL A 1056 -12.35 27.38 3.97
C VAL A 1056 -11.26 27.00 2.96
N CYS A 1057 -9.99 27.27 3.26
CA CYS A 1057 -8.90 27.14 2.30
C CYS A 1057 -8.40 25.71 2.10
N PHE A 1058 -8.55 24.82 3.07
CA PHE A 1058 -8.05 23.44 3.00
C PHE A 1058 -9.16 22.39 2.92
N LEU A 1059 -10.44 22.77 3.05
CA LEU A 1059 -11.57 21.86 2.84
C LEU A 1059 -12.50 22.39 1.76
N ALA A 1060 -13.12 23.56 1.97
CA ALA A 1060 -14.16 24.05 1.05
C ALA A 1060 -13.64 24.38 -0.36
N ILE A 1061 -12.56 25.16 -0.47
CA ILE A 1061 -11.96 25.54 -1.75
C ILE A 1061 -11.39 24.31 -2.48
N PRO A 1062 -10.57 23.44 -1.85
CA PRO A 1062 -10.08 22.23 -2.49
C PRO A 1062 -11.19 21.31 -2.98
N PHE A 1063 -12.24 21.12 -2.17
CA PHE A 1063 -13.40 20.34 -2.56
C PHE A 1063 -14.12 20.95 -3.76
N ALA A 1064 -14.32 22.28 -3.79
CA ALA A 1064 -14.94 22.95 -4.92
C ALA A 1064 -14.11 22.78 -6.22
N ILE A 1065 -12.80 22.99 -6.14
CA ILE A 1065 -11.88 22.78 -7.28
C ILE A 1065 -11.96 21.33 -7.77
N TYR A 1066 -11.93 20.37 -6.84
CA TYR A 1066 -12.00 18.95 -7.14
C TYR A 1066 -13.34 18.58 -7.79
N TYR A 1067 -14.46 18.95 -7.19
CA TYR A 1067 -15.81 18.68 -7.69
C TYR A 1067 -16.05 19.27 -9.09
N PHE A 1068 -15.75 20.55 -9.29
CA PHE A 1068 -15.98 21.22 -10.58
C PHE A 1068 -14.98 20.79 -11.66
N SER A 1069 -13.87 20.14 -11.31
CA SER A 1069 -12.99 19.55 -12.32
C SER A 1069 -13.65 18.39 -13.08
N TYR A 1070 -14.73 17.79 -12.55
CA TYR A 1070 -15.47 16.71 -13.24
C TYR A 1070 -16.47 17.19 -14.28
N ILE A 1071 -16.59 18.50 -14.54
CA ILE A 1071 -17.52 19.01 -15.55
C ILE A 1071 -17.25 18.42 -16.95
N PRO A 1072 -16.01 18.45 -17.50
CA PRO A 1072 -15.73 17.86 -18.82
C PRO A 1072 -15.84 16.33 -18.81
N HIS A 1073 -15.52 15.70 -17.68
CA HIS A 1073 -15.55 14.23 -17.52
C HIS A 1073 -16.94 13.64 -17.77
N PHE A 1074 -17.99 14.32 -17.29
CA PHE A 1074 -19.38 13.88 -17.44
C PHE A 1074 -20.12 14.59 -18.58
N ALA A 1075 -19.42 15.27 -19.49
CA ALA A 1075 -20.05 16.00 -20.59
C ALA A 1075 -20.89 15.06 -21.48
N TYR A 1076 -20.33 13.88 -21.82
CA TYR A 1076 -21.01 12.85 -22.61
C TYR A 1076 -22.27 12.30 -21.94
N GLU A 1077 -22.23 12.09 -20.62
CA GLU A 1077 -23.32 11.48 -19.86
C GLU A 1077 -24.48 12.46 -19.54
N GLY A 1078 -24.41 13.71 -19.99
CA GLY A 1078 -25.43 14.74 -19.70
C GLY A 1078 -25.13 15.61 -18.48
N GLY A 1079 -23.88 15.64 -18.01
CA GLY A 1079 -23.37 16.60 -17.05
C GLY A 1079 -23.11 16.07 -15.63
N LEU A 1080 -22.55 16.96 -14.79
CA LEU A 1080 -22.13 16.68 -13.42
C LEU A 1080 -23.32 16.62 -12.46
N THR A 1081 -23.53 15.47 -11.81
CA THR A 1081 -24.47 15.30 -10.69
C THR A 1081 -23.71 14.84 -9.43
N TRP A 1082 -24.33 14.96 -8.26
CA TRP A 1082 -23.73 14.47 -7.01
C TRP A 1082 -23.52 12.96 -7.02
N GLU A 1083 -24.52 12.22 -7.50
CA GLU A 1083 -24.51 10.76 -7.56
C GLU A 1083 -23.40 10.23 -8.45
N ARG A 1084 -23.29 10.72 -9.69
CA ARG A 1084 -22.22 10.31 -10.62
C ARG A 1084 -20.85 10.61 -10.05
N PHE A 1085 -20.66 11.83 -9.55
CA PHE A 1085 -19.41 12.22 -8.90
C PHE A 1085 -19.03 11.26 -7.77
N TRP A 1086 -19.97 10.96 -6.87
CA TRP A 1086 -19.75 10.09 -5.73
C TRP A 1086 -19.45 8.65 -6.15
N ASN A 1087 -20.23 8.09 -7.07
CA ASN A 1087 -20.03 6.74 -7.61
C ASN A 1087 -18.66 6.61 -8.28
N THR A 1088 -18.24 7.61 -9.06
CA THR A 1088 -16.89 7.65 -9.63
C THR A 1088 -15.82 7.67 -8.55
N GLN A 1089 -16.01 8.38 -7.42
CA GLN A 1089 -15.03 8.35 -6.32
C GLN A 1089 -14.90 6.96 -5.69
N VAL A 1090 -16.03 6.29 -5.48
CA VAL A 1090 -16.07 4.91 -4.95
C VAL A 1090 -15.39 3.96 -5.93
N ASN A 1091 -15.72 4.04 -7.22
CA ASN A 1091 -15.12 3.21 -8.25
C ASN A 1091 -13.60 3.45 -8.34
N MET A 1092 -13.16 4.71 -8.34
CA MET A 1092 -11.73 5.05 -8.33
C MET A 1092 -11.02 4.48 -7.11
N PHE A 1093 -11.63 4.58 -5.93
CA PHE A 1093 -11.05 4.05 -4.70
C PHE A 1093 -10.93 2.53 -4.78
N ASN A 1094 -12.00 1.84 -5.17
CA ASN A 1094 -12.03 0.39 -5.32
C ASN A 1094 -10.99 -0.08 -6.33
N TYR A 1095 -10.90 0.56 -7.50
CA TYR A 1095 -9.87 0.29 -8.50
C TYR A 1095 -8.47 0.37 -7.89
N HIS A 1096 -8.12 1.46 -7.19
CA HIS A 1096 -6.79 1.59 -6.59
C HIS A 1096 -6.56 0.67 -5.38
N ALA A 1097 -7.62 0.23 -4.71
CA ALA A 1097 -7.55 -0.69 -3.57
C ALA A 1097 -7.33 -2.14 -4.02
N THR A 1098 -7.97 -2.56 -5.11
CA THR A 1098 -7.96 -3.95 -5.58
C THR A 1098 -7.05 -4.21 -6.79
N LEU A 1099 -6.37 -3.18 -7.31
CA LEU A 1099 -5.46 -3.34 -8.46
C LEU A 1099 -4.32 -4.32 -8.14
N ALA A 1100 -4.41 -5.52 -8.71
CA ALA A 1100 -3.37 -6.54 -8.69
C ALA A 1100 -2.94 -6.84 -10.13
N ASP A 1101 -1.79 -6.30 -10.54
CA ASP A 1101 -1.25 -6.51 -11.90
C ASP A 1101 0.25 -6.86 -11.86
N ASN A 1102 0.68 -7.77 -12.73
CA ASN A 1102 2.06 -8.23 -12.83
C ASN A 1102 2.79 -7.52 -13.97
N HIS A 1103 3.13 -6.25 -13.78
CA HIS A 1103 3.85 -5.46 -14.78
C HIS A 1103 5.38 -5.69 -14.72
N ALA A 1104 6.02 -6.00 -15.86
CA ALA A 1104 7.45 -6.34 -15.92
C ALA A 1104 8.39 -5.26 -15.35
N PHE A 1105 8.02 -3.99 -15.50
CA PHE A 1105 8.80 -2.83 -15.02
C PHE A 1105 8.38 -2.32 -13.63
N GLN A 1106 7.53 -3.06 -12.90
CA GLN A 1106 7.21 -2.70 -11.51
C GLN A 1106 8.46 -2.66 -10.64
N SER A 1107 8.55 -1.65 -9.77
CA SER A 1107 9.67 -1.45 -8.84
C SER A 1107 9.14 -1.07 -7.45
N PRO A 1108 9.52 -1.80 -6.40
CA PRO A 1108 9.14 -1.46 -5.04
C PRO A 1108 9.83 -0.17 -4.55
N TRP A 1109 9.18 0.49 -3.58
CA TRP A 1109 9.57 1.80 -3.05
C TRP A 1109 11.03 1.94 -2.59
N TYR A 1110 11.66 0.84 -2.16
CA TYR A 1110 13.04 0.84 -1.66
C TYR A 1110 14.10 0.88 -2.79
N GLU A 1111 13.72 0.54 -4.02
CA GLU A 1111 14.63 0.57 -5.18
C GLU A 1111 14.84 1.99 -5.72
N TRP A 1112 13.86 2.88 -5.50
CA TRP A 1112 13.84 4.20 -6.12
C TRP A 1112 15.01 5.09 -5.69
N PRO A 1113 15.35 5.28 -4.39
CA PRO A 1113 16.39 6.22 -4.00
C PRO A 1113 17.78 5.93 -4.59
N LEU A 1114 18.04 4.68 -5.00
CA LEU A 1114 19.28 4.25 -5.63
C LEU A 1114 19.16 4.07 -7.15
N MET A 1115 17.96 4.25 -7.70
CA MET A 1115 17.60 4.02 -9.10
C MET A 1115 17.91 2.60 -9.53
N LEU A 1116 17.59 1.61 -8.69
CA LEU A 1116 17.96 0.23 -9.01
C LEU A 1116 17.22 -0.28 -10.24
N LYS A 1117 15.95 0.09 -10.45
CA LYS A 1117 15.13 -0.33 -11.59
C LYS A 1117 14.44 0.87 -12.25
N PRO A 1118 15.03 1.44 -13.32
CA PRO A 1118 14.39 2.44 -14.17
C PRO A 1118 13.09 1.92 -14.82
N MET A 1119 12.27 2.85 -15.28
CA MET A 1119 11.03 2.53 -16.01
C MET A 1119 11.20 2.81 -17.50
N TYR A 1120 10.73 1.89 -18.33
CA TYR A 1120 10.83 1.96 -19.79
C TYR A 1120 9.56 2.55 -20.42
N TYR A 1121 9.70 3.59 -21.26
CA TYR A 1121 8.57 4.29 -21.90
C TYR A 1121 8.44 4.04 -23.40
N TYR A 1122 9.56 3.88 -24.12
CA TYR A 1122 9.51 3.85 -25.58
C TYR A 1122 10.67 3.04 -26.20
N ASN A 1123 10.34 2.27 -27.24
CA ASN A 1123 11.29 1.60 -28.13
C ASN A 1123 11.21 2.16 -29.55
N GLY A 1124 12.29 2.78 -30.01
CA GLY A 1124 12.47 3.20 -31.41
C GLY A 1124 13.51 2.39 -32.16
N SER A 1125 14.16 1.41 -31.51
CA SER A 1125 15.21 0.58 -32.11
C SER A 1125 14.81 -0.09 -33.45
N PRO A 1126 13.54 -0.50 -33.68
CA PRO A 1126 13.14 -1.07 -34.97
C PRO A 1126 13.18 -0.09 -36.17
N PHE A 1127 13.20 1.23 -35.92
CA PHE A 1127 13.10 2.26 -36.96
C PHE A 1127 14.36 3.11 -37.10
N VAL A 1128 15.47 2.69 -36.48
CA VAL A 1128 16.78 3.35 -36.59
C VAL A 1128 17.79 2.42 -37.24
N GLY A 1129 18.85 2.97 -37.82
CA GLY A 1129 19.83 2.18 -38.57
C GLY A 1129 20.50 1.07 -37.73
N GLU A 1130 20.91 -0.02 -38.39
CA GLU A 1130 21.62 -1.12 -37.72
C GLU A 1130 22.82 -0.60 -36.90
N GLY A 1131 22.90 -1.02 -35.63
CA GLY A 1131 23.93 -0.56 -34.69
C GLY A 1131 23.56 0.69 -33.88
N ASN A 1132 22.42 1.33 -34.17
CA ASN A 1132 21.86 2.41 -33.37
C ASN A 1132 20.67 1.93 -32.50
N VAL A 1133 20.31 2.73 -31.51
CA VAL A 1133 19.14 2.52 -30.63
C VAL A 1133 18.47 3.86 -30.33
N ALA A 1134 17.16 3.84 -30.14
CA ALA A 1134 16.37 4.97 -29.66
C ALA A 1134 15.45 4.47 -28.54
N THR A 1135 15.57 5.05 -27.35
CA THR A 1135 14.86 4.60 -26.15
C THR A 1135 14.53 5.76 -25.24
N ILE A 1136 13.39 5.70 -24.55
CA ILE A 1136 13.04 6.61 -23.45
C ILE A 1136 12.96 5.82 -22.15
N MET A 1137 13.84 6.16 -21.20
CA MET A 1137 13.85 5.62 -19.85
C MET A 1137 13.58 6.72 -18.82
N CYS A 1138 12.62 6.47 -17.94
CA CYS A 1138 12.39 7.30 -16.77
C CYS A 1138 13.33 6.89 -15.64
N MET A 1139 14.42 7.65 -15.50
CA MET A 1139 15.43 7.50 -14.46
C MET A 1139 15.93 8.86 -13.98
N GLY A 1140 16.56 8.88 -12.80
CA GLY A 1140 17.17 10.08 -12.26
C GLY A 1140 18.57 10.37 -12.78
N ASN A 1141 19.11 11.54 -12.42
CA ASN A 1141 20.55 11.80 -12.58
C ASN A 1141 21.33 11.19 -11.40
N PRO A 1142 22.31 10.28 -11.61
CA PRO A 1142 23.07 9.65 -10.52
C PRO A 1142 23.75 10.64 -9.56
N ALA A 1143 24.25 11.78 -10.08
CA ALA A 1143 24.85 12.82 -9.24
C ALA A 1143 23.82 13.50 -8.32
N VAL A 1144 22.56 13.54 -8.72
CA VAL A 1144 21.46 14.11 -7.92
C VAL A 1144 20.93 13.07 -6.95
N TRP A 1145 20.63 11.87 -7.42
CA TRP A 1145 19.92 10.85 -6.64
C TRP A 1145 20.79 10.22 -5.56
N TRP A 1146 22.02 9.80 -5.88
CA TRP A 1146 22.90 9.17 -4.89
C TRP A 1146 23.40 10.17 -3.85
N THR A 1147 23.71 11.41 -4.29
CA THR A 1147 24.00 12.51 -3.36
C THR A 1147 22.77 12.83 -2.52
N GLY A 1148 21.59 12.84 -3.12
CA GLY A 1148 20.30 13.00 -2.46
C GLY A 1148 20.07 11.97 -1.36
N PHE A 1149 20.26 10.69 -1.66
CA PHE A 1149 20.14 9.60 -0.69
C PHE A 1149 21.11 9.79 0.48
N ALA A 1150 22.40 10.03 0.21
CA ALA A 1150 23.40 10.27 1.25
C ALA A 1150 23.08 11.51 2.11
N THR A 1151 22.60 12.59 1.48
CA THR A 1151 22.27 13.83 2.17
C THR A 1151 20.96 13.77 2.94
N MET A 1152 20.01 12.92 2.54
CA MET A 1152 18.81 12.57 3.31
C MET A 1152 19.17 11.81 4.60
N LEU A 1153 20.10 10.84 4.53
CA LEU A 1153 20.62 10.17 5.74
C LEU A 1153 21.35 11.16 6.66
N TYR A 1154 22.15 12.07 6.09
CA TYR A 1154 22.77 13.16 6.84
C TYR A 1154 21.72 14.08 7.49
N LEU A 1155 20.65 14.41 6.79
CA LEU A 1155 19.57 15.25 7.29
C LEU A 1155 18.86 14.61 8.49
N LEU A 1156 18.57 13.30 8.40
CA LEU A 1156 18.05 12.47 9.47
C LEU A 1156 18.99 12.48 10.69
N TRP A 1157 20.28 12.24 10.47
CA TRP A 1157 21.28 12.31 11.53
C TRP A 1157 21.34 13.70 12.20
N ARG A 1158 21.28 14.78 11.41
CA ARG A 1158 21.29 16.16 11.95
C ARG A 1158 20.04 16.47 12.78
N TRP A 1159 18.90 15.90 12.44
CA TRP A 1159 17.68 16.02 13.21
C TRP A 1159 17.71 15.18 14.51
N LEU A 1160 18.21 13.95 14.44
CA LEU A 1160 18.27 13.05 15.60
C LEU A 1160 19.35 13.43 16.61
N ARG A 1161 20.51 13.93 16.15
CA ARG A 1161 21.68 14.20 17.00
C ARG A 1161 21.39 15.05 18.25
N PRO A 1162 20.67 16.19 18.18
CA PRO A 1162 20.36 16.97 19.38
C PRO A 1162 19.52 16.18 20.39
N HIS A 1163 18.55 15.38 19.92
CA HIS A 1163 17.68 14.57 20.76
C HIS A 1163 18.47 13.48 21.49
N VAL A 1164 19.36 12.78 20.77
CA VAL A 1164 20.24 11.74 21.34
C VAL A 1164 21.21 12.32 22.36
N ARG A 1165 21.67 13.56 22.17
CA ARG A 1165 22.62 14.25 23.06
C ARG A 1165 21.96 15.06 24.18
N GLY A 1166 20.63 15.13 24.23
CA GLY A 1166 19.90 16.01 25.16
C GLY A 1166 20.10 17.51 24.89
N GLU A 1167 20.59 17.89 23.71
CA GLU A 1167 20.80 19.28 23.31
C GLU A 1167 19.48 19.93 22.84
N ALA A 1168 19.34 21.24 23.03
CA ALA A 1168 18.21 21.98 22.48
C ALA A 1168 18.29 22.02 20.94
N VAL A 1169 17.19 21.67 20.26
CA VAL A 1169 17.08 21.80 18.80
C VAL A 1169 17.06 23.29 18.44
N ARG A 1170 18.09 23.75 17.75
CA ARG A 1170 18.23 25.16 17.30
C ARG A 1170 17.82 25.39 15.84
N ASP A 1171 17.85 24.34 15.01
CA ASP A 1171 17.53 24.42 13.58
C ASP A 1171 16.46 23.39 13.24
N HIS A 1172 15.27 23.87 12.87
CA HIS A 1172 14.12 23.02 12.56
C HIS A 1172 14.01 22.65 11.07
N ARG A 1173 14.84 23.23 10.19
CA ARG A 1173 14.80 22.94 8.75
C ARG A 1173 14.93 21.45 8.42
N PRO A 1174 15.80 20.65 9.10
CA PRO A 1174 15.84 19.21 8.89
C PRO A 1174 14.51 18.50 9.14
N ALA A 1175 13.82 18.84 10.24
CA ALA A 1175 12.54 18.22 10.56
C ALA A 1175 11.48 18.56 9.51
N MET A 1176 11.46 19.82 9.05
CA MET A 1176 10.52 20.29 8.03
C MET A 1176 10.71 19.57 6.70
N LEU A 1177 11.96 19.43 6.25
CA LEU A 1177 12.30 18.76 4.99
C LEU A 1177 12.05 17.24 5.07
N LEU A 1178 12.41 16.61 6.19
CA LEU A 1178 12.13 15.18 6.41
C LEU A 1178 10.62 14.92 6.45
N LEU A 1179 9.83 15.78 7.10
CA LEU A 1179 8.38 15.63 7.13
C LEU A 1179 7.76 15.79 5.74
N ALA A 1180 8.21 16.77 4.96
CA ALA A 1180 7.72 16.96 3.60
C ALA A 1180 8.09 15.78 2.69
N PHE A 1181 9.32 15.26 2.80
CA PHE A 1181 9.73 14.03 2.13
C PHE A 1181 8.89 12.82 2.56
N LEU A 1182 8.74 12.57 3.87
CA LEU A 1182 8.01 11.42 4.39
C LEU A 1182 6.52 11.47 4.02
N ALA A 1183 5.92 12.65 3.95
CA ALA A 1183 4.56 12.81 3.48
C ALA A 1183 4.37 12.31 2.04
N GLN A 1184 5.41 12.37 1.20
CA GLN A 1184 5.35 11.88 -0.18
C GLN A 1184 5.85 10.43 -0.32
N PHE A 1185 6.80 10.01 0.52
CA PHE A 1185 7.46 8.70 0.39
C PHE A 1185 6.79 7.60 1.21
N LEU A 1186 6.38 7.89 2.45
CA LEU A 1186 5.88 6.87 3.38
C LEU A 1186 4.58 6.18 2.94
N PRO A 1187 3.61 6.86 2.29
CA PRO A 1187 2.40 6.18 1.80
C PRO A 1187 2.72 5.00 0.86
N TRP A 1188 3.71 5.15 -0.02
CA TRP A 1188 4.14 4.08 -0.94
C TRP A 1188 4.74 2.86 -0.25
N VAL A 1189 5.18 2.98 1.00
CA VAL A 1189 5.64 1.84 1.80
C VAL A 1189 4.47 0.93 2.20
N LEU A 1190 3.27 1.50 2.27
CA LEU A 1190 2.06 0.83 2.78
C LEU A 1190 1.14 0.34 1.64
N VAL A 1191 1.29 0.88 0.44
CA VAL A 1191 0.43 0.57 -0.71
C VAL A 1191 0.78 -0.81 -1.29
N PRO A 1192 -0.20 -1.74 -1.41
CA PRO A 1192 0.05 -3.12 -1.83
C PRO A 1192 0.10 -3.35 -3.36
N ARG A 1193 -0.40 -2.40 -4.16
CA ARG A 1193 -0.50 -2.52 -5.63
C ARG A 1193 0.85 -2.35 -6.34
N SER A 1194 0.85 -2.63 -7.64
CA SER A 1194 1.99 -2.42 -8.54
C SER A 1194 2.42 -0.95 -8.54
N MET A 1195 3.71 -0.70 -8.28
CA MET A 1195 4.30 0.62 -8.20
C MET A 1195 5.52 0.75 -9.12
N PHE A 1196 5.88 1.99 -9.40
CA PHE A 1196 6.90 2.35 -10.37
C PHE A 1196 7.75 3.52 -9.88
N ILE A 1197 8.99 3.62 -10.38
CA ILE A 1197 9.97 4.62 -9.94
C ILE A 1197 9.48 6.07 -10.05
N TYR A 1198 8.59 6.38 -11.01
CA TYR A 1198 8.05 7.72 -11.17
C TYR A 1198 7.18 8.19 -9.99
N HIS A 1199 6.67 7.28 -9.15
CA HIS A 1199 5.97 7.65 -7.92
C HIS A 1199 6.89 8.38 -6.92
N TYR A 1200 8.21 8.22 -7.06
CA TYR A 1200 9.20 8.97 -6.31
C TYR A 1200 9.32 10.45 -6.72
N PHE A 1201 8.77 10.84 -7.88
CA PHE A 1201 8.93 12.18 -8.45
C PHE A 1201 8.47 13.29 -7.50
N GLY A 1202 7.34 13.10 -6.79
CA GLY A 1202 6.85 14.04 -5.77
C GLY A 1202 7.78 14.20 -4.56
N SER A 1203 8.64 13.22 -4.28
CA SER A 1203 9.62 13.26 -3.19
C SER A 1203 10.90 14.01 -3.56
N LEU A 1204 11.26 14.07 -4.85
CA LEU A 1204 12.53 14.60 -5.34
C LEU A 1204 12.83 16.04 -4.94
N PRO A 1205 11.88 17.00 -4.95
CA PRO A 1205 12.19 18.35 -4.52
C PRO A 1205 12.75 18.44 -3.11
N PHE A 1206 12.26 17.61 -2.19
CA PHE A 1206 12.73 17.61 -0.81
C PHE A 1206 14.10 16.94 -0.67
N VAL A 1207 14.37 15.93 -1.50
CA VAL A 1207 15.70 15.32 -1.64
C VAL A 1207 16.71 16.35 -2.14
N MET A 1208 16.40 17.11 -3.19
CA MET A 1208 17.26 18.16 -3.73
C MET A 1208 17.52 19.30 -2.72
N LEU A 1209 16.51 19.69 -1.92
CA LEU A 1209 16.69 20.64 -0.83
C LEU A 1209 17.65 20.11 0.26
N SER A 1210 17.67 18.79 0.50
CA SER A 1210 18.59 18.17 1.46
C SER A 1210 20.06 18.29 1.02
N ILE A 1211 20.33 18.18 -0.30
CA ILE A 1211 21.66 18.38 -0.90
C ILE A 1211 22.15 19.80 -0.59
N VAL A 1212 21.31 20.81 -0.84
CA VAL A 1212 21.70 22.21 -0.61
C VAL A 1212 21.81 22.54 0.88
N TYR A 1213 21.02 21.90 1.74
CA TYR A 1213 21.21 22.00 3.18
C TYR A 1213 22.58 21.43 3.62
N ALA A 1214 22.99 20.28 3.09
CA ALA A 1214 24.32 19.74 3.33
C ALA A 1214 25.41 20.67 2.77
N ALA A 1215 25.19 21.24 1.59
CA ALA A 1215 26.10 22.19 0.97
C ALA A 1215 26.36 23.44 1.82
N GLN A 1216 25.30 24.00 2.42
CA GLN A 1216 25.43 25.09 3.37
C GLN A 1216 26.32 24.73 4.59
N ARG A 1217 26.35 23.46 5.00
CA ARG A 1217 27.16 23.00 6.14
C ARG A 1217 28.61 22.74 5.77
N VAL A 1218 28.86 22.27 4.56
CA VAL A 1218 30.20 22.18 3.99
C VAL A 1218 30.79 23.58 3.81
N ASP A 1219 30.01 24.55 3.30
CA ASP A 1219 30.43 25.96 3.22
C ASP A 1219 30.86 26.53 4.57
N ALA A 1220 30.12 26.22 5.63
CA ALA A 1220 30.45 26.68 6.98
C ALA A 1220 31.76 26.10 7.51
N ARG A 1221 32.21 24.95 6.99
CA ARG A 1221 33.47 24.29 7.37
C ARG A 1221 34.65 24.70 6.48
N LEU A 1222 34.44 24.74 5.16
CA LEU A 1222 35.50 24.95 4.16
C LEU A 1222 35.67 26.42 3.72
N GLY A 1223 34.71 27.30 4.06
CA GLY A 1223 34.78 28.71 3.71
C GLY A 1223 34.89 28.93 2.20
N LYS A 1224 35.91 29.68 1.75
CA LYS A 1224 36.14 29.98 0.32
C LYS A 1224 36.47 28.73 -0.51
N ARG A 1225 37.03 27.67 0.11
CA ARG A 1225 37.39 26.41 -0.58
C ARG A 1225 36.17 25.59 -1.01
N ALA A 1226 34.97 25.91 -0.53
CA ALA A 1226 33.76 25.19 -0.92
C ALA A 1226 33.28 25.53 -2.34
N LEU A 1227 33.56 26.74 -2.84
CA LEU A 1227 33.11 27.17 -4.17
C LEU A 1227 33.58 26.25 -5.30
N PRO A 1228 34.88 25.91 -5.44
CA PRO A 1228 35.32 24.98 -6.48
C PRO A 1228 34.71 23.58 -6.33
N VAL A 1229 34.42 23.12 -5.11
CA VAL A 1229 33.71 21.84 -4.88
C VAL A 1229 32.31 21.87 -5.50
N TRP A 1230 31.56 22.96 -5.33
CA TRP A 1230 30.23 23.09 -5.93
C TRP A 1230 30.25 23.26 -7.43
N ILE A 1231 31.24 23.99 -7.96
CA ILE A 1231 31.43 24.08 -9.41
C ILE A 1231 31.72 22.70 -9.98
N GLY A 1232 32.59 21.90 -9.33
CA GLY A 1232 32.85 20.52 -9.71
C GLY A 1232 31.60 19.64 -9.65
N TYR A 1233 30.82 19.72 -8.56
CA TYR A 1233 29.55 18.98 -8.44
C TYR A 1233 28.55 19.34 -9.54
N MET A 1234 28.39 20.63 -9.82
CA MET A 1234 27.52 21.12 -10.89
C MET A 1234 28.00 20.65 -12.27
N ALA A 1235 29.31 20.67 -12.52
CA ALA A 1235 29.90 20.19 -13.76
C ALA A 1235 29.63 18.69 -13.95
N VAL A 1236 29.84 17.86 -12.92
CA VAL A 1236 29.52 16.42 -12.96
C VAL A 1236 28.02 16.21 -13.20
N THR A 1237 27.15 16.99 -12.54
CA THR A 1237 25.70 16.90 -12.74
C THR A 1237 25.32 17.16 -14.19
N VAL A 1238 25.89 18.19 -14.82
CA VAL A 1238 25.66 18.53 -16.24
C VAL A 1238 26.25 17.48 -17.17
N LEU A 1239 27.46 16.99 -16.91
CA LEU A 1239 28.08 15.95 -17.74
C LEU A 1239 27.25 14.66 -17.75
N LEU A 1240 26.76 14.22 -16.59
CA LEU A 1240 25.86 13.07 -16.52
C LEU A 1240 24.51 13.36 -17.19
N PHE A 1241 23.96 14.56 -17.01
CA PHE A 1241 22.74 14.95 -17.70
C PHE A 1241 22.92 14.87 -19.22
N ILE A 1242 24.01 15.41 -19.78
CA ILE A 1242 24.33 15.31 -21.22
C ILE A 1242 24.49 13.84 -21.63
N GLY A 1243 25.19 13.02 -20.83
CA GLY A 1243 25.41 11.61 -21.17
C GLY A 1243 24.14 10.77 -21.23
N PHE A 1244 23.22 10.99 -20.29
CA PHE A 1244 21.93 10.29 -20.23
C PHE A 1244 20.81 10.98 -21.03
N TYR A 1245 21.02 12.20 -21.56
CA TYR A 1245 20.00 12.96 -22.29
C TYR A 1245 19.38 12.18 -23.46
N PRO A 1246 20.15 11.49 -24.33
CA PRO A 1246 19.55 10.71 -25.42
C PRO A 1246 18.61 9.60 -24.94
N ILE A 1247 18.98 8.94 -23.84
CA ILE A 1247 18.21 7.85 -23.21
C ILE A 1247 16.94 8.37 -22.52
N GLY A 1248 16.95 9.62 -22.03
CA GLY A 1248 15.79 10.25 -21.42
C GLY A 1248 14.84 10.93 -22.42
N THR A 1249 15.24 11.05 -23.69
CA THR A 1249 14.52 11.84 -24.71
C THR A 1249 14.20 11.09 -26.00
N GLY A 1250 14.74 9.88 -26.20
CA GLY A 1250 14.48 9.09 -27.40
C GLY A 1250 15.36 9.46 -28.59
N THR A 1251 16.41 10.27 -28.38
CA THR A 1251 17.36 10.62 -29.44
C THR A 1251 18.12 9.38 -29.90
N GLU A 1252 18.23 9.18 -31.21
CA GLU A 1252 19.03 8.10 -31.81
C GLU A 1252 20.50 8.21 -31.41
N ILE A 1253 21.06 7.09 -30.93
CA ILE A 1253 22.47 6.99 -30.53
C ILE A 1253 23.08 5.64 -30.97
N PRO A 1254 24.40 5.58 -31.14
CA PRO A 1254 25.09 4.30 -31.30
C PRO A 1254 24.85 3.39 -30.10
N ARG A 1255 24.61 2.10 -30.34
CA ARG A 1255 24.42 1.08 -29.30
C ARG A 1255 25.56 1.05 -28.28
N ALA A 1256 26.80 1.27 -28.73
CA ALA A 1256 27.97 1.38 -27.86
C ALA A 1256 27.84 2.49 -26.80
N TRP A 1257 27.16 3.60 -27.11
CA TRP A 1257 26.90 4.66 -26.14
C TRP A 1257 25.84 4.23 -25.12
N ALA A 1258 24.77 3.58 -25.58
CA ALA A 1258 23.76 3.02 -24.69
C ALA A 1258 24.38 1.99 -23.73
N ASP A 1259 25.18 1.06 -24.24
CA ASP A 1259 25.91 0.07 -23.42
C ASP A 1259 26.81 0.76 -22.37
N ALA A 1260 27.52 1.83 -22.74
CA ALA A 1260 28.39 2.58 -21.82
C ALA A 1260 27.61 3.31 -20.71
N MET A 1261 26.35 3.67 -20.95
CA MET A 1261 25.45 4.29 -19.97
C MET A 1261 24.69 3.25 -19.12
N ASN A 1262 24.76 1.95 -19.48
CA ASN A 1262 24.12 0.86 -18.74
C ASN A 1262 24.96 0.42 -17.52
N TRP A 1263 25.01 1.26 -16.48
CA TRP A 1263 25.93 1.07 -15.34
C TRP A 1263 25.63 -0.13 -14.44
N PHE A 1264 24.38 -0.62 -14.44
CA PHE A 1264 24.02 -1.86 -13.76
C PHE A 1264 23.68 -2.88 -14.83
N SER A 1265 24.64 -3.71 -15.23
CA SER A 1265 24.41 -4.86 -16.11
C SER A 1265 24.44 -6.14 -15.26
N ASN A 1266 23.38 -6.94 -15.27
CA ASN A 1266 23.36 -8.30 -14.69
C ASN A 1266 23.79 -8.38 -13.20
N LEU A 1267 23.09 -7.65 -12.31
CA LEU A 1267 23.29 -7.84 -10.87
C LEU A 1267 22.57 -9.11 -10.40
N TYR A 1268 23.26 -10.25 -10.41
CA TYR A 1268 22.79 -11.48 -9.78
C TYR A 1268 23.04 -11.40 -8.26
N LEU A 1269 22.06 -10.92 -7.52
CA LEU A 1269 21.94 -11.20 -6.08
C LEU A 1269 21.00 -12.42 -5.92
N PRO A 1270 21.23 -13.34 -4.97
CA PRO A 1270 20.35 -14.49 -4.79
C PRO A 1270 18.91 -14.00 -4.54
N GLY A 1271 17.98 -14.32 -5.46
CA GLY A 1271 16.59 -13.83 -5.45
C GLY A 1271 16.30 -12.57 -6.28
N TRP A 1272 17.28 -12.00 -6.97
CA TRP A 1272 17.13 -10.82 -7.84
C TRP A 1272 17.49 -11.17 -9.27
N GLN A 1273 16.50 -11.30 -10.15
CA GLN A 1273 16.75 -11.31 -11.59
C GLN A 1273 16.67 -9.88 -12.12
N TYR A 1274 17.79 -9.15 -12.02
CA TYR A 1274 17.90 -7.78 -12.54
C TYR A 1274 18.50 -7.78 -13.96
N ARG A 1275 17.69 -7.46 -14.99
CA ARG A 1275 18.09 -7.48 -16.41
C ARG A 1275 18.83 -6.22 -16.90
N GLY A 1276 19.12 -5.26 -16.03
CA GLY A 1276 19.98 -4.12 -16.34
C GLY A 1276 19.25 -2.77 -16.32
N TRP A 1277 19.99 -1.64 -16.35
CA TRP A 1277 19.39 -0.28 -16.37
C TRP A 1277 18.70 0.05 -17.69
N LEU A 1278 19.20 -0.50 -18.79
CA LEU A 1278 18.70 -0.24 -20.13
C LEU A 1278 18.17 -1.51 -20.79
N TYR A 1279 17.05 -1.36 -21.49
CA TYR A 1279 16.39 -2.35 -22.32
C TYR A 1279 16.28 -1.75 -23.73
N TYR A 1280 16.83 -2.44 -24.73
CA TYR A 1280 16.80 -2.05 -26.13
C TYR A 1280 16.95 -3.26 -27.05
#